data_AF-A0A4R4QC62-F1
#
_entry.id   AF-A0A4R4QC62-F1
#
_cell.length_a   1.000
_cell.length_b   1.000
_cell.length_c   1.000
_cell.angle_alpha   90.00
_cell.angle_beta   90.00
_cell.angle_gamma   90.00
#
_symmetry.space_group_name_H-M   'P 1'
#
loop_
_entity.id
_entity.type
_entity.pdbx_description
1 polymer ?
#
loop_
_entity_poly.entity_id
_entity_poly.type
_entity_poly.pdbx_seq_one_letter_code
_entity_poly.pdbx_strand_id
1 'polypeptide(L)'
;MTRRLLARFLPALLLAGAIAVPQQAQAATMYPSGVGADLGAAPTTLGVKPAAGDDPAGLRTGTEQGRGYWQTDQAAGTGYLEFDVDRDYVDEIGTDDVLVTVTYLDRGTGSLELQYDAAADPQADATDLQLTGSGQWKTGIFELTGIGFTNRLGDADIRLFGSADITVAGLRISTAGASVQLGASPVQAGISPRAGDNGSFLVTGVQDGRSYWQTDRTAPAPGMSFFYMNVADTYLYNNRNLVLVSVDYFDAGNGQFGMHYDSPGTTIPEMFKNSEVVTYGDTKTWKTYTFALPDAVLTNRSNGSDFRIHNGDGAVDLKVAAVRVAKVATTLNVTEGLLELIGSATRVEKAAREGTRDGQYPAGSRATLRQAIEDARTVATTPGATDVQVKQALQTLQSKLDAFTASAVDTNFAKAGTASASGGTAPENVNDGNHESAWTSGPGDSWLQLDLGEARPVNDVRVEWAQAYSPDYSVQVSNDGQQFTTVGRTGSPGGNQFSRTRFATTSARYVRVAMTGAESYGVRELQLRVSPVVTPTPRLVNTVNPTEDGVVADFDATAYGADRGGRKDSTKAIQAAIYACQDAGGGTVWLPAGKYQVTDTIEVHAFCTLRGDRRDPDKSRGDYGTVVIADLKSGDDGPSLFRIGGSAGVLGVTTYYPHQNAANPVPYNYTFEVPGGAWIGNENYMMSTIADITMLNSYRGIGISTMPNDRGNAPSSGQVHESTTIRNIRGTALFEGARAYNGADVGTWENVAFSNSYWATAPAAYRPPARAALDAWTRANGTGLALGDLEWDQFHQIALSDYKIGIHVITGQRAQFTGSFLQLEIRRSQIGVLVDEMDSRWGWQIAGGRIEGSEHAIVNNSHGYVKLTGVALSGALAGTVHQMQGTAPTYTQRALSGATQRLYVVNAPHGIGYLPAADATSAVQKVLDKAGRYGGGIVYLPAGWYRISTHLRVPANVELRGASAVPNRDQGGASYGTVLHAFEGRGNAEGTPLITLGKSAGVRGLRVFYPENNPGSADGVVPYPYAIRGHAGGNYVINSGFPNTWNGIDLRGDHTLVRKVAGAFFDHAIHLGAGHDARIEGVLSNGNAVTRTGYQQPYWMNEGRIFELVIDKYMRKTAKIVTVDGTTGVTLLNVFAYGFHDGLVVRSGEVNAMNLGTDNLGDGGFTVKVAQGEVAVTNIARYNGATLEGPALLRNVMAINMVQRSVSVTANGKGDVRIAGNESEPGKYEPGAQVTVTATPESDSVFQNWTVAGAVVSTDPEYSFTVTTDQILTANFTAQ
;
A
#
# COMPACT_ATOMS: atom_id res chain seq x y z
N MET A 1 43.91 -24.22 -55.39
CA MET A 1 45.29 -24.27 -54.88
C MET A 1 45.24 -23.95 -53.38
N THR A 2 45.22 -24.99 -52.53
CA THR A 2 46.32 -25.34 -51.57
C THR A 2 46.33 -24.43 -50.33
N ARG A 3 45.69 -24.74 -49.19
CA ARG A 3 45.79 -25.89 -48.24
C ARG A 3 47.04 -25.80 -47.34
N ARG A 4 46.80 -25.86 -46.00
CA ARG A 4 47.67 -26.29 -44.88
C ARG A 4 48.35 -25.17 -44.04
N LEU A 5 48.44 -25.22 -42.70
CA LEU A 5 47.94 -26.11 -41.62
C LEU A 5 48.27 -25.46 -40.25
N LEU A 6 47.43 -25.72 -39.22
CA LEU A 6 47.69 -25.99 -37.78
C LEU A 6 48.98 -25.43 -37.09
N ALA A 7 49.05 -25.08 -35.80
CA ALA A 7 48.21 -25.04 -34.60
C ALA A 7 49.18 -24.50 -33.49
N ARG A 8 48.75 -23.90 -32.36
CA ARG A 8 48.48 -24.64 -31.11
C ARG A 8 48.28 -23.66 -29.91
N PHE A 9 47.21 -23.95 -29.14
CA PHE A 9 47.00 -23.83 -27.68
C PHE A 9 46.79 -22.46 -26.96
N LEU A 10 45.54 -22.27 -26.51
CA LEU A 10 45.07 -21.61 -25.26
C LEU A 10 45.77 -22.21 -24.00
N PRO A 11 45.79 -21.58 -22.79
CA PRO A 11 44.58 -21.10 -22.05
C PRO A 11 44.81 -19.76 -21.25
N ALA A 12 43.81 -18.91 -20.95
CA ALA A 12 42.79 -18.93 -19.86
C ALA A 12 42.93 -17.73 -18.89
N LEU A 13 41.78 -17.13 -18.54
CA LEU A 13 41.44 -16.41 -17.26
C LEU A 13 42.18 -15.06 -16.98
N LEU A 14 41.55 -13.94 -16.57
CA LEU A 14 40.36 -13.68 -15.76
C LEU A 14 39.62 -12.41 -16.25
N LEU A 15 38.32 -12.50 -16.55
CA LEU A 15 37.40 -11.37 -16.39
C LEU A 15 36.53 -11.71 -15.17
N ALA A 16 36.84 -11.11 -14.02
CA ALA A 16 35.99 -11.15 -12.85
C ALA A 16 34.82 -10.18 -13.10
N GLY A 17 33.75 -10.67 -13.72
CA GLY A 17 32.44 -10.05 -13.57
C GLY A 17 32.02 -10.28 -12.12
N ALA A 18 31.75 -9.20 -11.39
CA ALA A 18 31.23 -9.28 -10.02
C ALA A 18 29.91 -10.06 -10.07
N ILE A 19 29.97 -11.29 -9.59
CA ILE A 19 28.83 -12.14 -9.30
C ILE A 19 28.07 -11.42 -8.18
N ALA A 20 26.88 -10.90 -8.47
CA ALA A 20 25.91 -10.66 -7.41
C ALA A 20 25.56 -12.05 -6.87
N VAL A 21 26.19 -12.42 -5.76
CA VAL A 21 25.79 -13.61 -5.01
C VAL A 21 24.36 -13.36 -4.57
N PRO A 22 23.41 -14.30 -4.77
CA PRO A 22 22.09 -14.15 -4.18
C PRO A 22 22.30 -13.88 -2.69
N GLN A 23 21.62 -12.88 -2.15
CA GLN A 23 21.59 -12.66 -0.71
C GLN A 23 20.97 -13.93 -0.11
N GLN A 24 21.81 -14.92 0.23
CA GLN A 24 21.46 -15.94 1.20
C GLN A 24 20.90 -15.18 2.40
N ALA A 25 19.79 -15.64 2.96
CA ALA A 25 19.30 -15.11 4.22
C ALA A 25 20.51 -15.05 5.16
N GLN A 26 20.96 -13.84 5.47
CA GLN A 26 22.16 -13.64 6.26
C GLN A 26 21.92 -14.38 7.57
N ALA A 27 22.81 -15.33 7.90
CA ALA A 27 22.68 -16.09 9.14
C ALA A 27 22.56 -15.09 10.30
N ALA A 28 21.67 -15.36 11.26
CA ALA A 28 21.50 -14.48 12.40
C ALA A 28 22.85 -14.21 13.07
N THR A 29 23.17 -12.93 13.26
CA THR A 29 24.41 -12.47 13.88
C THR A 29 24.30 -12.61 15.38
N MET A 30 25.29 -13.21 16.03
CA MET A 30 25.35 -13.28 17.50
C MET A 30 25.46 -11.87 18.11
N TYR A 31 26.25 -10.99 17.47
CA TYR A 31 26.57 -9.64 17.95
C TYR A 31 26.12 -8.53 16.98
N PRO A 32 24.80 -8.28 16.81
CA PRO A 32 24.27 -7.37 15.78
C PRO A 32 24.67 -5.89 15.97
N SER A 33 25.02 -5.48 17.20
CA SER A 33 25.51 -4.13 17.53
C SER A 33 27.03 -4.08 17.74
N GLY A 34 27.73 -5.15 17.39
CA GLY A 34 29.15 -5.36 17.69
C GLY A 34 29.41 -5.90 19.09
N VAL A 35 30.70 -5.93 19.44
CA VAL A 35 31.25 -6.49 20.68
C VAL A 35 31.94 -5.40 21.50
N GLY A 36 32.25 -5.67 22.77
CA GLY A 36 32.99 -4.71 23.57
C GLY A 36 33.12 -5.05 25.04
N ALA A 37 33.73 -4.11 25.76
CA ALA A 37 33.94 -4.18 27.20
C ALA A 37 33.68 -2.82 27.86
N ASP A 38 32.93 -2.82 28.96
CA ASP A 38 32.82 -1.72 29.90
C ASP A 38 33.76 -1.99 31.08
N LEU A 39 34.70 -1.08 31.30
CA LEU A 39 35.80 -1.25 32.23
C LEU A 39 35.44 -0.74 33.63
N GLY A 40 36.14 -1.25 34.64
CA GLY A 40 35.91 -0.96 36.05
C GLY A 40 36.46 -2.05 36.94
N ALA A 41 36.15 -2.01 38.24
CA ALA A 41 36.65 -3.02 39.19
C ALA A 41 36.20 -4.46 38.84
N ALA A 42 35.02 -4.59 38.22
CA ALA A 42 34.52 -5.81 37.61
C ALA A 42 34.02 -5.48 36.19
N PRO A 43 34.84 -5.68 35.14
CA PRO A 43 34.45 -5.36 33.78
C PRO A 43 33.20 -6.14 33.34
N THR A 44 32.33 -5.49 32.57
CA THR A 44 31.24 -6.15 31.83
C THR A 44 31.72 -6.35 30.40
N THR A 45 31.54 -7.55 29.84
CA THR A 45 32.10 -7.93 28.54
C THR A 45 31.05 -8.57 27.66
N LEU A 46 31.22 -8.44 26.34
CA LEU A 46 30.45 -9.13 25.31
C LEU A 46 31.39 -9.34 24.13
N GLY A 47 31.82 -10.57 23.88
CA GLY A 47 32.71 -10.89 22.77
C GLY A 47 34.08 -10.16 22.76
N VAL A 48 34.45 -9.49 23.85
CA VAL A 48 35.77 -8.85 24.04
C VAL A 48 36.23 -9.08 25.46
N LYS A 49 37.43 -9.62 25.61
CA LYS A 49 38.05 -9.86 26.91
C LYS A 49 39.18 -8.84 27.15
N PRO A 50 39.01 -7.91 28.09
CA PRO A 50 40.04 -6.92 28.41
C PRO A 50 41.08 -7.49 29.38
N ALA A 51 42.34 -7.09 29.20
CA ALA A 51 43.46 -7.36 30.11
C ALA A 51 44.34 -6.09 30.28
N ALA A 52 45.01 -5.98 31.42
CA ALA A 52 46.10 -5.01 31.57
C ALA A 52 47.39 -5.61 30.99
N GLY A 53 48.22 -4.78 30.35
CA GLY A 53 49.44 -5.21 29.66
C GLY A 53 50.54 -5.78 30.57
N ASP A 54 51.80 -5.51 30.22
CA ASP A 54 53.01 -6.20 30.73
C ASP A 54 53.08 -6.45 32.26
N ASP A 55 52.55 -5.54 33.09
CA ASP A 55 52.35 -5.78 34.52
C ASP A 55 50.91 -5.44 34.95
N PRO A 56 50.05 -6.44 35.22
CA PRO A 56 48.68 -6.20 35.68
C PRO A 56 48.58 -5.54 37.06
N ALA A 57 49.63 -5.59 37.89
CA ALA A 57 49.61 -5.06 39.25
C ALA A 57 49.62 -3.51 39.30
N GLY A 58 50.08 -2.85 38.23
CA GLY A 58 50.07 -1.40 38.10
C GLY A 58 48.75 -0.82 37.56
N LEU A 59 47.80 -1.66 37.15
CA LEU A 59 46.50 -1.20 36.64
C LEU A 59 45.71 -0.46 37.73
N ARG A 60 45.34 0.78 37.45
CA ARG A 60 44.48 1.57 38.35
C ARG A 60 43.04 1.47 37.89
N THR A 61 42.13 1.13 38.81
CA THR A 61 40.69 1.07 38.51
C THR A 61 39.91 1.98 39.46
N GLY A 62 38.79 2.53 39.00
CA GLY A 62 37.99 3.42 39.81
C GLY A 62 36.71 3.88 39.13
N THR A 63 36.13 4.95 39.65
CA THR A 63 34.99 5.64 39.05
C THR A 63 35.28 7.13 38.97
N GLU A 64 35.06 7.72 37.81
CA GLU A 64 35.29 9.16 37.56
C GLU A 64 34.09 9.71 36.78
N GLN A 65 33.51 10.80 37.28
CA GLN A 65 32.29 11.42 36.70
C GLN A 65 31.15 10.40 36.47
N GLY A 66 31.02 9.43 37.38
CA GLY A 66 29.97 8.39 37.33
C GLY A 66 30.24 7.22 36.38
N ARG A 67 31.43 7.14 35.75
CA ARG A 67 31.82 6.03 34.87
C ARG A 67 32.96 5.22 35.48
N GLY A 68 32.84 3.89 35.44
CA GLY A 68 33.93 2.97 35.76
C GLY A 68 35.07 3.12 34.76
N TYR A 69 36.31 2.93 35.20
CA TYR A 69 37.47 3.04 34.31
C TYR A 69 38.62 2.12 34.70
N TRP A 70 39.48 1.87 33.71
CA TRP A 70 40.85 1.40 33.85
C TRP A 70 41.81 2.51 33.42
N GLN A 71 42.89 2.70 34.16
CA GLN A 71 43.94 3.68 33.88
C GLN A 71 45.30 2.96 33.88
N THR A 72 46.09 3.21 32.84
CA THR A 72 47.47 2.72 32.74
C THR A 72 48.36 3.39 33.78
N ASP A 73 49.47 2.74 34.14
CA ASP A 73 50.51 3.30 35.00
C ASP A 73 51.85 2.92 34.39
N GLN A 74 52.29 3.73 33.43
CA GLN A 74 53.55 3.50 32.70
C GLN A 74 54.75 3.44 33.65
N ALA A 75 54.71 4.19 34.76
CA ALA A 75 55.77 4.18 35.77
C ALA A 75 55.81 2.87 36.58
N ALA A 76 54.67 2.18 36.72
CA ALA A 76 54.56 0.88 37.37
C ALA A 76 54.61 -0.31 36.39
N GLY A 77 54.88 -0.08 35.10
CA GLY A 77 55.02 -1.13 34.08
C GLY A 77 53.73 -1.51 33.36
N THR A 78 52.59 -0.89 33.66
CA THR A 78 51.32 -1.11 32.95
C THR A 78 51.17 -0.10 31.81
N GLY A 79 51.89 -0.31 30.71
CA GLY A 79 52.00 0.67 29.62
C GLY A 79 50.80 0.74 28.65
N TYR A 80 50.01 -0.33 28.57
CA TYR A 80 48.91 -0.46 27.61
C TYR A 80 47.79 -1.36 28.14
N LEU A 81 46.63 -1.34 27.48
CA LEU A 81 45.49 -2.24 27.71
C LEU A 81 45.32 -3.17 26.51
N GLU A 82 45.08 -4.46 26.76
CA GLU A 82 44.86 -5.50 25.75
C GLU A 82 43.38 -5.87 25.65
N PHE A 83 42.93 -6.18 24.43
CA PHE A 83 41.58 -6.65 24.15
C PHE A 83 41.66 -7.83 23.16
N ASP A 84 41.23 -9.00 23.61
CA ASP A 84 41.08 -10.23 22.83
C ASP A 84 39.63 -10.34 22.34
N VAL A 85 39.43 -10.53 21.04
CA VAL A 85 38.11 -10.49 20.40
C VAL A 85 37.62 -11.91 20.17
N ASP A 86 36.36 -12.17 20.50
CA ASP A 86 35.78 -13.50 20.32
C ASP A 86 35.85 -13.93 18.86
N ARG A 87 36.40 -15.12 18.64
CA ARG A 87 36.62 -15.69 17.31
C ARG A 87 35.32 -15.80 16.50
N ASP A 88 34.19 -16.05 17.16
CA ASP A 88 32.89 -16.10 16.48
C ASP A 88 32.54 -14.75 15.85
N TYR A 89 32.83 -13.64 16.54
CA TYR A 89 32.63 -12.31 15.98
C TYR A 89 33.57 -12.05 14.81
N VAL A 90 34.83 -12.45 14.92
CA VAL A 90 35.80 -12.33 13.82
C VAL A 90 35.36 -13.11 12.58
N ASP A 91 34.88 -14.34 12.77
CA ASP A 91 34.39 -15.18 11.66
C ASP A 91 33.05 -14.67 11.08
N GLU A 92 32.23 -13.95 11.88
CA GLU A 92 31.03 -13.23 11.41
C GLU A 92 31.36 -11.96 10.60
N ILE A 93 32.50 -11.32 10.86
CA ILE A 93 32.92 -10.09 10.17
C ILE A 93 33.35 -10.42 8.74
N GLY A 94 32.47 -10.14 7.78
CA GLY A 94 32.74 -10.26 6.34
C GLY A 94 33.25 -8.97 5.67
N THR A 95 33.78 -8.01 6.44
CA THR A 95 34.22 -6.70 5.95
C THR A 95 35.55 -6.26 6.55
N ASP A 96 36.34 -5.52 5.78
CA ASP A 96 37.58 -4.89 6.24
C ASP A 96 37.32 -3.55 6.95
N ASP A 97 36.09 -3.02 6.90
CA ASP A 97 35.70 -1.74 7.50
C ASP A 97 35.29 -1.92 8.97
N VAL A 98 36.30 -2.04 9.85
CA VAL A 98 36.10 -2.21 11.31
C VAL A 98 36.34 -0.90 12.05
N LEU A 99 35.38 -0.51 12.87
CA LEU A 99 35.41 0.70 13.68
C LEU A 99 35.58 0.33 15.15
N VAL A 100 36.68 0.78 15.75
CA VAL A 100 36.91 0.67 17.19
C VAL A 100 36.59 2.00 17.85
N THR A 101 35.59 1.97 18.72
CA THR A 101 35.14 3.14 19.47
C THR A 101 35.62 3.04 20.91
N VAL A 102 36.40 4.02 21.36
CA VAL A 102 36.98 4.06 22.70
C VAL A 102 36.37 5.22 23.48
N THR A 103 35.79 4.92 24.65
CA THR A 103 35.36 5.95 25.59
C THR A 103 36.51 6.25 26.55
N TYR A 104 37.14 7.42 26.42
CA TYR A 104 38.31 7.81 27.18
C TYR A 104 38.12 9.17 27.87
N LEU A 105 38.86 9.41 28.94
CA LEU A 105 38.86 10.69 29.64
C LEU A 105 39.96 11.59 29.05
N ASP A 106 39.57 12.67 28.39
CA ASP A 106 40.49 13.54 27.65
C ASP A 106 41.28 14.47 28.60
N ARG A 107 42.40 13.97 29.15
CA ARG A 107 43.27 14.71 30.08
C ARG A 107 44.66 14.95 29.47
N GLY A 108 45.17 16.16 29.65
CA GLY A 108 46.54 16.53 29.23
C GLY A 108 46.69 16.83 27.74
N THR A 109 47.95 16.89 27.29
CA THR A 109 48.35 17.11 25.89
C THR A 109 49.20 15.92 25.45
N GLY A 110 48.70 15.10 24.53
CA GLY A 110 49.30 13.83 24.12
C GLY A 110 48.42 13.09 23.10
N SER A 111 48.66 11.80 22.89
CA SER A 111 47.93 10.95 21.96
C SER A 111 47.30 9.74 22.64
N LEU A 112 46.17 9.29 22.09
CA LEU A 112 45.59 7.96 22.29
C LEU A 112 45.90 7.15 21.02
N GLU A 113 46.59 6.04 21.20
CA GLU A 113 47.21 5.24 20.15
C GLU A 113 46.67 3.81 20.21
N LEU A 114 46.46 3.19 19.04
CA LEU A 114 45.90 1.84 18.94
C LEU A 114 46.73 0.99 17.98
N GLN A 115 47.15 -0.17 18.48
CA GLN A 115 47.75 -1.25 17.68
C GLN A 115 46.78 -2.41 17.54
N TYR A 116 46.84 -3.10 16.41
CA TYR A 116 45.95 -4.23 16.13
C TYR A 116 46.60 -5.32 15.29
N ASP A 117 46.11 -6.55 15.45
CA ASP A 117 46.47 -7.70 14.63
C ASP A 117 45.80 -7.60 13.26
N ALA A 118 46.47 -6.99 12.28
CA ALA A 118 46.05 -6.93 10.89
C ALA A 118 46.51 -8.18 10.13
N ALA A 119 45.77 -8.62 9.12
CA ALA A 119 46.08 -9.82 8.35
C ALA A 119 47.52 -9.84 7.81
N ALA A 120 47.99 -8.69 7.32
CA ALA A 120 49.34 -8.52 6.76
C ALA A 120 50.42 -8.20 7.81
N ASP A 121 50.05 -7.61 8.94
CA ASP A 121 50.96 -7.15 9.99
C ASP A 121 50.37 -7.42 11.38
N PRO A 122 50.96 -8.34 12.17
CA PRO A 122 50.45 -8.67 13.50
C PRO A 122 50.49 -7.51 14.51
N GLN A 123 51.15 -6.39 14.18
CA GLN A 123 51.22 -5.19 15.02
C GLN A 123 51.07 -3.92 14.16
N ALA A 124 49.95 -3.80 13.45
CA ALA A 124 49.64 -2.61 12.68
C ALA A 124 49.23 -1.44 13.60
N ASP A 125 49.69 -0.23 13.28
CA ASP A 125 49.27 1.00 13.97
C ASP A 125 48.06 1.63 13.27
N ALA A 126 47.05 2.04 14.06
CA ALA A 126 45.95 2.89 13.59
C ALA A 126 46.37 4.37 13.60
N THR A 127 45.53 5.25 13.03
CA THR A 127 45.80 6.70 13.11
C THR A 127 45.55 7.22 14.52
N ASP A 128 46.57 7.83 15.13
CA ASP A 128 46.51 8.36 16.49
C ASP A 128 45.44 9.44 16.67
N LEU A 129 44.76 9.40 17.82
CA LEU A 129 43.82 10.44 18.23
C LEU A 129 44.51 11.42 19.18
N GLN A 130 44.54 12.69 18.81
CA GLN A 130 45.16 13.73 19.63
C GLN A 130 44.25 14.13 20.80
N LEU A 131 44.81 14.13 22.01
CA LEU A 131 44.16 14.59 23.23
C LEU A 131 44.14 16.12 23.25
N THR A 132 42.99 16.69 23.64
CA THR A 132 42.81 18.15 23.72
C THR A 132 42.80 18.66 25.15
N GLY A 133 42.75 17.75 26.13
CA GLY A 133 42.78 18.09 27.54
C GLY A 133 41.48 18.71 28.06
N SER A 134 40.33 18.39 27.48
CA SER A 134 39.04 18.98 27.87
C SER A 134 38.57 18.60 29.28
N GLY A 135 39.15 17.56 29.88
CA GLY A 135 38.76 17.01 31.18
C GLY A 135 37.40 16.30 31.18
N GLN A 136 36.82 16.05 29.99
CA GLN A 136 35.53 15.38 29.81
C GLN A 136 35.73 14.00 29.20
N TRP A 137 34.77 13.10 29.44
CA TRP A 137 34.67 11.84 28.71
C TRP A 137 34.37 12.11 27.23
N LYS A 138 35.17 11.53 26.36
CA LYS A 138 35.02 11.61 24.91
C LYS A 138 34.94 10.22 24.30
N THR A 139 34.45 10.18 23.08
CA THR A 139 34.39 8.99 22.24
C THR A 139 35.37 9.17 21.09
N GLY A 140 36.46 8.40 21.12
CA GLY A 140 37.43 8.30 20.03
C GLY A 140 37.05 7.18 19.08
N ILE A 141 37.33 7.35 17.79
CA ILE A 141 37.03 6.37 16.74
C ILE A 141 38.34 6.06 16.01
N PHE A 142 38.69 4.78 15.97
CA PHE A 142 39.77 4.26 15.15
C PHE A 142 39.17 3.46 14.00
N GLU A 143 39.58 3.79 12.78
CA GLU A 143 39.25 3.03 11.57
C GLU A 143 40.37 2.01 11.34
N LEU A 144 40.02 0.72 11.33
CA LEU A 144 40.95 -0.36 11.06
C LEU A 144 40.69 -0.90 9.66
N THR A 145 41.76 -1.35 8.99
CA THR A 145 41.67 -1.93 7.64
C THR A 145 42.44 -3.24 7.57
N GLY A 146 41.90 -4.24 6.87
CA GLY A 146 42.59 -5.52 6.65
C GLY A 146 42.85 -6.27 7.94
N ILE A 147 41.84 -6.34 8.82
CA ILE A 147 41.95 -7.00 10.13
C ILE A 147 42.28 -8.49 10.00
N GLY A 148 43.08 -9.01 10.93
CA GLY A 148 43.38 -10.44 11.05
C GLY A 148 42.73 -11.06 12.28
N PHE A 149 42.84 -10.37 13.42
CA PHE A 149 42.33 -10.78 14.75
C PHE A 149 42.55 -12.28 15.01
N THR A 150 43.84 -12.65 14.96
CA THR A 150 44.36 -14.02 15.12
C THR A 150 45.20 -14.17 16.38
N ASN A 151 45.07 -13.24 17.33
CA ASN A 151 45.81 -13.23 18.59
C ASN A 151 47.35 -13.18 18.44
N ARG A 152 47.86 -12.54 17.38
CA ARG A 152 49.31 -12.39 17.16
C ARG A 152 49.93 -11.22 17.90
N LEU A 153 49.14 -10.42 18.62
CA LEU A 153 49.59 -9.28 19.42
C LEU A 153 49.74 -9.67 20.90
N GLY A 154 50.48 -10.75 21.18
CA GLY A 154 50.70 -11.25 22.55
C GLY A 154 49.47 -11.91 23.16
N ASP A 155 48.80 -12.79 22.42
CA ASP A 155 47.52 -13.44 22.78
C ASP A 155 46.30 -12.48 22.84
N ALA A 156 46.45 -11.25 22.33
CA ALA A 156 45.37 -10.28 22.14
C ALA A 156 45.27 -9.84 20.67
N ASP A 157 44.18 -9.12 20.33
CA ASP A 157 43.93 -8.60 18.98
C ASP A 157 44.12 -7.08 18.88
N ILE A 158 43.89 -6.35 19.98
CA ILE A 158 44.03 -4.90 20.06
C ILE A 158 44.83 -4.50 21.29
N ARG A 159 45.74 -3.54 21.13
CA ARG A 159 46.40 -2.81 22.21
C ARG A 159 46.07 -1.34 22.16
N LEU A 160 45.70 -0.77 23.29
CA LEU A 160 45.39 0.65 23.45
C LEU A 160 46.37 1.29 24.44
N PHE A 161 47.03 2.36 24.03
CA PHE A 161 48.06 3.06 24.80
C PHE A 161 48.07 4.55 24.47
N GLY A 162 49.03 5.29 25.02
CA GLY A 162 49.21 6.69 24.69
C GLY A 162 50.58 7.21 25.08
N SER A 163 50.88 8.42 24.64
CA SER A 163 52.13 9.12 24.98
C SER A 163 52.28 9.45 26.48
N ALA A 164 51.22 9.23 27.27
CA ALA A 164 51.15 9.31 28.73
C ALA A 164 50.06 8.35 29.25
N ASP A 165 49.87 8.26 30.57
CA ASP A 165 48.84 7.40 31.15
C ASP A 165 47.43 7.73 30.63
N ILE A 166 46.78 6.75 30.01
CA ILE A 166 45.43 6.86 29.46
C ILE A 166 44.40 6.36 30.48
N THR A 167 43.19 6.93 30.44
CA THR A 167 42.06 6.51 31.29
C THR A 167 40.87 6.17 30.39
N VAL A 168 40.44 4.91 30.44
CA VAL A 168 39.48 4.32 29.50
C VAL A 168 38.31 3.71 30.27
N ALA A 169 37.09 4.09 29.89
CA ALA A 169 35.86 3.56 30.48
C ALA A 169 35.30 2.36 29.71
N GLY A 170 35.60 2.25 28.41
CA GLY A 170 35.12 1.14 27.61
C GLY A 170 35.59 1.21 26.18
N LEU A 171 35.51 0.05 25.53
CA LEU A 171 35.85 -0.16 24.12
C LEU A 171 34.69 -0.90 23.45
N ARG A 172 34.37 -0.50 22.22
CA ARG A 172 33.42 -1.17 21.33
C ARG A 172 34.09 -1.45 20.00
N ILE A 173 33.79 -2.60 19.42
CA ILE A 173 34.20 -2.98 18.07
C ILE A 173 32.92 -3.20 17.30
N SER A 174 32.78 -2.49 16.19
CA SER A 174 31.60 -2.51 15.34
C SER A 174 32.01 -2.51 13.89
N THR A 175 31.11 -2.96 13.02
CA THR A 175 31.32 -2.96 11.57
C THR A 175 30.15 -2.27 10.89
N ALA A 176 30.39 -1.80 9.67
CA ALA A 176 29.33 -1.25 8.85
C ALA A 176 28.31 -2.34 8.50
N GLY A 177 27.09 -2.25 9.04
CA GLY A 177 25.99 -3.16 8.71
C GLY A 177 25.14 -2.69 7.53
N ALA A 178 25.33 -1.45 7.09
CA ALA A 178 24.74 -0.92 5.87
C ALA A 178 25.75 -0.03 5.13
N SER A 179 25.77 -0.09 3.81
CA SER A 179 26.62 0.75 2.96
C SER A 179 25.99 1.02 1.58
N VAL A 180 26.55 2.02 0.90
CA VAL A 180 26.31 2.26 -0.52
C VAL A 180 27.57 2.79 -1.17
N GLN A 181 27.93 2.23 -2.33
CA GLN A 181 28.91 2.83 -3.24
C GLN A 181 28.16 3.65 -4.29
N LEU A 182 28.51 4.92 -4.41
CA LEU A 182 27.85 5.89 -5.27
C LEU A 182 28.49 5.94 -6.66
N GLY A 183 27.67 6.21 -7.67
CA GLY A 183 28.07 6.27 -9.07
C GLY A 183 26.86 6.35 -9.99
N ALA A 184 27.07 6.26 -11.31
CA ALA A 184 25.97 6.26 -12.29
C ALA A 184 24.95 5.15 -12.03
N SER A 185 25.40 4.04 -11.45
CA SER A 185 24.54 2.97 -10.91
C SER A 185 25.05 2.61 -9.51
N PRO A 186 24.45 3.16 -8.44
CA PRO A 186 24.90 2.90 -7.08
C PRO A 186 24.81 1.41 -6.72
N VAL A 187 25.83 0.90 -6.03
CA VAL A 187 25.83 -0.45 -5.46
C VAL A 187 25.34 -0.34 -4.02
N GLN A 188 24.10 -0.75 -3.78
CA GLN A 188 23.41 -0.60 -2.50
C GLN A 188 23.54 -1.86 -1.67
N ALA A 189 23.88 -1.72 -0.39
CA ALA A 189 23.90 -2.80 0.59
C ALA A 189 23.27 -2.29 1.89
N GLY A 190 21.94 -2.21 1.94
CA GLY A 190 21.21 -1.72 3.12
C GLY A 190 21.11 -0.19 3.23
N ILE A 191 21.60 0.58 2.25
CA ILE A 191 21.34 2.02 2.11
C ILE A 191 20.77 2.31 0.72
N SER A 192 19.59 2.93 0.67
CA SER A 192 18.97 3.46 -0.54
C SER A 192 19.28 4.96 -0.68
N PRO A 193 20.11 5.38 -1.66
CA PRO A 193 20.44 6.77 -1.86
C PRO A 193 19.40 7.48 -2.75
N ARG A 194 19.11 8.74 -2.48
CA ARG A 194 18.35 9.65 -3.35
C ARG A 194 19.14 10.92 -3.63
N ALA A 195 19.25 11.27 -4.92
CA ALA A 195 20.03 12.39 -5.39
C ALA A 195 19.26 13.72 -5.27
N GLY A 196 19.48 14.44 -4.17
CA GLY A 196 18.93 15.77 -3.92
C GLY A 196 17.40 15.85 -4.02
N ASP A 197 16.92 17.09 -4.13
CA ASP A 197 15.50 17.39 -4.36
C ASP A 197 15.14 17.32 -5.86
N ASN A 198 16.16 17.37 -6.72
CA ASN A 198 16.05 17.20 -8.17
C ASN A 198 17.26 16.45 -8.76
N GLY A 199 17.17 15.12 -8.78
CA GLY A 199 18.25 14.24 -9.24
C GLY A 199 18.64 14.39 -10.72
N SER A 200 17.90 15.17 -11.52
CA SER A 200 18.21 15.42 -12.94
C SER A 200 19.54 16.16 -13.14
N PHE A 201 20.02 16.87 -12.11
CA PHE A 201 21.28 17.62 -12.11
C PHE A 201 22.40 16.88 -11.37
N LEU A 202 22.21 15.60 -11.03
CA LEU A 202 23.24 14.82 -10.37
C LEU A 202 24.47 14.67 -11.28
N VAL A 203 25.61 15.13 -10.79
CA VAL A 203 26.89 14.89 -11.44
C VAL A 203 27.46 13.57 -10.92
N THR A 204 27.75 12.65 -11.83
CA THR A 204 28.45 11.39 -11.51
C THR A 204 29.76 11.31 -12.28
N GLY A 205 30.72 10.57 -11.74
CA GLY A 205 32.01 10.39 -12.41
C GLY A 205 32.84 9.28 -11.77
N VAL A 206 34.06 9.12 -12.28
CA VAL A 206 35.08 8.23 -11.71
C VAL A 206 36.34 9.07 -11.47
N GLN A 207 36.87 9.04 -10.26
CA GLN A 207 38.10 9.72 -9.86
C GLN A 207 38.99 8.70 -9.14
N ASP A 208 40.21 8.51 -9.63
CA ASP A 208 41.19 7.55 -9.09
C ASP A 208 40.63 6.12 -8.95
N GLY A 209 39.85 5.69 -9.95
CA GLY A 209 39.22 4.37 -10.00
C GLY A 209 37.97 4.21 -9.12
N ARG A 210 37.57 5.23 -8.35
CA ARG A 210 36.35 5.22 -7.54
C ARG A 210 35.23 6.01 -8.21
N SER A 211 34.05 5.41 -8.34
CA SER A 211 32.86 6.13 -8.78
C SER A 211 32.35 7.07 -7.70
N TYR A 212 31.69 8.16 -8.08
CA TYR A 212 31.18 9.15 -7.13
C TYR A 212 29.89 9.83 -7.58
N TRP A 213 29.21 10.43 -6.61
CA TRP A 213 28.22 11.49 -6.78
C TRP A 213 28.81 12.84 -6.38
N GLN A 214 28.46 13.91 -7.09
CA GLN A 214 28.92 15.26 -6.79
C GLN A 214 27.73 16.23 -6.70
N THR A 215 27.77 17.10 -5.71
CA THR A 215 26.80 18.20 -5.60
C THR A 215 26.98 19.15 -6.78
N ASP A 216 25.93 19.90 -7.09
CA ASP A 216 26.00 20.96 -8.09
C ASP A 216 25.28 22.20 -7.57
N ARG A 217 26.07 23.15 -7.08
CA ARG A 217 25.57 24.45 -6.61
C ARG A 217 25.09 25.36 -7.74
N THR A 218 25.41 25.05 -8.99
CA THR A 218 24.95 25.82 -10.16
C THR A 218 23.57 25.37 -10.65
N ALA A 219 23.07 24.23 -10.15
CA ALA A 219 21.76 23.72 -10.51
C ALA A 219 20.61 24.67 -10.08
N PRO A 220 19.60 24.88 -10.94
CA PRO A 220 18.44 25.72 -10.60
C PRO A 220 17.62 25.10 -9.46
N ALA A 221 16.99 25.95 -8.63
CA ALA A 221 16.16 25.49 -7.53
C ALA A 221 14.96 24.65 -8.01
N PRO A 222 14.59 23.57 -7.30
CA PRO A 222 15.27 23.01 -6.13
C PRO A 222 16.60 22.33 -6.53
N GLY A 223 17.71 22.79 -5.95
CA GLY A 223 19.07 22.51 -6.45
C GLY A 223 19.66 21.16 -5.98
N MET A 224 20.93 20.91 -6.32
CA MET A 224 21.67 19.68 -6.00
C MET A 224 22.67 19.85 -4.84
N SER A 225 22.18 20.32 -3.68
CA SER A 225 23.01 20.57 -2.49
C SER A 225 23.02 19.43 -1.46
N PHE A 226 22.18 18.40 -1.67
CA PHE A 226 21.96 17.32 -0.71
C PHE A 226 22.08 15.94 -1.35
N PHE A 227 22.54 14.97 -0.57
CA PHE A 227 22.37 13.54 -0.86
C PHE A 227 21.59 12.89 0.27
N TYR A 228 20.43 12.34 -0.05
CA TYR A 228 19.54 11.67 0.90
C TYR A 228 19.90 10.20 1.02
N MET A 229 19.86 9.66 2.22
CA MET A 229 20.18 8.26 2.52
C MET A 229 19.07 7.67 3.41
N ASN A 230 18.50 6.54 2.98
CA ASN A 230 17.61 5.72 3.79
C ASN A 230 18.31 4.41 4.12
N VAL A 231 18.58 4.20 5.39
CA VAL A 231 19.06 2.93 5.90
C VAL A 231 17.88 1.97 5.91
N ALA A 232 18.12 0.69 5.64
CA ALA A 232 17.07 -0.29 5.71
C ALA A 232 16.51 -0.35 7.15
N ASP A 233 15.20 -0.16 7.31
CA ASP A 233 14.51 -0.24 8.61
C ASP A 233 14.71 -1.60 9.30
N THR A 234 15.03 -2.65 8.53
CA THR A 234 15.39 -3.98 9.04
C THR A 234 16.73 -4.01 9.77
N TYR A 235 17.59 -3.02 9.54
CA TYR A 235 18.86 -2.83 10.23
C TYR A 235 18.77 -1.76 11.32
N LEU A 236 18.25 -0.57 11.00
CA LEU A 236 18.08 0.52 11.97
C LEU A 236 16.74 1.21 11.77
N TYR A 237 15.86 1.12 12.76
CA TYR A 237 14.63 1.92 12.85
C TYR A 237 14.29 2.21 14.30
N ASN A 238 13.89 3.44 14.60
CA ASN A 238 13.61 3.91 15.97
C ASN A 238 14.76 3.57 16.94
N ASN A 239 15.99 3.70 16.47
CA ASN A 239 17.20 3.31 17.18
C ASN A 239 17.44 4.17 18.46
N ARG A 240 18.16 3.59 19.43
CA ARG A 240 18.58 4.25 20.67
C ARG A 240 20.07 4.13 20.94
N ASN A 241 20.78 3.34 20.14
CA ASN A 241 22.22 3.16 20.24
C ASN A 241 22.97 4.29 19.53
N LEU A 242 24.28 4.38 19.73
CA LEU A 242 25.15 5.26 18.94
C LEU A 242 25.18 4.75 17.50
N VAL A 243 25.05 5.67 16.54
CA VAL A 243 25.21 5.38 15.11
C VAL A 243 26.46 6.09 14.60
N LEU A 244 27.30 5.36 13.88
CA LEU A 244 28.45 5.92 13.18
C LEU A 244 28.13 5.99 11.69
N VAL A 245 28.40 7.14 11.06
CA VAL A 245 28.22 7.33 9.62
C VAL A 245 29.55 7.74 8.99
N SER A 246 30.15 6.84 8.23
CA SER A 246 31.40 7.08 7.52
C SER A 246 31.12 7.54 6.09
N VAL A 247 31.76 8.63 5.67
CA VAL A 247 31.61 9.24 4.34
C VAL A 247 32.97 9.28 3.65
N ASP A 248 33.09 8.60 2.52
CA ASP A 248 34.27 8.67 1.65
C ASP A 248 34.13 9.87 0.72
N TYR A 249 34.92 10.92 0.97
CA TYR A 249 34.89 12.17 0.23
C TYR A 249 36.23 12.47 -0.46
N PHE A 250 36.17 13.24 -1.55
CA PHE A 250 37.39 13.68 -2.24
C PHE A 250 37.87 15.01 -1.67
N ASP A 251 39.06 15.01 -1.08
CA ASP A 251 39.64 16.16 -0.41
C ASP A 251 40.23 17.18 -1.40
N ALA A 252 39.37 18.00 -2.01
CA ALA A 252 39.76 18.99 -3.00
C ALA A 252 39.07 20.35 -2.86
N GLY A 253 39.84 21.42 -3.04
CA GLY A 253 39.33 22.79 -3.15
C GLY A 253 39.03 23.51 -1.82
N ASN A 254 39.41 22.94 -0.67
CA ASN A 254 39.16 23.51 0.66
C ASN A 254 37.66 23.66 0.99
N GLY A 255 36.90 22.58 0.79
CA GLY A 255 35.45 22.57 0.99
C GLY A 255 35.00 22.25 2.42
N GLN A 256 33.69 22.09 2.59
CA GLN A 256 33.10 21.60 3.83
C GLN A 256 31.88 20.71 3.57
N PHE A 257 31.51 19.90 4.56
CA PHE A 257 30.27 19.13 4.53
C PHE A 257 29.77 18.80 5.94
N GLY A 258 28.48 18.50 6.05
CA GLY A 258 27.84 18.07 7.29
C GLY A 258 26.61 17.21 7.00
N MET A 259 25.85 16.89 8.04
CA MET A 259 24.66 16.05 7.95
C MET A 259 23.47 16.65 8.71
N HIS A 260 22.28 16.42 8.14
CA HIS A 260 21.01 16.49 8.86
C HIS A 260 20.51 15.08 9.08
N TYR A 261 20.29 14.67 10.33
CA TYR A 261 19.87 13.30 10.67
C TYR A 261 18.61 13.28 11.54
N ASP A 262 17.84 12.20 11.41
CA ASP A 262 16.61 11.96 12.18
C ASP A 262 16.94 11.67 13.66
N SER A 263 16.42 12.49 14.58
CA SER A 263 16.67 12.40 16.03
C SER A 263 15.39 12.64 16.87
N PRO A 264 15.38 12.33 18.19
CA PRO A 264 14.25 12.56 19.07
C PRO A 264 14.20 14.04 19.48
N GLY A 265 13.51 14.87 18.69
CA GLY A 265 13.19 16.26 19.02
C GLY A 265 11.73 16.60 18.70
N THR A 266 11.10 17.47 19.50
CA THR A 266 9.66 17.82 19.40
C THR A 266 9.38 19.23 18.87
N THR A 267 10.40 19.98 18.43
CA THR A 267 10.29 21.44 18.25
C THR A 267 10.57 21.97 16.83
N ILE A 268 10.72 21.12 15.80
CA ILE A 268 10.91 21.59 14.42
C ILE A 268 10.01 20.80 13.44
N PRO A 269 9.31 21.46 12.49
CA PRO A 269 8.38 20.82 11.55
C PRO A 269 8.96 19.69 10.67
N GLU A 270 10.28 19.60 10.53
CA GLU A 270 10.96 18.63 9.65
C GLU A 270 11.79 17.56 10.40
N MET A 271 11.69 17.50 11.75
CA MET A 271 12.29 16.49 12.65
C MET A 271 13.74 16.04 12.38
N PHE A 272 14.65 16.94 11.99
CA PHE A 272 16.09 16.65 11.86
C PHE A 272 16.97 17.46 12.82
N LYS A 273 18.16 16.93 13.14
CA LYS A 273 19.23 17.57 13.91
C LYS A 273 20.51 17.66 13.07
N ASN A 274 21.29 18.71 13.30
CA ASN A 274 22.56 18.94 12.59
C ASN A 274 23.69 18.14 13.26
N SER A 275 24.57 17.55 12.46
CA SER A 275 25.87 17.08 12.90
C SER A 275 26.85 18.25 13.06
N GLU A 276 28.09 17.94 13.46
CA GLU A 276 29.22 18.85 13.22
C GLU A 276 29.48 19.06 11.73
N VAL A 277 30.19 20.14 11.39
CA VAL A 277 30.60 20.46 10.02
C VAL A 277 32.09 20.17 9.86
N VAL A 278 32.42 19.34 8.89
CA VAL A 278 33.79 18.95 8.54
C VAL A 278 34.31 19.93 7.51
N THR A 279 35.45 20.55 7.80
CA THR A 279 36.23 21.33 6.82
C THR A 279 37.37 20.48 6.32
N TYR A 280 37.54 20.41 5.00
CA TYR A 280 38.62 19.65 4.36
C TYR A 280 39.49 20.57 3.51
N GLY A 281 40.66 20.08 3.08
CA GLY A 281 41.69 20.83 2.36
C GLY A 281 41.70 20.58 0.86
N ASP A 282 42.89 20.46 0.29
CA ASP A 282 43.11 20.23 -1.16
C ASP A 282 44.22 19.20 -1.42
N THR A 283 44.23 18.10 -0.65
CA THR A 283 45.24 17.05 -0.84
C THR A 283 45.04 16.22 -2.11
N LYS A 284 43.86 16.33 -2.74
CA LYS A 284 43.45 15.63 -3.97
C LYS A 284 43.51 14.12 -3.84
N THR A 285 43.20 13.63 -2.65
CA THR A 285 43.06 12.20 -2.36
C THR A 285 41.68 11.92 -1.77
N TRP A 286 41.23 10.67 -1.89
CA TRP A 286 40.05 10.19 -1.18
C TRP A 286 40.37 10.05 0.30
N LYS A 287 39.47 10.57 1.15
CA LYS A 287 39.54 10.49 2.60
C LYS A 287 38.20 10.02 3.17
N THR A 288 38.24 9.49 4.37
CA THR A 288 37.04 9.09 5.12
C THR A 288 36.89 10.03 6.31
N TYR A 289 35.65 10.40 6.62
CA TYR A 289 35.29 10.99 7.90
C TYR A 289 34.12 10.23 8.49
N THR A 290 34.17 9.94 9.79
CA THR A 290 33.13 9.20 10.50
C THR A 290 32.44 10.08 11.53
N PHE A 291 31.15 10.35 11.32
CA PHE A 291 30.30 11.09 12.26
C PHE A 291 29.79 10.17 13.37
N ALA A 292 29.87 10.63 14.63
CA ALA A 292 29.23 9.99 15.77
C ALA A 292 27.87 10.63 16.06
N LEU A 293 26.78 9.88 15.90
CA LEU A 293 25.41 10.33 16.09
C LEU A 293 24.79 9.66 17.33
N PRO A 294 24.88 10.28 18.52
CA PRO A 294 24.55 9.63 19.80
C PRO A 294 23.05 9.40 20.01
N ASP A 295 22.21 10.08 19.24
CA ASP A 295 20.75 10.08 19.37
C ASP A 295 20.06 9.92 18.01
N ALA A 296 20.67 9.23 17.04
CA ALA A 296 20.03 8.97 15.75
C ALA A 296 18.94 7.90 15.88
N VAL A 297 17.70 8.23 15.51
CA VAL A 297 16.57 7.27 15.55
C VAL A 297 16.28 6.61 14.21
N LEU A 298 16.62 7.27 13.09
CA LEU A 298 16.49 6.74 11.71
C LEU A 298 15.09 6.15 11.44
N THR A 299 14.08 7.01 11.47
CA THR A 299 12.67 6.64 11.23
C THR A 299 12.13 7.28 9.95
N ASN A 300 13.01 7.59 9.00
CA ASN A 300 12.68 8.23 7.72
C ASN A 300 12.03 9.63 7.82
N ARG A 301 12.23 10.36 8.92
CA ARG A 301 11.55 11.66 9.15
C ARG A 301 12.35 12.89 8.70
N SER A 302 13.63 12.74 8.37
CA SER A 302 14.47 13.83 7.85
C SER A 302 14.19 14.06 6.35
N ASN A 303 13.13 14.83 6.05
CA ASN A 303 12.69 15.10 4.66
C ASN A 303 12.39 13.81 3.85
N GLY A 304 11.75 12.84 4.49
CA GLY A 304 11.44 11.52 3.93
C GLY A 304 12.63 10.55 3.89
N SER A 305 13.69 10.88 4.62
CA SER A 305 14.91 10.07 4.74
C SER A 305 15.43 9.95 6.16
N ASP A 306 16.39 9.06 6.38
CA ASP A 306 17.03 8.88 7.68
C ASP A 306 18.07 9.96 7.97
N PHE A 307 18.87 10.29 6.95
CA PHE A 307 19.75 11.45 6.98
C PHE A 307 20.02 11.98 5.59
N ARG A 308 20.55 13.20 5.52
CA ARG A 308 21.06 13.80 4.30
C ARG A 308 22.41 14.45 4.53
N ILE A 309 23.33 14.23 3.59
CA ILE A 309 24.64 14.88 3.55
C ILE A 309 24.49 16.20 2.80
N HIS A 310 25.03 17.29 3.34
CA HIS A 310 25.02 18.61 2.71
C HIS A 310 26.44 19.16 2.61
N ASN A 311 26.68 19.98 1.59
CA ASN A 311 27.99 20.58 1.29
C ASN A 311 28.32 21.83 2.14
N GLY A 312 27.60 22.06 3.24
CA GLY A 312 27.74 23.24 4.12
C GLY A 312 27.66 24.60 3.40
N ASP A 313 28.25 25.64 4.00
CA ASP A 313 28.32 27.00 3.44
C ASP A 313 29.55 27.21 2.52
N GLY A 314 30.22 26.14 2.09
CA GLY A 314 31.51 26.19 1.40
C GLY A 314 31.37 26.62 -0.06
N ALA A 315 32.44 27.15 -0.67
CA ALA A 315 32.41 27.60 -2.06
C ALA A 315 32.62 26.48 -3.10
N VAL A 316 32.83 25.23 -2.66
CA VAL A 316 33.21 24.10 -3.53
C VAL A 316 32.24 22.93 -3.38
N ASP A 317 31.89 22.28 -4.49
CA ASP A 317 31.03 21.10 -4.52
C ASP A 317 31.69 19.86 -3.91
N LEU A 318 30.89 19.07 -3.21
CA LEU A 318 31.31 17.86 -2.51
C LEU A 318 31.23 16.66 -3.45
N LYS A 319 32.29 15.83 -3.50
CA LYS A 319 32.28 14.51 -4.14
C LYS A 319 32.25 13.42 -3.08
N VAL A 320 31.31 12.48 -3.18
CA VAL A 320 31.15 11.34 -2.28
C VAL A 320 31.17 10.03 -3.07
N ALA A 321 32.08 9.12 -2.70
CA ALA A 321 32.21 7.81 -3.33
C ALA A 321 31.43 6.72 -2.61
N ALA A 322 31.36 6.77 -1.28
CA ALA A 322 30.66 5.77 -0.49
C ALA A 322 30.15 6.34 0.83
N VAL A 323 29.09 5.73 1.35
CA VAL A 323 28.56 5.98 2.69
C VAL A 323 28.39 4.64 3.40
N ARG A 324 28.78 4.57 4.67
CA ARG A 324 28.64 3.39 5.52
C ARG A 324 28.01 3.78 6.84
N VAL A 325 27.21 2.87 7.39
CA VAL A 325 26.51 3.06 8.67
C VAL A 325 26.79 1.86 9.57
N ALA A 326 27.27 2.14 10.78
CA ALA A 326 27.51 1.15 11.82
C ALA A 326 26.67 1.47 13.07
N LYS A 327 26.04 0.44 13.62
CA LYS A 327 25.36 0.47 14.92
C LYS A 327 26.38 0.10 16.01
N VAL A 328 26.48 0.91 17.07
CA VAL A 328 27.40 0.66 18.18
C VAL A 328 26.62 0.44 19.46
N ALA A 329 26.80 -0.72 20.08
CA ALA A 329 26.13 -1.08 21.34
C ALA A 329 26.40 -0.06 22.46
N THR A 330 25.37 0.65 22.93
CA THR A 330 25.50 1.50 24.13
C THR A 330 25.46 0.66 25.42
N THR A 331 24.90 -0.54 25.35
CA THR A 331 24.83 -1.51 26.46
C THR A 331 25.22 -2.89 25.94
N LEU A 332 26.08 -3.59 26.66
CA LEU A 332 26.52 -4.93 26.31
C LEU A 332 25.43 -5.95 26.70
N ASN A 333 24.67 -6.44 25.71
CA ASN A 333 23.59 -7.41 25.92
C ASN A 333 23.83 -8.67 25.09
N VAL A 334 24.23 -9.75 25.75
CA VAL A 334 24.46 -11.06 25.13
C VAL A 334 23.25 -11.62 24.41
N THR A 335 22.03 -11.27 24.82
CA THR A 335 20.79 -11.82 24.25
C THR A 335 20.28 -11.07 23.01
N GLU A 336 20.92 -9.97 22.60
CA GLU A 336 20.41 -9.10 21.53
C GLU A 336 20.18 -9.87 20.21
N GLY A 337 21.20 -10.57 19.69
CA GLY A 337 21.08 -11.35 18.45
C GLY A 337 20.02 -12.46 18.53
N LEU A 338 19.91 -13.11 19.69
CA LEU A 338 18.87 -14.13 19.92
C LEU A 338 17.47 -13.53 19.92
N LEU A 339 17.28 -12.35 20.53
CA LEU A 339 15.99 -11.65 20.54
C LEU A 339 15.59 -11.17 19.13
N GLU A 340 16.55 -10.71 18.33
CA GLU A 340 16.32 -10.35 16.92
C GLU A 340 15.89 -11.57 16.09
N LEU A 341 16.59 -12.70 16.23
CA LEU A 341 16.22 -13.96 15.57
C LEU A 341 14.88 -14.50 16.05
N ILE A 342 14.59 -14.46 17.36
CA ILE A 342 13.27 -14.79 17.91
C ILE A 342 12.20 -13.95 17.22
N GLY A 343 12.43 -12.64 17.08
CA GLY A 343 11.54 -11.73 16.36
C GLY A 343 11.31 -12.18 14.92
N SER A 344 12.38 -12.41 14.16
CA SER A 344 12.31 -12.90 12.77
C SER A 344 11.58 -14.24 12.64
N ALA A 345 11.91 -15.22 13.48
CA ALA A 345 11.29 -16.54 13.46
C ALA A 345 9.80 -16.46 13.84
N THR A 346 9.43 -15.66 14.84
CA THR A 346 8.00 -15.50 15.19
C THR A 346 7.21 -14.75 14.11
N ARG A 347 7.83 -13.83 13.35
CA ARG A 347 7.21 -13.25 12.15
C ARG A 347 6.93 -14.33 11.09
N VAL A 348 7.92 -15.14 10.74
CA VAL A 348 7.76 -16.24 9.77
C VAL A 348 6.72 -17.26 10.21
N GLU A 349 6.72 -17.66 11.48
CA GLU A 349 5.76 -18.62 12.04
C GLU A 349 4.32 -18.10 12.01
N LYS A 350 4.11 -16.81 12.29
CA LYS A 350 2.79 -16.17 12.23
C LYS A 350 2.28 -16.02 10.79
N ALA A 351 3.17 -15.71 9.85
CA ALA A 351 2.86 -15.58 8.42
C ALA A 351 2.42 -16.91 7.79
N ALA A 352 2.99 -18.01 8.28
CA ALA A 352 2.87 -19.30 7.64
C ALA A 352 1.44 -19.87 7.67
N ARG A 353 1.09 -20.59 6.61
CA ARG A 353 -0.13 -21.40 6.51
C ARG A 353 0.25 -22.84 6.32
N GLU A 354 -0.37 -23.73 7.09
CA GLU A 354 -0.17 -25.16 6.89
C GLU A 354 -1.14 -25.70 5.84
N GLY A 355 -0.64 -26.52 4.92
CA GLY A 355 -1.44 -27.13 3.88
C GLY A 355 -0.58 -27.79 2.79
N THR A 356 -1.10 -27.78 1.56
CA THR A 356 -0.53 -28.52 0.42
C THR A 356 -0.41 -27.67 -0.85
N ARG A 357 -0.71 -26.37 -0.77
CA ARG A 357 -0.62 -25.43 -1.88
C ARG A 357 0.75 -24.74 -1.88
N ASP A 358 1.12 -24.18 -3.03
CA ASP A 358 2.35 -23.38 -3.16
C ASP A 358 2.48 -22.32 -2.05
N GLY A 359 3.65 -22.25 -1.43
CA GLY A 359 3.97 -21.31 -0.35
C GLY A 359 3.38 -21.68 1.02
N GLN A 360 2.56 -22.73 1.11
CA GLN A 360 2.13 -23.31 2.38
C GLN A 360 3.20 -24.25 2.95
N TYR A 361 3.05 -24.63 4.20
CA TYR A 361 3.97 -25.50 4.92
C TYR A 361 3.29 -26.82 5.32
N PRO A 362 4.02 -27.92 5.51
CA PRO A 362 3.44 -29.19 5.94
C PRO A 362 2.72 -29.07 7.29
N ALA A 363 1.65 -29.85 7.49
CA ALA A 363 0.93 -29.86 8.76
C ALA A 363 1.84 -30.21 9.96
N GLY A 364 1.75 -29.44 11.05
CA GLY A 364 2.58 -29.57 12.25
C GLY A 364 3.94 -28.84 12.20
N SER A 365 4.35 -28.31 11.04
CA SER A 365 5.60 -27.56 10.90
C SER A 365 5.61 -26.26 11.71
N ARG A 366 4.48 -25.54 11.77
CA ARG A 366 4.37 -24.28 12.54
C ARG A 366 4.51 -24.53 14.02
N ALA A 367 3.86 -25.58 14.53
CA ALA A 367 3.98 -25.99 15.93
C ALA A 367 5.44 -26.31 16.29
N THR A 368 6.17 -26.97 15.37
CA THR A 368 7.59 -27.28 15.56
C THR A 368 8.46 -26.02 15.66
N LEU A 369 8.28 -25.06 14.74
CA LEU A 369 9.02 -23.78 14.78
C LEU A 369 8.65 -22.96 16.03
N ARG A 370 7.36 -22.93 16.40
CA ARG A 370 6.88 -22.24 17.60
C ARG A 370 7.54 -22.76 18.87
N GLN A 371 7.69 -24.08 19.00
CA GLN A 371 8.38 -24.65 20.16
C GLN A 371 9.84 -24.17 20.24
N ALA A 372 10.56 -24.16 19.11
CA ALA A 372 11.94 -23.66 19.07
C ALA A 372 12.04 -22.17 19.45
N ILE A 373 11.04 -21.37 19.07
CA ILE A 373 10.94 -19.95 19.45
C ILE A 373 10.77 -19.79 20.97
N GLU A 374 9.91 -20.60 21.60
CA GLU A 374 9.70 -20.55 23.06
C GLU A 374 10.92 -21.05 23.84
N ASP A 375 11.61 -22.08 23.35
CA ASP A 375 12.85 -22.57 23.94
C ASP A 375 13.94 -21.47 23.91
N ALA A 376 14.09 -20.80 22.75
CA ALA A 376 15.00 -19.66 22.61
C ALA A 376 14.62 -18.49 23.53
N ARG A 377 13.32 -18.16 23.63
CA ARG A 377 12.82 -17.09 24.50
C ARG A 377 13.09 -17.38 25.98
N THR A 378 13.01 -18.63 26.39
CA THR A 378 13.35 -19.06 27.75
C THR A 378 14.82 -18.76 28.07
N VAL A 379 15.72 -19.05 27.14
CA VAL A 379 17.15 -18.70 27.28
C VAL A 379 17.34 -17.19 27.34
N ALA A 380 16.74 -16.44 26.41
CA ALA A 380 16.88 -14.98 26.33
C ALA A 380 16.34 -14.23 27.58
N THR A 381 15.42 -14.84 28.33
CA THR A 381 14.84 -14.24 29.55
C THR A 381 15.45 -14.78 30.85
N THR A 382 16.42 -15.70 30.76
CA THR A 382 17.13 -16.23 31.92
C THR A 382 18.07 -15.16 32.50
N PRO A 383 17.94 -14.77 33.78
CA PRO A 383 18.87 -13.85 34.41
C PRO A 383 20.30 -14.38 34.39
N GLY A 384 21.24 -13.62 33.83
CA GLY A 384 22.64 -14.01 33.73
C GLY A 384 22.92 -15.13 32.71
N ALA A 385 22.10 -15.26 31.66
CA ALA A 385 22.37 -16.14 30.55
C ALA A 385 23.80 -15.94 30.02
N THR A 386 24.54 -17.03 29.83
CA THR A 386 25.92 -17.02 29.33
C THR A 386 25.98 -17.02 27.80
N ASP A 387 27.07 -16.51 27.23
CA ASP A 387 27.33 -16.50 25.79
C ASP A 387 27.17 -17.90 25.16
N VAL A 388 27.65 -18.94 25.84
CA VAL A 388 27.51 -20.35 25.39
C VAL A 388 26.05 -20.78 25.28
N GLN A 389 25.22 -20.45 26.29
CA GLN A 389 23.80 -20.78 26.29
C GLN A 389 23.05 -20.04 25.18
N VAL A 390 23.34 -18.74 25.01
CA VAL A 390 22.69 -17.91 24.01
C VAL A 390 23.09 -18.34 22.59
N LYS A 391 24.39 -18.61 22.35
CA LYS A 391 24.89 -19.09 21.06
C LYS A 391 24.25 -20.42 20.66
N GLN A 392 24.14 -21.36 21.59
CA GLN A 392 23.49 -22.65 21.33
C GLN A 392 22.00 -22.47 20.97
N ALA A 393 21.29 -21.58 21.67
CA ALA A 393 19.89 -21.27 21.38
C ALA A 393 19.71 -20.57 20.02
N LEU A 394 20.60 -19.63 19.67
CA LEU A 394 20.64 -18.94 18.38
C LEU A 394 20.79 -19.93 17.23
N GLN A 395 21.82 -20.78 17.29
CA GLN A 395 22.08 -21.80 16.26
C GLN A 395 20.93 -22.81 16.11
N THR A 396 20.36 -23.23 17.24
CA THR A 396 19.21 -24.14 17.24
C THR A 396 18.00 -23.51 16.57
N LEU A 397 17.65 -22.27 16.94
CA LEU A 397 16.52 -21.57 16.35
C LEU A 397 16.74 -21.29 14.87
N GLN A 398 17.94 -20.86 14.47
CA GLN A 398 18.28 -20.60 13.06
C GLN A 398 18.11 -21.87 12.22
N SER A 399 18.67 -22.99 12.67
CA SER A 399 18.52 -24.28 11.97
C SER A 399 17.05 -24.70 11.83
N LYS A 400 16.22 -24.45 12.85
CA LYS A 400 14.77 -24.74 12.79
C LYS A 400 14.05 -23.80 11.83
N LEU A 401 14.42 -22.53 11.79
CA LEU A 401 13.88 -21.55 10.85
C LEU A 401 14.25 -21.89 9.40
N ASP A 402 15.50 -22.29 9.15
CA ASP A 402 15.97 -22.70 7.82
C ASP A 402 15.24 -23.96 7.34
N ALA A 403 15.15 -24.98 8.20
CA ALA A 403 14.41 -26.20 7.90
C ALA A 403 12.92 -25.93 7.65
N PHE A 404 12.32 -25.03 8.42
CA PHE A 404 10.94 -24.59 8.22
C PHE A 404 10.78 -23.93 6.86
N THR A 405 11.62 -22.92 6.55
CA THR A 405 11.59 -22.18 5.28
C THR A 405 11.80 -23.09 4.07
N ALA A 406 12.74 -24.03 4.16
CA ALA A 406 13.01 -25.02 3.11
C ALA A 406 11.87 -26.04 2.93
N SER A 407 10.97 -26.18 3.91
CA SER A 407 9.82 -27.10 3.83
C SER A 407 8.61 -26.52 3.10
N ALA A 408 8.68 -25.25 2.66
CA ALA A 408 7.61 -24.61 1.88
C ALA A 408 7.27 -25.47 0.65
N VAL A 409 5.98 -25.71 0.45
CA VAL A 409 5.46 -26.49 -0.67
C VAL A 409 5.66 -25.71 -1.97
N ASP A 410 6.25 -26.36 -2.97
CA ASP A 410 6.36 -25.88 -4.35
C ASP A 410 5.94 -26.98 -5.32
N THR A 411 4.85 -26.73 -6.06
CA THR A 411 4.29 -27.66 -7.05
C THR A 411 4.94 -27.55 -8.44
N ASN A 412 5.98 -26.73 -8.60
CA ASN A 412 6.74 -26.64 -9.84
C ASN A 412 7.45 -27.97 -10.13
N PHE A 413 7.07 -28.63 -11.21
CA PHE A 413 7.71 -29.88 -11.65
C PHE A 413 8.68 -29.70 -12.82
N ALA A 414 8.96 -28.46 -13.24
CA ALA A 414 9.93 -28.17 -14.31
C ALA A 414 11.34 -28.66 -14.00
N LYS A 415 11.73 -28.67 -12.72
CA LYS A 415 13.03 -29.16 -12.22
C LYS A 415 13.34 -30.61 -12.60
N ALA A 416 12.31 -31.41 -12.89
CA ALA A 416 12.47 -32.81 -13.33
C ALA A 416 12.74 -32.95 -14.84
N GLY A 417 12.58 -31.87 -15.61
CA GLY A 417 12.75 -31.87 -17.07
C GLY A 417 14.18 -31.63 -17.53
N THR A 418 14.46 -31.93 -18.79
CA THR A 418 15.70 -31.57 -19.48
C THR A 418 15.45 -30.39 -20.40
N ALA A 419 16.17 -29.28 -20.20
CA ALA A 419 16.04 -28.07 -21.00
C ALA A 419 16.81 -28.12 -22.32
N SER A 420 16.25 -27.51 -23.36
CA SER A 420 16.87 -27.32 -24.68
C SER A 420 16.30 -26.04 -25.33
N ALA A 421 17.03 -25.47 -26.29
CA ALA A 421 16.62 -24.24 -26.97
C ALA A 421 16.99 -24.26 -28.45
N SER A 422 16.41 -23.35 -29.25
CA SER A 422 16.75 -23.15 -30.66
C SER A 422 18.19 -22.66 -30.88
N GLY A 423 18.81 -22.11 -29.84
CA GLY A 423 20.16 -21.54 -29.83
C GLY A 423 20.42 -20.84 -28.49
N GLY A 424 21.47 -20.02 -28.43
CA GLY A 424 21.82 -19.28 -27.21
C GLY A 424 22.77 -20.02 -26.27
N THR A 425 22.81 -19.62 -24.99
CA THR A 425 23.70 -20.17 -23.97
C THR A 425 22.94 -20.61 -22.71
N ALA A 426 23.41 -21.70 -22.10
CA ALA A 426 22.93 -22.24 -20.82
C ALA A 426 21.41 -22.47 -20.70
N PRO A 427 20.77 -23.23 -21.62
CA PRO A 427 19.34 -23.57 -21.51
C PRO A 427 18.99 -24.26 -20.18
N GLU A 428 19.92 -24.99 -19.56
CA GLU A 428 19.77 -25.65 -18.26
C GLU A 428 19.48 -24.70 -17.08
N ASN A 429 19.78 -23.41 -17.22
CA ASN A 429 19.53 -22.41 -16.17
C ASN A 429 18.03 -22.20 -15.92
N VAL A 430 17.15 -22.48 -16.90
CA VAL A 430 15.72 -22.17 -16.77
C VAL A 430 14.93 -23.10 -15.85
N ASN A 431 15.55 -24.15 -15.32
CA ASN A 431 14.88 -25.08 -14.42
C ASN A 431 15.80 -25.61 -13.32
N ASP A 432 16.87 -24.87 -13.01
CA ASP A 432 17.81 -25.17 -11.93
C ASP A 432 17.31 -24.66 -10.55
N GLY A 433 16.28 -23.80 -10.54
CA GLY A 433 15.75 -23.15 -9.35
C GLY A 433 16.61 -21.99 -8.83
N ASN A 434 17.61 -21.53 -9.59
CA ASN A 434 18.45 -20.38 -9.29
C ASN A 434 17.99 -19.17 -10.10
N HIS A 435 17.23 -18.29 -9.44
CA HIS A 435 16.66 -17.08 -10.06
C HIS A 435 17.70 -16.02 -10.50
N GLU A 436 18.98 -16.21 -10.19
CA GLU A 436 20.07 -15.33 -10.65
C GLU A 436 20.74 -15.82 -11.94
N SER A 437 20.56 -17.10 -12.29
CA SER A 437 21.02 -17.64 -13.57
C SER A 437 19.97 -17.37 -14.65
N ALA A 438 20.39 -17.34 -15.92
CA ALA A 438 19.46 -17.18 -17.03
C ALA A 438 19.97 -17.89 -18.28
N TRP A 439 19.05 -18.43 -19.06
CA TRP A 439 19.28 -18.70 -20.48
C TRP A 439 19.23 -17.38 -21.24
N THR A 440 20.13 -17.21 -22.22
CA THR A 440 20.09 -16.08 -23.15
C THR A 440 20.02 -16.57 -24.59
N SER A 441 19.13 -15.99 -25.38
CA SER A 441 18.90 -16.40 -26.76
C SER A 441 19.98 -15.88 -27.72
N GLY A 442 20.03 -16.47 -28.92
CA GLY A 442 20.62 -15.79 -30.09
C GLY A 442 19.70 -14.69 -30.63
N PRO A 443 20.13 -13.94 -31.66
CA PRO A 443 19.32 -12.89 -32.26
C PRO A 443 18.09 -13.45 -33.00
N GLY A 444 16.96 -12.75 -32.90
CA GLY A 444 15.71 -13.07 -33.58
C GLY A 444 14.85 -14.11 -32.86
N ASP A 445 13.76 -14.54 -33.52
CA ASP A 445 12.79 -15.48 -32.97
C ASP A 445 13.46 -16.75 -32.43
N SER A 446 13.07 -17.15 -31.23
CA SER A 446 13.72 -18.24 -30.50
C SER A 446 12.71 -19.10 -29.77
N TRP A 447 13.09 -20.32 -29.40
CA TRP A 447 12.28 -21.15 -28.52
C TRP A 447 13.13 -21.81 -27.44
N LEU A 448 12.48 -22.07 -26.31
CA LEU A 448 13.01 -22.82 -25.17
C LEU A 448 12.02 -23.93 -24.79
N GLN A 449 12.53 -25.12 -24.48
CA GLN A 449 11.73 -26.34 -24.32
C GLN A 449 12.23 -27.18 -23.15
N LEU A 450 11.29 -27.77 -22.41
CA LEU A 450 11.54 -28.82 -21.42
C LEU A 450 11.02 -30.17 -21.94
N ASP A 451 11.87 -31.20 -21.92
CA ASP A 451 11.47 -32.61 -22.03
C ASP A 451 11.28 -33.19 -20.61
N LEU A 452 10.05 -33.56 -20.26
CA LEU A 452 9.70 -34.12 -18.95
C LEU A 452 10.06 -35.61 -18.81
N GLY A 453 10.58 -36.25 -19.86
CA GLY A 453 10.87 -37.69 -19.92
C GLY A 453 9.63 -38.56 -20.16
N GLU A 454 8.48 -38.16 -19.62
CA GLU A 454 7.18 -38.82 -19.79
C GLU A 454 6.05 -37.79 -19.94
N ALA A 455 4.89 -38.22 -20.45
CA ALA A 455 3.73 -37.35 -20.57
C ALA A 455 3.12 -37.05 -19.19
N ARG A 456 2.97 -35.76 -18.85
CA ARG A 456 2.38 -35.29 -17.59
C ARG A 456 1.28 -34.27 -17.88
N PRO A 457 0.24 -34.18 -17.02
CA PRO A 457 -0.71 -33.08 -17.10
C PRO A 457 0.01 -31.73 -16.87
N VAL A 458 -0.34 -30.71 -17.65
CA VAL A 458 0.12 -29.33 -17.49
C VAL A 458 -1.00 -28.37 -17.90
N ASN A 459 -1.12 -27.25 -17.19
CA ASN A 459 -2.11 -26.21 -17.50
C ASN A 459 -1.72 -24.78 -17.05
N ASP A 460 -0.54 -24.62 -16.44
CA ASP A 460 0.00 -23.34 -16.02
C ASP A 460 1.50 -23.32 -16.34
N VAL A 461 1.90 -22.40 -17.22
CA VAL A 461 3.30 -22.15 -17.56
C VAL A 461 3.65 -20.74 -17.11
N ARG A 462 4.64 -20.61 -16.23
CA ARG A 462 5.15 -19.30 -15.78
C ARG A 462 6.56 -19.11 -16.30
N VAL A 463 6.83 -17.92 -16.84
CA VAL A 463 8.15 -17.54 -17.35
C VAL A 463 8.62 -16.36 -16.53
N GLU A 464 9.76 -16.51 -15.87
CA GLU A 464 10.50 -15.41 -15.27
C GLU A 464 11.49 -14.85 -16.30
N TRP A 465 11.22 -13.63 -16.74
CA TRP A 465 12.06 -12.96 -17.73
C TRP A 465 13.28 -12.33 -17.07
N ALA A 466 14.41 -12.31 -17.77
CA ALA A 466 15.49 -11.38 -17.50
C ALA A 466 15.15 -9.98 -18.05
N GLN A 467 16.12 -9.08 -18.12
CA GLN A 467 15.91 -7.74 -18.68
C GLN A 467 15.43 -7.76 -20.14
N ALA A 468 15.92 -8.70 -20.95
CA ALA A 468 15.45 -8.93 -22.31
C ALA A 468 14.27 -9.91 -22.30
N TYR A 469 13.12 -9.51 -22.85
CA TYR A 469 11.86 -10.26 -22.72
C TYR A 469 11.07 -10.29 -24.03
N SER A 470 10.11 -11.21 -24.11
CA SER A 470 9.24 -11.37 -25.28
C SER A 470 7.90 -10.64 -25.08
N PRO A 471 7.59 -9.57 -25.84
CA PRO A 471 6.28 -8.91 -25.79
C PRO A 471 5.16 -9.76 -26.42
N ASP A 472 5.52 -10.81 -27.16
CA ASP A 472 4.61 -11.78 -27.77
C ASP A 472 5.28 -13.16 -27.80
N TYR A 473 4.71 -14.13 -27.10
CA TYR A 473 5.19 -15.50 -27.06
C TYR A 473 4.01 -16.50 -27.01
N SER A 474 4.29 -17.73 -27.42
CA SER A 474 3.31 -18.82 -27.40
C SER A 474 3.82 -19.99 -26.56
N VAL A 475 2.92 -20.60 -25.80
CA VAL A 475 3.16 -21.88 -25.14
C VAL A 475 2.64 -23.00 -26.03
N GLN A 476 3.51 -23.96 -26.30
CA GLN A 476 3.27 -25.11 -27.16
C GLN A 476 3.53 -26.40 -26.39
N VAL A 477 2.77 -27.44 -26.71
CA VAL A 477 2.93 -28.76 -26.09
C VAL A 477 3.04 -29.86 -27.14
N SER A 478 3.74 -30.94 -26.80
CA SER A 478 3.92 -32.13 -27.66
C SER A 478 4.12 -33.39 -26.82
N ASN A 479 3.81 -34.55 -27.41
CA ASN A 479 4.14 -35.87 -26.86
C ASN A 479 5.27 -36.60 -27.62
N ASP A 480 5.61 -36.16 -28.84
CA ASP A 480 6.62 -36.78 -29.69
C ASP A 480 7.88 -35.91 -29.89
N GLY A 481 7.85 -34.65 -29.45
CA GLY A 481 8.95 -33.70 -29.61
C GLY A 481 9.13 -33.21 -31.05
N GLN A 482 8.19 -33.53 -31.95
CA GLN A 482 8.22 -33.15 -33.37
C GLN A 482 7.01 -32.30 -33.76
N GLN A 483 5.80 -32.73 -33.40
CA GLN A 483 4.55 -32.03 -33.69
C GLN A 483 4.09 -31.26 -32.45
N PHE A 484 3.92 -29.94 -32.59
CA PHE A 484 3.59 -29.05 -31.48
C PHE A 484 2.23 -28.39 -31.70
N THR A 485 1.44 -28.34 -30.64
CA THR A 485 0.16 -27.62 -30.60
C THR A 485 0.30 -26.40 -29.71
N THR A 486 -0.03 -25.21 -30.24
CA THR A 486 -0.13 -23.99 -29.42
C THR A 486 -1.34 -24.08 -28.51
N VAL A 487 -1.11 -23.94 -27.20
CA VAL A 487 -2.15 -23.99 -26.17
C VAL A 487 -2.42 -22.62 -25.53
N GLY A 488 -1.52 -21.65 -25.72
CA GLY A 488 -1.72 -20.27 -25.29
C GLY A 488 -0.79 -19.31 -26.02
N ARG A 489 -1.20 -18.04 -26.13
CA ARG A 489 -0.41 -16.92 -26.65
C ARG A 489 -0.57 -15.73 -25.71
N THR A 490 0.55 -15.13 -25.35
CA THR A 490 0.68 -14.23 -24.20
C THR A 490 1.74 -13.16 -24.50
N GLY A 491 1.66 -12.00 -23.86
CA GLY A 491 2.71 -10.99 -23.85
C GLY A 491 3.34 -10.85 -22.46
N SER A 492 4.66 -10.66 -22.39
CA SER A 492 5.32 -10.32 -21.12
C SER A 492 4.93 -8.91 -20.65
N PRO A 493 4.66 -8.71 -19.35
CA PRO A 493 4.46 -7.40 -18.76
C PRO A 493 5.78 -6.62 -18.55
N GLY A 494 6.94 -7.12 -19.02
CA GLY A 494 8.20 -6.39 -19.01
C GLY A 494 9.41 -7.24 -18.64
N GLY A 495 10.59 -6.60 -18.59
CA GLY A 495 11.83 -7.24 -18.17
C GLY A 495 11.89 -7.40 -16.66
N ASN A 496 12.55 -8.47 -16.19
CA ASN A 496 12.64 -8.84 -14.76
C ASN A 496 11.28 -9.07 -14.11
N GLN A 497 10.30 -9.56 -14.87
CA GLN A 497 8.95 -9.84 -14.38
C GLN A 497 8.53 -11.27 -14.69
N PHE A 498 7.51 -11.74 -13.96
CA PHE A 498 6.83 -12.99 -14.27
C PHE A 498 5.71 -12.76 -15.27
N SER A 499 5.58 -13.71 -16.20
CA SER A 499 4.42 -13.88 -17.05
C SER A 499 3.81 -15.26 -16.83
N ARG A 500 2.51 -15.41 -17.10
CA ARG A 500 1.74 -16.61 -16.80
C ARG A 500 0.79 -16.95 -17.92
N THR A 501 0.96 -18.12 -18.52
CA THR A 501 0.05 -18.64 -19.54
C THR A 501 -0.75 -19.81 -18.98
N ARG A 502 -2.04 -19.60 -18.78
CA ARG A 502 -3.01 -20.66 -18.46
C ARG A 502 -3.62 -21.23 -19.73
N PHE A 503 -4.04 -22.48 -19.68
CA PHE A 503 -4.75 -23.16 -20.77
C PHE A 503 -5.51 -24.38 -20.25
N ALA A 504 -6.27 -25.06 -21.12
CA ALA A 504 -6.95 -26.30 -20.74
C ALA A 504 -5.95 -27.40 -20.36
N THR A 505 -6.23 -28.18 -19.31
CA THR A 505 -5.33 -29.25 -18.86
C THR A 505 -5.03 -30.22 -19.98
N THR A 506 -3.76 -30.28 -20.36
CA THR A 506 -3.27 -31.06 -21.49
C THR A 506 -2.18 -32.01 -21.00
N SER A 507 -2.21 -33.26 -21.49
CA SER A 507 -1.12 -34.22 -21.24
C SER A 507 -0.01 -34.02 -22.27
N ALA A 508 1.18 -33.70 -21.79
CA ALA A 508 2.34 -33.36 -22.63
C ALA A 508 3.64 -33.91 -22.03
N ARG A 509 4.55 -34.38 -22.89
CA ARG A 509 5.94 -34.68 -22.51
C ARG A 509 6.86 -33.49 -22.73
N TYR A 510 6.62 -32.73 -23.80
CA TYR A 510 7.40 -31.57 -24.16
C TYR A 510 6.56 -30.31 -23.98
N VAL A 511 7.10 -29.33 -23.25
CA VAL A 511 6.52 -27.98 -23.15
C VAL A 511 7.51 -26.98 -23.71
N ARG A 512 7.06 -26.15 -24.65
CA ARG A 512 7.91 -25.20 -25.37
C ARG A 512 7.33 -23.78 -25.30
N VAL A 513 8.19 -22.82 -25.03
CA VAL A 513 7.91 -21.39 -25.10
C VAL A 513 8.57 -20.85 -26.36
N ALA A 514 7.77 -20.42 -27.33
CA ALA A 514 8.22 -19.81 -28.59
C ALA A 514 8.08 -18.29 -28.50
N MET A 515 9.18 -17.56 -28.70
CA MET A 515 9.35 -16.14 -28.37
C MET A 515 9.62 -15.34 -29.65
N THR A 516 8.98 -14.17 -29.76
CA THR A 516 9.03 -13.28 -30.92
C THR A 516 8.96 -11.81 -30.49
N GLY A 517 9.26 -10.89 -31.41
CA GLY A 517 9.00 -9.45 -31.20
C GLY A 517 10.08 -8.69 -30.41
N ALA A 518 11.27 -9.27 -30.22
CA ALA A 518 12.44 -8.59 -29.67
C ALA A 518 13.72 -9.10 -30.36
N GLU A 519 14.83 -8.38 -30.22
CA GLU A 519 16.11 -8.79 -30.83
C GLU A 519 16.72 -10.01 -30.14
N SER A 520 16.55 -10.15 -28.82
CA SER A 520 16.99 -11.28 -28.03
C SER A 520 16.13 -11.42 -26.77
N TYR A 521 16.27 -12.54 -26.06
CA TYR A 521 15.48 -12.89 -24.89
C TYR A 521 16.38 -13.45 -23.79
N GLY A 522 15.98 -13.24 -22.55
CA GLY A 522 16.55 -13.94 -21.39
C GLY A 522 15.44 -14.52 -20.51
N VAL A 523 15.62 -15.78 -20.09
CA VAL A 523 14.70 -16.49 -19.20
C VAL A 523 15.48 -16.98 -18.00
N ARG A 524 15.09 -16.55 -16.80
CA ARG A 524 15.68 -17.00 -15.53
C ARG A 524 15.14 -18.35 -15.11
N GLU A 525 13.82 -18.48 -15.12
CA GLU A 525 13.13 -19.70 -14.70
C GLU A 525 11.88 -19.94 -15.56
N LEU A 526 11.65 -21.20 -15.91
CA LEU A 526 10.45 -21.72 -16.54
C LEU A 526 9.78 -22.70 -15.58
N GLN A 527 8.60 -22.33 -15.10
CA GLN A 527 7.84 -23.16 -14.17
C GLN A 527 6.69 -23.86 -14.87
N LEU A 528 6.53 -25.15 -14.59
CA LEU A 528 5.45 -25.99 -15.08
C LEU A 528 4.62 -26.49 -13.91
N ARG A 529 3.31 -26.23 -13.93
CA ARG A 529 2.39 -26.60 -12.84
C ARG A 529 1.09 -27.20 -13.37
N VAL A 530 0.42 -27.92 -12.47
CA VAL A 530 -0.98 -28.34 -12.63
C VAL A 530 -1.80 -27.61 -11.58
N SER A 531 -2.31 -26.42 -11.92
CA SER A 531 -3.24 -25.76 -11.01
C SER A 531 -4.57 -26.52 -10.99
N PRO A 532 -5.20 -26.68 -9.82
CA PRO A 532 -6.51 -27.29 -9.71
C PRO A 532 -7.54 -26.59 -10.61
N VAL A 533 -8.51 -27.36 -11.11
CA VAL A 533 -9.67 -26.85 -11.84
C VAL A 533 -10.90 -27.37 -11.13
N VAL A 534 -11.63 -26.48 -10.48
CA VAL A 534 -12.86 -26.80 -9.73
C VAL A 534 -14.05 -26.30 -10.52
N THR A 535 -15.08 -27.15 -10.66
CA THR A 535 -16.36 -26.75 -11.26
C THR A 535 -17.32 -26.28 -10.15
N PRO A 536 -17.78 -25.02 -10.18
CA PRO A 536 -18.75 -24.53 -9.19
C PRO A 536 -20.12 -25.20 -9.38
N THR A 537 -20.95 -25.17 -8.34
CA THR A 537 -22.34 -25.66 -8.38
C THR A 537 -23.31 -24.53 -8.03
N PRO A 538 -23.58 -23.59 -8.97
CA PRO A 538 -24.35 -22.40 -8.66
C PRO A 538 -25.79 -22.72 -8.29
N ARG A 539 -26.28 -22.14 -7.20
CA ARG A 539 -27.67 -22.25 -6.77
C ARG A 539 -28.19 -20.92 -6.23
N LEU A 540 -29.49 -20.69 -6.42
CA LEU A 540 -30.19 -19.60 -5.74
C LEU A 540 -30.46 -20.04 -4.30
N VAL A 541 -29.99 -19.25 -3.36
CA VAL A 541 -30.13 -19.53 -1.93
C VAL A 541 -31.45 -18.96 -1.43
N ASN A 542 -32.17 -19.77 -0.66
CA ASN A 542 -33.33 -19.32 0.11
C ASN A 542 -32.83 -18.73 1.43
N THR A 543 -32.69 -17.40 1.49
CA THR A 543 -32.26 -16.71 2.71
C THR A 543 -33.41 -16.65 3.73
N VAL A 544 -33.06 -16.73 5.01
CA VAL A 544 -34.00 -16.53 6.12
C VAL A 544 -34.20 -15.04 6.37
N ASN A 545 -33.13 -14.25 6.25
CA ASN A 545 -33.20 -12.81 6.44
C ASN A 545 -33.30 -12.07 5.10
N PRO A 546 -33.89 -10.85 5.10
CA PRO A 546 -33.94 -10.01 3.92
C PRO A 546 -32.53 -9.67 3.40
N THR A 547 -32.35 -9.79 2.10
CA THR A 547 -31.14 -9.40 1.38
C THR A 547 -31.49 -8.37 0.31
N GLU A 548 -30.53 -7.51 -0.05
CA GLU A 548 -30.74 -6.46 -1.07
C GLU A 548 -30.89 -7.06 -2.48
N ASP A 549 -30.43 -8.29 -2.69
CA ASP A 549 -30.51 -9.04 -3.93
C ASP A 549 -30.63 -10.55 -3.72
N GLY A 550 -31.09 -11.25 -4.76
CA GLY A 550 -31.09 -12.71 -4.78
C GLY A 550 -29.69 -13.27 -4.59
N VAL A 551 -29.48 -14.19 -3.65
CA VAL A 551 -28.15 -14.75 -3.37
C VAL A 551 -27.88 -15.95 -4.27
N VAL A 552 -26.92 -15.82 -5.20
CA VAL A 552 -26.40 -16.96 -5.95
C VAL A 552 -25.09 -17.41 -5.30
N ALA A 553 -25.01 -18.68 -4.93
CA ALA A 553 -23.83 -19.27 -4.31
C ALA A 553 -23.29 -20.42 -5.15
N ASP A 554 -21.99 -20.45 -5.33
CA ASP A 554 -21.25 -21.46 -6.10
C ASP A 554 -20.80 -22.63 -5.21
N PHE A 555 -20.53 -22.32 -3.93
CA PHE A 555 -20.05 -23.26 -2.92
C PHE A 555 -20.86 -23.11 -1.63
N ASP A 556 -20.92 -24.17 -0.83
CA ASP A 556 -21.54 -24.19 0.50
C ASP A 556 -20.53 -24.71 1.51
N ALA A 557 -20.11 -23.88 2.47
CA ALA A 557 -19.10 -24.24 3.46
C ALA A 557 -19.50 -25.49 4.28
N THR A 558 -20.79 -25.77 4.42
CA THR A 558 -21.27 -26.95 5.15
C THR A 558 -21.05 -28.25 4.39
N ALA A 559 -20.95 -28.19 3.05
CA ALA A 559 -20.54 -29.33 2.22
C ALA A 559 -19.04 -29.67 2.41
N TYR A 560 -18.25 -28.72 2.92
CA TYR A 560 -16.84 -28.91 3.29
C TYR A 560 -16.67 -29.25 4.79
N GLY A 561 -17.77 -29.41 5.54
CA GLY A 561 -17.75 -29.83 6.94
C GLY A 561 -17.89 -28.71 7.98
N ALA A 562 -18.24 -27.48 7.59
CA ALA A 562 -18.47 -26.40 8.56
C ALA A 562 -19.66 -26.76 9.48
N ASP A 563 -19.46 -26.71 10.81
CA ASP A 563 -20.47 -27.08 11.79
C ASP A 563 -21.35 -25.89 12.15
N ARG A 564 -22.58 -25.89 11.61
CA ARG A 564 -23.61 -24.87 11.86
C ARG A 564 -24.05 -24.77 13.32
N GLY A 565 -23.72 -25.76 14.15
CA GLY A 565 -24.05 -25.78 15.57
C GLY A 565 -23.05 -25.04 16.45
N GLY A 566 -21.87 -24.69 15.92
CA GLY A 566 -20.80 -24.01 16.67
C GLY A 566 -20.18 -24.88 17.76
N ARG A 567 -20.26 -26.21 17.63
CA ARG A 567 -19.70 -27.18 18.59
C ARG A 567 -18.31 -27.66 18.17
N LYS A 568 -18.00 -27.57 16.88
CA LYS A 568 -16.70 -27.91 16.30
C LYS A 568 -16.12 -26.69 15.60
N ASP A 569 -14.79 -26.62 15.64
CA ASP A 569 -14.03 -25.66 14.85
C ASP A 569 -14.32 -25.83 13.35
N SER A 570 -14.80 -24.76 12.73
CA SER A 570 -15.16 -24.70 11.31
C SER A 570 -14.08 -24.03 10.45
N THR A 571 -12.96 -23.58 11.04
CA THR A 571 -11.91 -22.80 10.37
C THR A 571 -11.42 -23.48 9.09
N LYS A 572 -10.97 -24.74 9.19
CA LYS A 572 -10.44 -25.50 8.04
C LYS A 572 -11.49 -25.78 6.97
N ALA A 573 -12.75 -26.03 7.38
CA ALA A 573 -13.84 -26.31 6.45
C ALA A 573 -14.24 -25.08 5.63
N ILE A 574 -14.34 -23.92 6.29
CA ILE A 574 -14.61 -22.64 5.63
C ILE A 574 -13.45 -22.29 4.69
N GLN A 575 -12.20 -22.44 5.15
CA GLN A 575 -11.03 -22.17 4.32
C GLN A 575 -10.95 -23.09 3.10
N ALA A 576 -11.28 -24.38 3.24
CA ALA A 576 -11.33 -25.32 2.12
C ALA A 576 -12.37 -24.94 1.06
N ALA A 577 -13.53 -24.42 1.47
CA ALA A 577 -14.54 -23.91 0.54
C ALA A 577 -14.06 -22.65 -0.20
N ILE A 578 -13.33 -21.75 0.47
CA ILE A 578 -12.73 -20.57 -0.15
C ILE A 578 -11.64 -20.96 -1.14
N TYR A 579 -10.80 -21.94 -0.80
CA TYR A 579 -9.82 -22.50 -1.71
C TYR A 579 -10.46 -23.11 -2.97
N ALA A 580 -11.58 -23.82 -2.83
CA ALA A 580 -12.33 -24.31 -3.98
C ALA A 580 -12.90 -23.18 -4.85
N CYS A 581 -13.34 -22.08 -4.22
CA CYS A 581 -13.72 -20.86 -4.92
C CYS A 581 -12.56 -20.26 -5.70
N GLN A 582 -11.38 -20.15 -5.10
CA GLN A 582 -10.19 -19.63 -5.76
C GLN A 582 -9.81 -20.49 -6.99
N ASP A 583 -9.82 -21.82 -6.84
CA ASP A 583 -9.51 -22.76 -7.93
C ASP A 583 -10.54 -22.74 -9.07
N ALA A 584 -11.78 -22.32 -8.81
CA ALA A 584 -12.80 -22.09 -9.81
C ALA A 584 -12.68 -20.72 -10.52
N GLY A 585 -11.72 -19.89 -10.11
CA GLY A 585 -11.56 -18.53 -10.61
C GLY A 585 -12.49 -17.52 -9.92
N GLY A 586 -12.92 -17.77 -8.69
CA GLY A 586 -13.80 -16.87 -7.94
C GLY A 586 -15.25 -17.33 -7.88
N GLY A 587 -16.08 -16.49 -7.26
CA GLY A 587 -17.48 -16.81 -6.98
C GLY A 587 -17.88 -16.55 -5.53
N THR A 588 -19.01 -17.11 -5.13
CA THR A 588 -19.58 -16.92 -3.78
C THR A 588 -19.60 -18.23 -2.99
N VAL A 589 -18.94 -18.21 -1.83
CA VAL A 589 -19.02 -19.25 -0.79
C VAL A 589 -20.15 -18.89 0.17
N TRP A 590 -21.16 -19.75 0.25
CA TRP A 590 -22.29 -19.57 1.16
C TRP A 590 -21.99 -20.15 2.54
N LEU A 591 -22.27 -19.36 3.56
CA LEU A 591 -22.27 -19.75 4.97
C LEU A 591 -23.70 -19.60 5.51
N PRO A 592 -24.52 -20.67 5.57
CA PRO A 592 -25.92 -20.58 5.99
C PRO A 592 -26.09 -20.01 7.40
N ALA A 593 -27.28 -19.51 7.73
CA ALA A 593 -27.64 -19.17 9.12
C ALA A 593 -27.30 -20.32 10.09
N GLY A 594 -26.66 -19.99 11.21
CA GLY A 594 -26.03 -20.93 12.12
C GLY A 594 -24.91 -20.27 12.92
N LYS A 595 -24.33 -21.02 13.85
CA LYS A 595 -23.18 -20.60 14.65
C LYS A 595 -21.96 -21.38 14.20
N TYR A 596 -20.83 -20.72 13.99
CA TYR A 596 -19.60 -21.36 13.51
C TYR A 596 -18.45 -20.92 14.41
N GLN A 597 -17.83 -21.86 15.11
CA GLN A 597 -16.62 -21.59 15.88
C GLN A 597 -15.44 -21.47 14.92
N VAL A 598 -14.65 -20.40 15.07
CA VAL A 598 -13.45 -20.13 14.28
C VAL A 598 -12.31 -19.82 15.25
N THR A 599 -11.18 -20.48 15.08
CA THR A 599 -10.03 -20.45 16.02
C THR A 599 -8.76 -19.85 15.41
N ASP A 600 -8.74 -19.61 14.10
CA ASP A 600 -7.66 -18.96 13.36
C ASP A 600 -8.24 -18.10 12.22
N THR A 601 -7.39 -17.31 11.55
CA THR A 601 -7.79 -16.40 10.46
C THR A 601 -8.49 -17.12 9.31
N ILE A 602 -9.61 -16.56 8.83
CA ILE A 602 -10.22 -16.94 7.55
C ILE A 602 -9.72 -16.00 6.45
N GLU A 603 -9.05 -16.57 5.47
CA GLU A 603 -8.41 -15.86 4.36
C GLU A 603 -9.29 -15.91 3.12
N VAL A 604 -9.91 -14.79 2.77
CA VAL A 604 -10.80 -14.64 1.61
C VAL A 604 -10.00 -14.10 0.44
N HIS A 605 -9.55 -15.02 -0.43
CA HIS A 605 -8.72 -14.71 -1.59
C HIS A 605 -9.43 -13.90 -2.67
N ALA A 606 -8.63 -13.30 -3.54
CA ALA A 606 -9.09 -12.44 -4.61
C ALA A 606 -10.23 -13.05 -5.44
N PHE A 607 -11.23 -12.23 -5.79
CA PHE A 607 -12.44 -12.61 -6.54
C PHE A 607 -13.38 -13.62 -5.86
N CYS A 608 -13.11 -14.03 -4.62
CA CYS A 608 -14.01 -14.84 -3.81
C CYS A 608 -14.80 -13.98 -2.83
N THR A 609 -16.07 -14.34 -2.63
CA THR A 609 -16.92 -13.72 -1.60
C THR A 609 -17.37 -14.77 -0.61
N LEU A 610 -17.08 -14.58 0.68
CA LEU A 610 -17.74 -15.32 1.76
C LEU A 610 -19.03 -14.58 2.11
N ARG A 611 -20.18 -15.23 1.92
CA ARG A 611 -21.49 -14.61 2.14
C ARG A 611 -22.34 -15.41 3.10
N GLY A 612 -22.81 -14.77 4.16
CA GLY A 612 -23.76 -15.31 5.13
C GLY A 612 -25.17 -14.73 5.02
N ASP A 613 -26.03 -15.24 5.90
CA ASP A 613 -27.44 -14.87 6.07
C ASP A 613 -27.62 -14.01 7.33
N ARG A 614 -27.06 -12.79 7.36
CA ARG A 614 -27.15 -11.89 8.53
C ARG A 614 -28.55 -11.32 8.69
N ARG A 615 -29.00 -11.24 9.94
CA ARG A 615 -30.13 -10.41 10.34
C ARG A 615 -29.67 -9.00 10.73
N ASP A 616 -30.23 -7.98 10.09
CA ASP A 616 -29.92 -6.58 10.43
C ASP A 616 -30.52 -6.15 11.77
N PRO A 617 -29.70 -5.77 12.78
CA PRO A 617 -30.20 -5.38 14.09
C PRO A 617 -31.09 -4.15 14.13
N ASP A 618 -30.99 -3.27 13.13
CA ASP A 618 -31.83 -2.07 13.09
C ASP A 618 -33.22 -2.34 12.49
N LYS A 619 -33.39 -3.47 11.79
CA LYS A 619 -34.59 -3.78 11.01
C LYS A 619 -35.47 -4.83 11.68
N SER A 620 -34.89 -5.76 12.43
CA SER A 620 -35.66 -6.80 13.13
C SER A 620 -34.95 -7.33 14.39
N ARG A 621 -35.72 -8.01 15.23
CA ARG A 621 -35.25 -8.67 16.47
C ARG A 621 -35.19 -10.19 16.28
N GLY A 622 -34.41 -10.90 17.10
CA GLY A 622 -34.34 -12.36 17.11
C GLY A 622 -32.92 -12.90 16.99
N ASP A 623 -32.77 -14.08 16.38
CA ASP A 623 -31.45 -14.64 16.06
C ASP A 623 -30.68 -13.72 15.09
N TYR A 624 -29.35 -13.74 15.14
CA TYR A 624 -28.49 -12.89 14.29
C TYR A 624 -28.22 -13.51 12.91
N GLY A 625 -28.70 -14.72 12.65
CA GLY A 625 -28.57 -15.40 11.37
C GLY A 625 -27.24 -16.16 11.30
N THR A 626 -26.32 -15.71 10.45
CA THR A 626 -24.97 -16.30 10.39
C THR A 626 -24.06 -15.67 11.42
N VAL A 627 -23.67 -16.44 12.45
CA VAL A 627 -22.83 -15.98 13.55
C VAL A 627 -21.50 -16.72 13.55
N VAL A 628 -20.41 -15.97 13.45
CA VAL A 628 -19.04 -16.47 13.58
C VAL A 628 -18.57 -16.19 15.01
N ILE A 629 -18.37 -17.27 15.78
CA ILE A 629 -17.84 -17.25 17.14
C ILE A 629 -16.32 -17.23 17.03
N ALA A 630 -15.72 -16.08 17.27
CA ALA A 630 -14.29 -15.84 17.18
C ALA A 630 -13.60 -16.28 18.46
N ASP A 631 -13.19 -17.55 18.51
CA ASP A 631 -12.45 -18.16 19.62
C ASP A 631 -10.94 -18.09 19.35
N LEU A 632 -10.48 -16.86 19.17
CA LEU A 632 -9.11 -16.54 18.75
C LEU A 632 -8.19 -16.34 19.96
N LYS A 633 -6.88 -16.50 19.76
CA LYS A 633 -5.88 -16.10 20.75
C LYS A 633 -5.92 -14.58 20.94
N SER A 634 -6.02 -14.13 22.20
CA SER A 634 -5.99 -12.70 22.55
C SER A 634 -4.61 -12.07 22.34
N GLY A 635 -4.60 -10.76 22.14
CA GLY A 635 -3.41 -9.94 21.93
C GLY A 635 -3.58 -9.00 20.73
N ASP A 636 -2.90 -7.86 20.78
CA ASP A 636 -2.88 -6.89 19.69
C ASP A 636 -2.30 -7.51 18.39
N ASP A 637 -1.27 -8.35 18.54
CA ASP A 637 -0.64 -9.10 17.45
C ASP A 637 -1.21 -10.52 17.28
N GLY A 638 -2.43 -10.75 17.77
CA GLY A 638 -3.20 -11.98 17.56
C GLY A 638 -3.70 -12.10 16.11
N PRO A 639 -4.32 -13.23 15.72
CA PRO A 639 -4.89 -13.38 14.39
C PRO A 639 -6.07 -12.42 14.17
N SER A 640 -6.16 -11.83 12.98
CA SER A 640 -7.39 -11.20 12.50
C SER A 640 -8.45 -12.26 12.25
N LEU A 641 -9.74 -11.98 12.48
CA LEU A 641 -10.76 -13.01 12.21
C LEU A 641 -10.94 -13.26 10.71
N PHE A 642 -11.05 -12.18 9.93
CA PHE A 642 -11.11 -12.24 8.47
C PHE A 642 -10.00 -11.40 7.86
N ARG A 643 -9.33 -11.97 6.85
CA ARG A 643 -8.40 -11.26 5.99
C ARG A 643 -8.90 -11.29 4.56
N ILE A 644 -8.99 -10.13 3.92
CA ILE A 644 -9.73 -9.97 2.67
C ILE A 644 -8.81 -9.47 1.55
N GLY A 645 -8.71 -10.24 0.48
CA GLY A 645 -7.91 -9.93 -0.69
C GLY A 645 -8.59 -8.99 -1.69
N GLY A 646 -8.01 -8.88 -2.88
CA GLY A 646 -8.46 -7.94 -3.90
C GLY A 646 -9.74 -8.38 -4.62
N SER A 647 -10.72 -7.50 -4.82
CA SER A 647 -12.02 -7.79 -5.45
C SER A 647 -12.72 -8.96 -4.76
N ALA A 648 -12.40 -9.18 -3.49
CA ALA A 648 -12.97 -10.17 -2.62
C ALA A 648 -13.89 -9.49 -1.61
N GLY A 649 -14.71 -10.27 -0.91
CA GLY A 649 -15.48 -9.70 0.17
C GLY A 649 -16.00 -10.65 1.21
N VAL A 650 -16.32 -10.08 2.38
CA VAL A 650 -17.06 -10.74 3.45
C VAL A 650 -18.37 -10.03 3.63
N LEU A 651 -19.47 -10.77 3.45
CA LEU A 651 -20.81 -10.24 3.47
C LEU A 651 -21.73 -11.02 4.40
N GLY A 652 -22.65 -10.33 5.06
CA GLY A 652 -23.78 -10.99 5.71
C GLY A 652 -23.38 -11.86 6.90
N VAL A 653 -22.40 -11.44 7.70
CA VAL A 653 -22.01 -12.17 8.93
C VAL A 653 -22.16 -11.31 10.18
N THR A 654 -22.49 -11.98 11.29
CA THR A 654 -22.41 -11.44 12.64
C THR A 654 -21.20 -12.04 13.33
N THR A 655 -20.41 -11.26 14.06
CA THR A 655 -19.24 -11.74 14.80
C THR A 655 -19.43 -11.60 16.31
N TYR A 656 -18.90 -12.57 17.06
CA TYR A 656 -18.97 -12.61 18.52
C TYR A 656 -17.72 -13.24 19.14
N TYR A 657 -17.09 -12.52 20.07
CA TYR A 657 -15.94 -12.98 20.84
C TYR A 657 -16.41 -13.49 22.21
N PRO A 658 -16.39 -14.80 22.48
CA PRO A 658 -17.00 -15.39 23.69
C PRO A 658 -16.23 -15.08 24.98
N HIS A 659 -14.96 -14.67 24.85
CA HIS A 659 -14.07 -14.35 25.97
C HIS A 659 -13.93 -12.84 26.23
N GLN A 660 -14.68 -11.99 25.53
CA GLN A 660 -14.62 -10.55 25.72
C GLN A 660 -15.25 -10.11 27.05
N ASN A 661 -14.75 -9.03 27.65
CA ASN A 661 -15.22 -8.48 28.91
C ASN A 661 -15.34 -6.96 28.85
N ALA A 662 -16.49 -6.39 29.20
CA ALA A 662 -16.70 -4.94 29.10
C ALA A 662 -15.99 -4.11 30.19
N ALA A 663 -15.77 -4.67 31.37
CA ALA A 663 -15.12 -3.97 32.49
C ALA A 663 -13.58 -4.02 32.38
N ASN A 664 -13.05 -5.09 31.79
CA ASN A 664 -11.63 -5.23 31.46
C ASN A 664 -11.49 -5.84 30.06
N PRO A 665 -11.63 -5.02 28.99
CA PRO A 665 -11.57 -5.51 27.61
C PRO A 665 -10.33 -6.32 27.30
N VAL A 666 -10.56 -7.50 26.72
CA VAL A 666 -9.54 -8.39 26.22
C VAL A 666 -9.07 -7.86 24.87
N PRO A 667 -7.77 -7.55 24.70
CA PRO A 667 -7.23 -7.13 23.43
C PRO A 667 -7.35 -8.22 22.36
N TYR A 668 -7.80 -7.84 21.18
CA TYR A 668 -7.78 -8.66 19.97
C TYR A 668 -7.35 -7.78 18.80
N ASN A 669 -6.77 -8.42 17.79
CA ASN A 669 -6.55 -7.78 16.50
C ASN A 669 -7.88 -7.47 15.79
N TYR A 670 -7.83 -6.85 14.62
CA TYR A 670 -9.00 -6.48 13.84
C TYR A 670 -9.88 -7.67 13.50
N THR A 671 -11.20 -7.47 13.62
CA THR A 671 -12.17 -8.49 13.21
C THR A 671 -12.17 -8.65 11.69
N PHE A 672 -12.04 -7.56 10.95
CA PHE A 672 -11.89 -7.57 9.50
C PHE A 672 -10.64 -6.80 9.12
N GLU A 673 -9.78 -7.44 8.34
CA GLU A 673 -8.52 -6.87 7.89
C GLU A 673 -8.46 -6.83 6.36
N VAL A 674 -8.17 -5.66 5.81
CA VAL A 674 -7.74 -5.46 4.43
C VAL A 674 -6.24 -5.13 4.47
N PRO A 675 -5.35 -6.08 4.16
CA PRO A 675 -3.91 -5.90 4.33
C PRO A 675 -3.24 -5.11 3.19
N GLY A 676 -3.96 -4.83 2.09
CA GLY A 676 -3.35 -4.27 0.87
C GLY A 676 -2.23 -5.17 0.34
N GLY A 677 -1.20 -4.57 -0.26
CA GLY A 677 -0.03 -5.28 -0.79
C GLY A 677 0.77 -6.13 0.23
N ALA A 678 0.43 -6.05 1.52
CA ALA A 678 1.21 -6.60 2.62
C ALA A 678 1.05 -8.13 2.86
N TRP A 679 0.05 -8.79 2.25
CA TRP A 679 -0.19 -10.24 2.45
C TRP A 679 0.27 -11.13 1.27
N ILE A 680 -0.25 -10.92 0.05
CA ILE A 680 0.13 -11.70 -1.16
C ILE A 680 0.54 -10.79 -2.35
N GLY A 681 1.09 -9.62 -2.06
CA GLY A 681 1.51 -8.65 -3.08
C GLY A 681 0.33 -8.06 -3.86
N ASN A 682 0.53 -7.85 -5.17
CA ASN A 682 -0.43 -7.13 -6.02
C ASN A 682 -1.79 -7.83 -6.20
N GLU A 683 -1.91 -9.12 -5.84
CA GLU A 683 -3.19 -9.85 -5.85
C GLU A 683 -4.18 -9.33 -4.78
N ASN A 684 -3.73 -8.53 -3.82
CA ASN A 684 -4.61 -7.93 -2.80
C ASN A 684 -4.98 -6.47 -3.08
N TYR A 685 -4.49 -5.92 -4.18
CA TYR A 685 -4.44 -4.48 -4.35
C TYR A 685 -5.82 -3.84 -4.59
N MET A 686 -6.78 -4.56 -5.19
CA MET A 686 -7.99 -3.95 -5.77
C MET A 686 -9.25 -4.09 -4.91
N MET A 687 -10.10 -3.06 -4.78
CA MET A 687 -11.55 -3.14 -4.46
C MET A 687 -12.03 -4.18 -3.40
N SER A 688 -11.40 -4.29 -2.24
CA SER A 688 -11.88 -5.18 -1.16
C SER A 688 -13.22 -4.70 -0.58
N THR A 689 -14.10 -5.63 -0.22
CA THR A 689 -15.44 -5.30 0.29
C THR A 689 -15.76 -5.93 1.64
N ILE A 690 -16.20 -5.12 2.59
CA ILE A 690 -16.80 -5.55 3.86
C ILE A 690 -18.21 -4.98 3.89
N ALA A 691 -19.23 -5.83 3.81
CA ALA A 691 -20.61 -5.34 3.75
C ALA A 691 -21.62 -6.18 4.54
N ASP A 692 -22.68 -5.53 5.00
CA ASP A 692 -23.76 -6.19 5.73
C ASP A 692 -23.21 -6.99 6.93
N ILE A 693 -22.60 -6.28 7.88
CA ILE A 693 -21.90 -6.88 9.04
C ILE A 693 -22.56 -6.46 10.35
N THR A 694 -22.55 -7.36 11.33
CA THR A 694 -22.84 -7.02 12.73
C THR A 694 -21.72 -7.48 13.66
N MET A 695 -20.99 -6.55 14.27
CA MET A 695 -19.95 -6.85 15.26
C MET A 695 -20.52 -6.68 16.67
N LEU A 696 -20.72 -7.78 17.40
CA LEU A 696 -21.34 -7.68 18.72
C LEU A 696 -20.41 -7.10 19.77
N ASN A 697 -19.12 -7.45 19.76
CA ASN A 697 -18.21 -7.09 20.86
C ASN A 697 -16.73 -7.13 20.45
N SER A 698 -16.42 -6.62 19.26
CA SER A 698 -15.05 -6.54 18.77
C SER A 698 -14.19 -5.63 19.66
N TYR A 699 -12.91 -5.95 19.85
CA TYR A 699 -11.98 -5.01 20.47
C TYR A 699 -11.58 -3.94 19.44
N ARG A 700 -11.05 -4.39 18.30
CA ARG A 700 -10.87 -3.60 17.07
C ARG A 700 -11.78 -4.14 15.97
N GLY A 701 -12.54 -3.26 15.32
CA GLY A 701 -13.51 -3.65 14.29
C GLY A 701 -12.87 -3.92 12.93
N ILE A 702 -12.57 -2.87 12.16
CA ILE A 702 -12.05 -2.96 10.79
C ILE A 702 -10.67 -2.29 10.69
N GLY A 703 -9.68 -2.99 10.12
CA GLY A 703 -8.34 -2.48 9.85
C GLY A 703 -8.04 -2.51 8.36
N ILE A 704 -7.63 -1.38 7.78
CA ILE A 704 -7.26 -1.26 6.36
C ILE A 704 -5.84 -0.70 6.27
N SER A 705 -4.91 -1.49 5.71
CA SER A 705 -3.47 -1.18 5.65
C SER A 705 -2.87 -0.82 7.02
N THR A 706 -3.35 -1.48 8.08
CA THR A 706 -3.01 -1.14 9.48
C THR A 706 -1.83 -1.92 10.05
N MET A 707 -1.40 -2.99 9.40
CA MET A 707 -0.49 -3.97 9.99
C MET A 707 0.89 -3.91 9.34
N PRO A 708 1.97 -4.16 10.10
CA PRO A 708 3.20 -4.71 9.54
C PRO A 708 2.83 -5.81 8.54
N ASN A 709 3.54 -5.92 7.41
CA ASN A 709 3.19 -6.92 6.41
C ASN A 709 3.26 -8.32 7.05
N ASP A 710 2.70 -9.36 6.46
CA ASP A 710 2.66 -10.67 7.14
C ASP A 710 4.04 -11.24 7.45
N ARG A 711 5.11 -10.64 6.92
CA ARG A 711 6.51 -10.93 7.22
C ARG A 711 7.05 -10.09 8.39
N GLY A 712 6.17 -9.35 9.06
CA GLY A 712 6.35 -8.39 10.15
C GLY A 712 7.31 -7.24 9.86
N ASN A 713 7.42 -6.82 8.60
CA ASN A 713 8.05 -5.54 8.25
C ASN A 713 7.10 -4.42 8.67
N ALA A 714 7.63 -3.37 9.29
CA ALA A 714 6.84 -2.21 9.69
C ALA A 714 5.94 -1.68 8.54
N PRO A 715 4.78 -1.07 8.86
CA PRO A 715 3.99 -0.34 7.89
C PRO A 715 4.89 0.67 7.18
N SER A 716 5.21 0.38 5.93
CA SER A 716 6.04 1.23 5.08
C SER A 716 5.18 1.73 3.93
N SER A 717 5.63 2.80 3.28
CA SER A 717 4.99 3.50 2.15
C SER A 717 4.56 2.61 0.96
N GLY A 718 4.85 1.30 0.97
CA GLY A 718 4.42 0.31 -0.02
C GLY A 718 3.20 -0.55 0.36
N GLN A 719 2.65 -0.46 1.58
CA GLN A 719 1.45 -1.20 1.98
C GLN A 719 0.18 -0.50 1.53
N VAL A 720 -0.04 -0.49 0.22
CA VAL A 720 -1.11 0.26 -0.42
C VAL A 720 -2.26 -0.68 -0.80
N HIS A 721 -3.48 -0.16 -0.71
CA HIS A 721 -4.64 -0.71 -1.40
C HIS A 721 -5.19 0.34 -2.37
N GLU A 722 -5.86 -0.08 -3.44
CA GLU A 722 -6.42 0.86 -4.42
C GLU A 722 -7.71 1.48 -3.87
N SER A 723 -8.74 0.69 -3.60
CA SER A 723 -10.03 1.20 -3.10
C SER A 723 -10.70 0.16 -2.20
N THR A 724 -11.48 0.61 -1.22
CA THR A 724 -12.31 -0.27 -0.37
C THR A 724 -13.79 0.10 -0.44
N THR A 725 -14.65 -0.89 -0.22
CA THR A 725 -16.09 -0.67 0.00
C THR A 725 -16.46 -1.18 1.39
N ILE A 726 -16.82 -0.25 2.28
CA ILE A 726 -17.32 -0.55 3.62
C ILE A 726 -18.79 -0.15 3.68
N ARG A 727 -19.71 -1.11 3.93
CA ARG A 727 -21.14 -0.82 3.77
C ARG A 727 -22.04 -1.54 4.77
N ASN A 728 -23.06 -0.87 5.29
CA ASN A 728 -24.07 -1.48 6.18
C ASN A 728 -23.44 -2.18 7.38
N ILE A 729 -22.57 -1.46 8.09
CA ILE A 729 -21.85 -1.99 9.25
C ILE A 729 -22.58 -1.58 10.52
N ARG A 730 -22.76 -2.53 11.43
CA ARG A 730 -23.33 -2.30 12.77
C ARG A 730 -22.40 -2.90 13.80
N GLY A 731 -22.07 -2.20 14.88
CA GLY A 731 -21.39 -2.91 15.95
C GLY A 731 -20.99 -2.13 17.18
N THR A 732 -20.62 -2.88 18.21
CA THR A 732 -19.91 -2.38 19.38
C THR A 732 -18.44 -2.73 19.22
N ALA A 733 -17.58 -1.70 19.18
CA ALA A 733 -16.13 -1.85 19.20
C ALA A 733 -15.56 -1.18 20.44
N LEU A 734 -14.75 -1.89 21.22
CA LEU A 734 -14.35 -1.46 22.57
C LEU A 734 -13.14 -0.53 22.59
N PHE A 735 -12.24 -0.64 21.61
CA PHE A 735 -11.05 0.19 21.51
C PHE A 735 -11.07 1.03 20.22
N GLU A 736 -11.38 0.39 19.09
CA GLU A 736 -11.40 1.09 17.81
C GLU A 736 -12.46 0.51 16.87
N GLY A 737 -13.38 1.36 16.38
CA GLY A 737 -14.38 0.94 15.40
C GLY A 737 -13.75 0.57 14.07
N ALA A 738 -13.01 1.50 13.47
CA ALA A 738 -12.16 1.20 12.33
C ALA A 738 -10.90 2.07 12.29
N ARG A 739 -9.85 1.55 11.67
CA ARG A 739 -8.66 2.31 11.26
C ARG A 739 -8.32 2.03 9.82
N ALA A 740 -7.93 3.07 9.09
CA ALA A 740 -7.64 2.97 7.66
C ALA A 740 -6.45 3.86 7.25
N TYR A 741 -5.58 3.29 6.41
CA TYR A 741 -4.42 3.92 5.79
C TYR A 741 -4.25 3.52 4.32
N ASN A 742 -3.40 4.28 3.63
CA ASN A 742 -2.76 4.01 2.34
C ASN A 742 -3.74 3.60 1.22
N GLY A 743 -4.81 4.36 1.05
CA GLY A 743 -5.68 4.24 -0.13
C GLY A 743 -5.08 5.02 -1.29
N ALA A 744 -4.76 4.33 -2.40
CA ALA A 744 -4.21 4.93 -3.63
C ALA A 744 -5.27 5.42 -4.63
N ASP A 745 -6.54 5.12 -4.37
CA ASP A 745 -7.71 5.51 -5.14
C ASP A 745 -8.90 5.64 -4.17
N VAL A 746 -10.04 6.08 -4.70
CA VAL A 746 -11.17 6.50 -3.87
C VAL A 746 -11.92 5.30 -3.28
N GLY A 747 -11.86 5.14 -1.96
CA GLY A 747 -12.71 4.25 -1.18
C GLY A 747 -14.10 4.83 -0.91
N THR A 748 -15.04 3.97 -0.50
CA THR A 748 -16.41 4.37 -0.16
C THR A 748 -16.90 3.72 1.12
N TRP A 749 -17.52 4.53 1.97
CA TRP A 749 -18.07 4.11 3.26
C TRP A 749 -19.52 4.53 3.34
N GLU A 750 -20.43 3.56 3.44
CA GLU A 750 -21.87 3.80 3.32
C GLU A 750 -22.62 3.15 4.50
N ASN A 751 -23.36 3.95 5.27
CA ASN A 751 -24.22 3.46 6.34
C ASN A 751 -23.46 2.62 7.39
N VAL A 752 -22.48 3.22 8.05
CA VAL A 752 -21.61 2.58 9.06
C VAL A 752 -21.96 3.11 10.44
N ALA A 753 -22.29 2.23 11.39
CA ALA A 753 -22.67 2.62 12.74
C ALA A 753 -21.91 1.85 13.83
N PHE A 754 -21.22 2.59 14.69
CA PHE A 754 -20.59 2.07 15.91
C PHE A 754 -21.25 2.64 17.15
N SER A 755 -21.74 1.76 18.03
CA SER A 755 -22.42 2.11 19.28
C SER A 755 -22.35 0.98 20.28
N ASN A 756 -22.21 1.30 21.57
CA ASN A 756 -22.29 0.33 22.66
C ASN A 756 -23.67 -0.35 22.80
N SER A 757 -24.70 0.18 22.12
CA SER A 757 -26.05 -0.38 22.15
C SER A 757 -26.14 -1.78 21.55
N TYR A 758 -25.35 -2.09 20.51
CA TYR A 758 -25.45 -3.36 19.81
C TYR A 758 -25.08 -4.56 20.70
N TRP A 759 -24.04 -4.45 21.54
CA TRP A 759 -23.77 -5.48 22.55
C TRP A 759 -24.74 -5.42 23.71
N ALA A 760 -24.95 -4.22 24.29
CA ALA A 760 -25.74 -4.06 25.52
C ALA A 760 -27.20 -4.53 25.38
N THR A 761 -27.73 -4.55 24.16
CA THR A 761 -29.11 -5.00 23.86
C THR A 761 -29.17 -6.34 23.14
N ALA A 762 -28.02 -7.02 22.95
CA ALA A 762 -27.98 -8.33 22.34
C ALA A 762 -28.76 -9.37 23.19
N PRO A 763 -29.29 -10.45 22.59
CA PRO A 763 -29.91 -11.54 23.33
C PRO A 763 -28.98 -12.14 24.39
N ALA A 764 -29.54 -12.66 25.48
CA ALA A 764 -28.79 -13.20 26.63
C ALA A 764 -27.73 -14.25 26.27
N ALA A 765 -27.91 -14.99 25.17
CA ALA A 765 -26.94 -15.95 24.65
C ALA A 765 -25.56 -15.33 24.30
N TYR A 766 -25.49 -14.01 24.10
CA TYR A 766 -24.27 -13.26 23.79
C TYR A 766 -23.75 -12.45 24.98
N ARG A 767 -24.23 -12.76 26.20
CA ARG A 767 -23.76 -12.21 27.47
C ARG A 767 -23.63 -10.68 27.46
N PRO A 768 -24.71 -9.94 27.12
CA PRO A 768 -24.68 -8.48 27.06
C PRO A 768 -24.31 -7.89 28.43
N PRO A 769 -23.32 -6.97 28.50
CA PRO A 769 -22.97 -6.28 29.72
C PRO A 769 -23.97 -5.14 30.02
N ALA A 770 -23.89 -4.58 31.24
CA ALA A 770 -24.57 -3.32 31.51
C ALA A 770 -24.00 -2.21 30.62
N ARG A 771 -24.88 -1.42 30.00
CA ARG A 771 -24.50 -0.34 29.08
C ARG A 771 -23.51 0.66 29.71
N ALA A 772 -23.70 1.00 30.98
CA ALA A 772 -22.82 1.92 31.69
C ALA A 772 -21.35 1.44 31.77
N ALA A 773 -21.10 0.13 31.83
CA ALA A 773 -19.73 -0.40 31.86
C ALA A 773 -19.03 -0.20 30.50
N LEU A 774 -19.74 -0.42 29.40
CA LEU A 774 -19.23 -0.15 28.05
C LEU A 774 -18.93 1.34 27.86
N ASP A 775 -19.89 2.20 28.22
CA ASP A 775 -19.74 3.64 28.09
C ASP A 775 -18.57 4.15 28.92
N ALA A 776 -18.38 3.66 30.15
CA ALA A 776 -17.24 4.04 30.99
C ALA A 776 -15.90 3.72 30.31
N TRP A 777 -15.75 2.52 29.75
CA TRP A 777 -14.51 2.14 29.07
C TRP A 777 -14.28 2.91 27.77
N THR A 778 -15.26 2.90 26.87
CA THR A 778 -15.15 3.48 25.52
C THR A 778 -15.04 5.00 25.55
N ARG A 779 -15.68 5.69 26.50
CA ARG A 779 -15.48 7.13 26.72
C ARG A 779 -14.09 7.47 27.25
N ALA A 780 -13.40 6.53 27.90
CA ALA A 780 -12.05 6.74 28.42
C ALA A 780 -10.94 6.34 27.41
N ASN A 781 -11.19 5.34 26.56
CA ASN A 781 -10.16 4.68 25.77
C ASN A 781 -10.48 4.55 24.27
N GLY A 782 -11.74 4.64 23.87
CA GLY A 782 -12.19 4.21 22.55
C GLY A 782 -12.23 5.32 21.51
N THR A 783 -11.91 4.96 20.26
CA THR A 783 -12.05 5.80 19.07
C THR A 783 -13.04 5.19 18.09
N GLY A 784 -13.96 5.98 17.54
CA GLY A 784 -14.90 5.51 16.53
C GLY A 784 -14.18 5.16 15.21
N LEU A 785 -13.59 6.15 14.56
CA LEU A 785 -12.77 5.98 13.36
C LEU A 785 -11.41 6.66 13.51
N ALA A 786 -10.33 5.98 13.10
CA ALA A 786 -8.99 6.54 12.99
C ALA A 786 -8.54 6.53 11.51
N LEU A 787 -8.34 7.71 10.91
CA LEU A 787 -8.14 7.84 9.46
C LEU A 787 -6.84 8.58 9.15
N GLY A 788 -5.97 8.00 8.33
CA GLY A 788 -4.78 8.66 7.77
C GLY A 788 -4.57 8.20 6.33
N ASP A 789 -3.88 8.96 5.48
CA ASP A 789 -3.50 8.53 4.12
C ASP A 789 -4.61 7.86 3.29
N LEU A 790 -5.80 8.47 3.27
CA LEU A 790 -6.85 8.09 2.34
C LEU A 790 -6.93 9.16 1.26
N GLU A 791 -6.79 8.74 0.00
CA GLU A 791 -6.89 9.63 -1.15
C GLU A 791 -8.36 9.73 -1.57
N TRP A 792 -9.00 10.77 -1.05
CA TRP A 792 -10.32 11.26 -1.48
C TRP A 792 -11.51 10.38 -1.10
N ASP A 793 -11.34 9.47 -0.14
CA ASP A 793 -12.39 8.57 0.34
C ASP A 793 -13.71 9.30 0.63
N GLN A 794 -14.81 8.66 0.23
CA GLN A 794 -16.14 9.24 0.25
C GLN A 794 -17.04 8.52 1.26
N PHE A 795 -17.54 9.28 2.22
CA PHE A 795 -18.27 8.79 3.38
C PHE A 795 -19.72 9.28 3.33
N HIS A 796 -20.66 8.36 3.55
CA HIS A 796 -22.08 8.62 3.62
C HIS A 796 -22.70 7.91 4.83
N GLN A 797 -23.46 8.66 5.63
CA GLN A 797 -24.27 8.15 6.72
C GLN A 797 -23.44 7.37 7.75
N ILE A 798 -22.40 8.02 8.25
CA ILE A 798 -21.52 7.51 9.31
C ILE A 798 -22.10 7.90 10.66
N ALA A 799 -22.33 6.93 11.55
CA ALA A 799 -22.90 7.16 12.88
C ALA A 799 -21.99 6.59 13.98
N LEU A 800 -21.48 7.46 14.85
CA LEU A 800 -20.55 7.07 15.92
C LEU A 800 -21.09 7.57 17.25
N SER A 801 -21.18 6.69 18.24
CA SER A 801 -21.57 7.12 19.58
C SER A 801 -20.83 6.43 20.70
N ASP A 802 -20.72 7.13 21.83
CA ASP A 802 -20.21 6.62 23.11
C ASP A 802 -18.68 6.51 23.21
N TYR A 803 -17.94 7.23 22.37
CA TYR A 803 -16.49 7.14 22.31
C TYR A 803 -15.77 8.30 23.02
N LYS A 804 -14.50 8.11 23.35
CA LYS A 804 -13.63 9.22 23.74
C LYS A 804 -13.54 10.19 22.56
N ILE A 805 -13.15 9.67 21.41
CA ILE A 805 -13.03 10.42 20.15
C ILE A 805 -13.99 9.79 19.13
N GLY A 806 -14.84 10.60 18.51
CA GLY A 806 -15.68 10.13 17.40
C GLY A 806 -14.81 9.77 16.19
N ILE A 807 -14.24 10.77 15.54
CA ILE A 807 -13.26 10.60 14.44
C ILE A 807 -11.93 11.21 14.83
N HIS A 808 -10.85 10.46 14.64
CA HIS A 808 -9.47 10.90 14.81
C HIS A 808 -8.75 10.85 13.46
N VAL A 809 -8.48 12.01 12.87
CA VAL A 809 -7.62 12.10 11.69
C VAL A 809 -6.18 12.21 12.15
N ILE A 810 -5.35 11.29 11.69
CA ILE A 810 -3.98 11.05 12.14
C ILE A 810 -3.01 11.16 10.97
N THR A 811 -1.73 11.37 11.27
CA THR A 811 -0.65 11.36 10.27
C THR A 811 -0.70 10.09 9.42
N GLY A 812 -0.67 10.28 8.11
CA GLY A 812 -0.62 9.19 7.15
C GLY A 812 0.79 8.62 6.94
N GLN A 813 0.91 7.50 6.22
CA GLN A 813 2.20 6.79 6.06
C GLN A 813 2.93 7.13 4.75
N ARG A 814 2.19 7.49 3.71
CA ARG A 814 2.66 7.90 2.36
C ARG A 814 2.11 9.28 1.98
N ALA A 815 0.84 9.55 2.26
CA ALA A 815 0.19 10.84 2.03
C ALA A 815 -0.69 11.25 3.24
N GLN A 816 -1.20 12.48 3.24
CA GLN A 816 -2.10 12.95 4.30
C GLN A 816 -3.57 12.72 3.92
N PHE A 817 -4.42 12.56 4.93
CA PHE A 817 -5.85 12.29 4.73
C PHE A 817 -6.53 13.39 3.90
N THR A 818 -7.31 12.98 2.90
CA THR A 818 -8.26 13.81 2.14
C THR A 818 -9.55 13.02 1.96
N GLY A 819 -10.71 13.62 2.24
CA GLY A 819 -11.99 12.92 2.10
C GLY A 819 -13.21 13.82 2.19
N SER A 820 -14.39 13.25 1.97
CA SER A 820 -15.67 13.97 2.01
C SER A 820 -16.74 13.19 2.78
N PHE A 821 -17.51 13.89 3.62
CA PHE A 821 -18.57 13.30 4.44
C PHE A 821 -19.93 13.91 4.11
N LEU A 822 -20.92 13.03 3.96
CA LEU A 822 -22.34 13.37 3.85
C LEU A 822 -23.12 12.69 4.98
N GLN A 823 -23.91 13.47 5.73
CA GLN A 823 -24.74 13.00 6.85
C GLN A 823 -23.92 12.28 7.96
N LEU A 824 -22.92 12.97 8.51
CA LEU A 824 -22.12 12.49 9.65
C LEU A 824 -22.87 12.70 10.97
N GLU A 825 -22.99 11.65 11.78
CA GLU A 825 -23.69 11.67 13.06
C GLU A 825 -22.76 11.21 14.19
N ILE A 826 -22.21 12.14 14.97
CA ILE A 826 -21.39 11.86 16.14
C ILE A 826 -22.14 12.30 17.39
N ARG A 827 -22.34 11.37 18.34
CA ARG A 827 -23.11 11.60 19.56
C ARG A 827 -22.41 11.10 20.81
N ARG A 828 -22.61 11.82 21.92
CA ARG A 828 -22.10 11.41 23.24
C ARG A 828 -20.60 11.04 23.21
N SER A 829 -19.79 11.86 22.54
CA SER A 829 -18.32 11.72 22.55
C SER A 829 -17.68 12.74 23.50
N GLN A 830 -16.42 12.54 23.93
CA GLN A 830 -15.69 13.62 24.62
C GLN A 830 -15.24 14.67 23.60
N ILE A 831 -14.54 14.22 22.57
CA ILE A 831 -14.20 14.99 21.39
C ILE A 831 -14.97 14.40 20.20
N GLY A 832 -15.74 15.22 19.49
CA GLY A 832 -16.47 14.77 18.31
C GLY A 832 -15.50 14.40 17.19
N VAL A 833 -14.68 15.37 16.78
CA VAL A 833 -13.64 15.23 15.75
C VAL A 833 -12.32 15.78 16.27
N LEU A 834 -11.25 15.00 16.15
CA LEU A 834 -9.87 15.42 16.40
C LEU A 834 -9.08 15.27 15.09
N VAL A 835 -8.44 16.34 14.64
CA VAL A 835 -7.53 16.31 13.48
C VAL A 835 -6.14 16.69 13.95
N ASP A 836 -5.22 15.73 13.94
CA ASP A 836 -3.80 15.99 14.21
C ASP A 836 -3.11 16.52 12.94
N GLU A 837 -3.31 15.84 11.82
CA GLU A 837 -2.73 16.20 10.52
C GLU A 837 -3.68 15.80 9.38
N MET A 838 -3.74 16.61 8.32
CA MET A 838 -4.44 16.33 7.07
C MET A 838 -3.79 17.12 5.93
N ASP A 839 -4.14 16.84 4.67
CA ASP A 839 -3.59 17.62 3.56
C ASP A 839 -4.04 19.08 3.66
N SER A 840 -3.10 19.99 3.88
CA SER A 840 -3.38 21.40 4.12
C SER A 840 -3.90 22.15 2.90
N ARG A 841 -3.67 21.62 1.69
CA ARG A 841 -4.15 22.22 0.43
C ARG A 841 -5.63 21.92 0.23
N TRP A 842 -6.04 20.72 0.64
CA TRP A 842 -7.41 20.26 0.51
C TRP A 842 -8.24 20.68 1.72
N GLY A 843 -7.80 20.35 2.92
CA GLY A 843 -8.67 20.33 4.10
C GLY A 843 -9.66 19.16 4.05
N TRP A 844 -10.78 19.30 4.74
CA TRP A 844 -11.79 18.27 4.90
C TRP A 844 -13.22 18.82 4.78
N GLN A 845 -14.09 18.16 4.00
CA GLN A 845 -15.49 18.58 3.77
C GLN A 845 -16.50 17.70 4.50
N ILE A 846 -17.46 18.36 5.15
CA ILE A 846 -18.60 17.70 5.81
C ILE A 846 -19.89 18.44 5.46
N ALA A 847 -20.89 17.69 5.00
CA ALA A 847 -22.22 18.21 4.69
C ALA A 847 -23.30 17.42 5.44
N GLY A 848 -24.12 18.11 6.22
CA GLY A 848 -25.27 17.52 6.91
C GLY A 848 -24.91 16.66 8.12
N GLY A 849 -25.87 16.52 9.03
CA GLY A 849 -25.76 15.68 10.23
C GLY A 849 -25.44 16.49 11.50
N ARG A 850 -24.78 15.86 12.47
CA ARG A 850 -24.51 16.43 13.79
C ARG A 850 -23.17 15.96 14.34
N ILE A 851 -22.44 16.87 15.00
CA ILE A 851 -21.23 16.56 15.75
C ILE A 851 -21.38 17.06 17.19
N GLU A 852 -21.46 16.13 18.14
CA GLU A 852 -21.50 16.39 19.58
C GLU A 852 -20.17 15.98 20.25
N GLY A 853 -19.61 16.86 21.08
CA GLY A 853 -18.53 16.53 22.00
C GLY A 853 -18.68 17.27 23.31
N SER A 854 -18.56 16.57 24.45
CA SER A 854 -18.71 17.18 25.76
C SER A 854 -17.56 18.13 26.14
N GLU A 855 -16.39 17.96 25.53
CA GLU A 855 -15.26 18.89 25.63
C GLU A 855 -15.17 19.75 24.37
N HIS A 856 -15.05 19.12 23.20
CA HIS A 856 -14.98 19.81 21.91
C HIS A 856 -15.82 19.08 20.86
N ALA A 857 -16.61 19.82 20.09
CA ALA A 857 -17.21 19.25 18.88
C ALA A 857 -16.11 18.96 17.84
N ILE A 858 -15.19 19.90 17.63
CA ILE A 858 -14.07 19.76 16.68
C ILE A 858 -12.80 20.39 17.25
N VAL A 859 -11.69 19.67 17.17
CA VAL A 859 -10.33 20.18 17.38
C VAL A 859 -9.54 19.94 16.10
N ASN A 860 -9.08 21.01 15.45
CA ASN A 860 -8.25 20.94 14.26
C ASN A 860 -6.85 21.52 14.55
N ASN A 861 -5.86 20.64 14.73
CA ASN A 861 -4.47 21.02 14.97
C ASN A 861 -3.67 21.20 13.67
N SER A 862 -4.24 20.86 12.52
CA SER A 862 -3.57 20.95 11.22
C SER A 862 -3.63 22.37 10.64
N HIS A 863 -2.86 22.58 9.57
CA HIS A 863 -2.93 23.81 8.76
C HIS A 863 -4.11 23.85 7.78
N GLY A 864 -4.79 22.71 7.54
CA GLY A 864 -5.93 22.63 6.63
C GLY A 864 -7.23 23.11 7.26
N TYR A 865 -8.28 23.27 6.45
CA TYR A 865 -9.61 23.71 6.88
C TYR A 865 -10.54 22.53 7.11
N VAL A 866 -11.36 22.55 8.18
CA VAL A 866 -12.55 21.70 8.27
C VAL A 866 -13.77 22.53 7.81
N LYS A 867 -14.30 22.23 6.63
CA LYS A 867 -15.45 22.93 6.02
C LYS A 867 -16.75 22.21 6.30
N LEU A 868 -17.74 22.95 6.81
CA LEU A 868 -19.02 22.42 7.25
C LEU A 868 -20.17 23.12 6.52
N THR A 869 -21.11 22.38 5.94
CA THR A 869 -22.39 22.92 5.45
C THR A 869 -23.56 22.17 6.09
N GLY A 870 -24.49 22.88 6.72
CA GLY A 870 -25.70 22.26 7.29
C GLY A 870 -25.46 21.23 8.40
N VAL A 871 -24.36 21.36 9.16
CA VAL A 871 -23.99 20.45 10.26
C VAL A 871 -24.38 21.09 11.60
N ALA A 872 -25.13 20.37 12.43
CA ALA A 872 -25.43 20.80 13.80
C ALA A 872 -24.23 20.54 14.72
N LEU A 873 -23.76 21.55 15.43
CA LEU A 873 -22.61 21.44 16.35
C LEU A 873 -23.04 21.61 17.80
N SER A 874 -22.48 20.79 18.70
CA SER A 874 -22.64 20.92 20.14
C SER A 874 -21.32 20.61 20.84
N GLY A 875 -20.66 21.64 21.39
CA GLY A 875 -19.33 21.56 22.01
C GLY A 875 -18.42 22.70 21.52
N ALA A 876 -17.27 22.89 22.17
CA ALA A 876 -16.31 23.91 21.75
C ALA A 876 -15.65 23.57 20.40
N LEU A 877 -15.15 24.59 19.70
CA LEU A 877 -14.38 24.45 18.46
C LEU A 877 -12.97 25.01 18.68
N ALA A 878 -11.95 24.33 18.14
CA ALA A 878 -10.57 24.77 18.16
C ALA A 878 -9.91 24.58 16.79
N GLY A 879 -9.03 25.51 16.40
CA GLY A 879 -8.38 25.53 15.09
C GLY A 879 -9.24 26.10 13.97
N THR A 880 -8.84 25.86 12.72
CA THR A 880 -9.50 26.45 11.55
C THR A 880 -10.72 25.60 11.12
N VAL A 881 -11.90 26.00 11.60
CA VAL A 881 -13.20 25.37 11.27
C VAL A 881 -14.10 26.40 10.57
N HIS A 882 -14.46 26.13 9.31
CA HIS A 882 -15.23 27.06 8.48
C HIS A 882 -16.67 26.57 8.31
N GLN A 883 -17.64 27.32 8.85
CA GLN A 883 -19.06 27.03 8.71
C GLN A 883 -19.65 27.83 7.56
N MET A 884 -20.01 27.12 6.49
CA MET A 884 -20.66 27.67 5.32
C MET A 884 -22.18 27.76 5.52
N GLN A 885 -22.77 28.77 4.89
CA GLN A 885 -24.22 28.95 4.86
C GLN A 885 -24.86 27.95 3.89
N GLY A 886 -26.01 27.39 4.28
CA GLY A 886 -26.81 26.52 3.42
C GLY A 886 -27.32 25.27 4.12
N THR A 887 -28.32 24.64 3.51
CA THR A 887 -28.83 23.33 3.90
C THR A 887 -28.11 22.24 3.12
N ALA A 888 -27.70 21.18 3.81
CA ALA A 888 -27.15 20.00 3.15
C ALA A 888 -28.28 19.12 2.59
N PRO A 889 -28.09 18.47 1.43
CA PRO A 889 -29.03 17.49 0.93
C PRO A 889 -29.08 16.26 1.86
N THR A 890 -30.24 15.62 1.93
CA THR A 890 -30.40 14.32 2.61
C THR A 890 -30.42 13.25 1.53
N TYR A 891 -29.56 12.24 1.64
CA TYR A 891 -29.68 11.02 0.87
C TYR A 891 -30.22 9.89 1.75
N THR A 892 -31.08 9.05 1.18
CA THR A 892 -31.56 7.82 1.81
C THR A 892 -31.40 6.70 0.81
N GLN A 893 -30.64 5.68 1.19
CA GLN A 893 -30.41 4.52 0.35
C GLN A 893 -31.75 3.86 0.00
N ARG A 894 -31.99 3.66 -1.30
CA ARG A 894 -33.19 2.97 -1.82
C ARG A 894 -32.81 1.57 -2.27
N ALA A 895 -33.77 0.65 -2.22
CA ALA A 895 -33.58 -0.75 -2.64
C ALA A 895 -33.01 -0.87 -4.06
N LEU A 896 -32.27 -1.95 -4.32
CA LEU A 896 -31.75 -2.24 -5.65
C LEU A 896 -32.87 -2.71 -6.59
N SER A 897 -32.73 -2.34 -7.86
CA SER A 897 -33.44 -3.02 -8.94
C SER A 897 -32.95 -4.47 -9.05
N GLY A 898 -33.85 -5.40 -9.38
CA GLY A 898 -33.53 -6.82 -9.43
C GLY A 898 -34.49 -7.63 -10.29
N ALA A 899 -34.01 -8.78 -10.76
CA ALA A 899 -34.79 -9.73 -11.53
C ALA A 899 -35.67 -10.63 -10.64
N THR A 900 -36.60 -11.32 -11.30
CA THR A 900 -37.35 -12.43 -10.69
C THR A 900 -36.40 -13.47 -10.11
N GLN A 901 -36.71 -13.99 -8.92
CA GLN A 901 -35.87 -14.94 -8.17
C GLN A 901 -35.96 -16.37 -8.75
N ARG A 902 -35.47 -16.53 -9.99
CA ARG A 902 -35.37 -17.80 -10.70
C ARG A 902 -34.03 -17.87 -11.41
N LEU A 903 -33.25 -18.92 -11.15
CA LEU A 903 -31.89 -19.08 -11.67
C LEU A 903 -31.84 -19.92 -12.95
N TYR A 904 -31.06 -19.45 -13.92
CA TYR A 904 -30.69 -20.16 -15.14
C TYR A 904 -29.17 -20.14 -15.28
N VAL A 905 -28.51 -21.27 -14.99
CA VAL A 905 -27.05 -21.37 -15.12
C VAL A 905 -26.68 -21.62 -16.57
N VAL A 906 -25.78 -20.81 -17.11
CA VAL A 906 -25.28 -20.94 -18.48
C VAL A 906 -24.17 -21.99 -18.52
N ASN A 907 -24.28 -22.90 -19.49
CA ASN A 907 -23.18 -23.77 -19.88
C ASN A 907 -22.69 -23.34 -21.27
N ALA A 908 -21.61 -22.56 -21.31
CA ALA A 908 -21.00 -22.04 -22.52
C ALA A 908 -19.47 -22.24 -22.47
N PRO A 909 -18.77 -22.26 -23.61
CA PRO A 909 -17.30 -22.32 -23.63
C PRO A 909 -16.67 -21.18 -22.84
N HIS A 910 -15.83 -21.50 -21.86
CA HIS A 910 -15.07 -20.54 -21.05
C HIS A 910 -13.79 -21.17 -20.49
N GLY A 911 -12.83 -20.33 -20.12
CA GLY A 911 -11.56 -20.74 -19.50
C GLY A 911 -11.27 -19.98 -18.21
N ILE A 912 -10.49 -20.56 -17.30
CA ILE A 912 -10.07 -19.92 -16.04
C ILE A 912 -8.65 -19.38 -16.22
N GLY A 913 -8.55 -18.06 -16.39
CA GLY A 913 -7.29 -17.37 -16.68
C GLY A 913 -6.82 -17.50 -18.13
N TYR A 914 -7.66 -17.99 -19.04
CA TYR A 914 -7.38 -18.09 -20.47
C TYR A 914 -8.66 -17.94 -21.29
N LEU A 915 -8.54 -17.45 -22.53
CA LEU A 915 -9.67 -17.29 -23.44
C LEU A 915 -9.73 -18.47 -24.42
N PRO A 916 -10.79 -19.32 -24.39
CA PRO A 916 -10.96 -20.36 -25.39
C PRO A 916 -11.19 -19.79 -26.79
N ALA A 917 -10.79 -20.53 -27.82
CA ALA A 917 -11.08 -20.17 -29.21
C ALA A 917 -12.59 -20.28 -29.55
N ALA A 918 -13.31 -21.16 -28.85
CA ALA A 918 -14.74 -21.37 -29.06
C ALA A 918 -15.57 -20.17 -28.58
N ASP A 919 -16.53 -19.76 -29.39
CA ASP A 919 -17.42 -18.63 -29.12
C ASP A 919 -18.58 -19.02 -28.18
N ALA A 920 -18.81 -18.23 -27.14
CA ALA A 920 -19.86 -18.43 -26.16
C ALA A 920 -21.20 -17.77 -26.52
N THR A 921 -21.21 -16.84 -27.48
CA THR A 921 -22.34 -15.92 -27.75
C THR A 921 -23.68 -16.63 -27.88
N SER A 922 -23.76 -17.64 -28.75
CA SER A 922 -25.02 -18.36 -29.03
C SER A 922 -25.52 -19.17 -27.82
N ALA A 923 -24.61 -19.75 -27.04
CA ALA A 923 -24.93 -20.51 -25.85
C ALA A 923 -25.49 -19.60 -24.75
N VAL A 924 -24.88 -18.43 -24.55
CA VAL A 924 -25.37 -17.41 -23.61
C VAL A 924 -26.73 -16.89 -24.04
N GLN A 925 -26.88 -16.48 -25.32
CA GLN A 925 -28.13 -15.93 -25.84
C GLN A 925 -29.30 -16.90 -25.70
N LYS A 926 -29.09 -18.19 -25.95
CA LYS A 926 -30.12 -19.23 -25.82
C LYS A 926 -30.72 -19.29 -24.40
N VAL A 927 -29.89 -19.06 -23.38
CA VAL A 927 -30.34 -19.07 -21.97
C VAL A 927 -31.04 -17.76 -21.61
N LEU A 928 -30.55 -16.63 -22.11
CA LEU A 928 -31.23 -15.32 -22.03
C LEU A 928 -32.64 -15.39 -22.61
N ASP A 929 -32.78 -15.90 -23.84
CA ASP A 929 -34.07 -16.07 -24.52
C ASP A 929 -35.00 -17.04 -23.79
N LYS A 930 -34.43 -18.07 -23.15
CA LYS A 930 -35.19 -18.98 -22.29
C LYS A 930 -35.75 -18.22 -21.09
N ALA A 931 -34.92 -17.51 -20.34
CA ALA A 931 -35.37 -16.74 -19.17
C ALA A 931 -36.45 -15.71 -19.55
N GLY A 932 -36.27 -14.99 -20.65
CA GLY A 932 -37.26 -14.04 -21.18
C GLY A 932 -38.61 -14.69 -21.49
N ARG A 933 -38.62 -15.84 -22.18
CA ARG A 933 -39.86 -16.59 -22.49
C ARG A 933 -40.60 -17.08 -21.24
N TYR A 934 -39.90 -17.28 -20.14
CA TYR A 934 -40.48 -17.70 -18.87
C TYR A 934 -40.75 -16.54 -17.89
N GLY A 935 -40.75 -15.30 -18.39
CA GLY A 935 -41.19 -14.11 -17.66
C GLY A 935 -40.09 -13.37 -16.89
N GLY A 936 -38.82 -13.77 -17.04
CA GLY A 936 -37.69 -13.15 -16.33
C GLY A 936 -36.86 -14.15 -15.54
N GLY A 937 -35.81 -13.64 -14.88
CA GLY A 937 -34.93 -14.45 -14.05
C GLY A 937 -33.48 -13.97 -14.05
N ILE A 938 -32.64 -14.66 -13.28
CA ILE A 938 -31.19 -14.47 -13.23
C ILE A 938 -30.56 -15.48 -14.17
N VAL A 939 -29.92 -15.00 -15.23
CA VAL A 939 -29.07 -15.81 -16.13
C VAL A 939 -27.63 -15.68 -15.65
N TYR A 940 -27.13 -16.75 -15.05
CA TYR A 940 -25.86 -16.77 -14.34
C TYR A 940 -24.74 -17.37 -15.17
N LEU A 941 -23.66 -16.62 -15.32
CA LEU A 941 -22.40 -17.04 -15.90
C LEU A 941 -21.42 -17.37 -14.77
N PRO A 942 -21.00 -18.64 -14.62
CA PRO A 942 -19.91 -18.99 -13.72
C PRO A 942 -18.63 -18.20 -14.03
N ALA A 943 -17.70 -18.18 -13.06
CA ALA A 943 -16.40 -17.56 -13.25
C ALA A 943 -15.66 -18.15 -14.46
N GLY A 944 -15.01 -17.30 -15.25
CA GLY A 944 -14.31 -17.65 -16.47
C GLY A 944 -14.28 -16.52 -17.50
N TRP A 945 -13.42 -16.66 -18.49
CA TRP A 945 -13.30 -15.77 -19.64
C TRP A 945 -14.09 -16.34 -20.81
N TYR A 946 -15.01 -15.54 -21.33
CA TYR A 946 -15.95 -15.92 -22.40
C TYR A 946 -15.63 -15.10 -23.64
N ARG A 947 -15.42 -15.78 -24.78
CA ARG A 947 -15.34 -15.12 -26.08
C ARG A 947 -16.75 -14.75 -26.54
N ILE A 948 -17.00 -13.46 -26.78
CA ILE A 948 -18.28 -12.95 -27.30
C ILE A 948 -18.02 -12.23 -28.62
N SER A 949 -18.33 -12.88 -29.74
CA SER A 949 -18.07 -12.33 -31.07
C SER A 949 -19.18 -11.42 -31.60
N THR A 950 -20.41 -11.54 -31.07
CA THR A 950 -21.54 -10.67 -31.42
C THR A 950 -22.39 -10.34 -30.19
N HIS A 951 -23.24 -9.34 -30.29
CA HIS A 951 -24.01 -8.78 -29.17
C HIS A 951 -24.96 -9.77 -28.51
N LEU A 952 -25.22 -9.51 -27.22
CA LEU A 952 -26.20 -10.18 -26.39
C LEU A 952 -27.43 -9.29 -26.17
N ARG A 953 -28.61 -9.90 -26.26
CA ARG A 953 -29.91 -9.26 -25.98
C ARG A 953 -30.44 -9.81 -24.69
N VAL A 954 -30.47 -8.99 -23.64
CA VAL A 954 -31.03 -9.33 -22.33
C VAL A 954 -32.52 -8.96 -22.34
N PRO A 955 -33.44 -9.94 -22.32
CA PRO A 955 -34.87 -9.65 -22.41
C PRO A 955 -35.41 -8.91 -21.19
N ALA A 956 -36.64 -8.42 -21.29
CA ALA A 956 -37.31 -7.76 -20.16
C ALA A 956 -37.35 -8.65 -18.90
N ASN A 957 -37.17 -8.05 -17.72
CA ASN A 957 -37.12 -8.72 -16.41
C ASN A 957 -36.01 -9.79 -16.25
N VAL A 958 -35.03 -9.83 -17.15
CA VAL A 958 -33.88 -10.74 -17.08
C VAL A 958 -32.65 -9.98 -16.60
N GLU A 959 -31.87 -10.60 -15.71
CA GLU A 959 -30.55 -10.13 -15.32
C GLU A 959 -29.47 -11.05 -15.89
N LEU A 960 -28.50 -10.49 -16.59
CA LEU A 960 -27.25 -11.18 -16.90
C LEU A 960 -26.28 -10.99 -15.73
N ARG A 961 -25.96 -12.08 -15.02
CA ARG A 961 -25.18 -12.04 -13.79
C ARG A 961 -23.88 -12.85 -13.92
N GLY A 962 -22.76 -12.25 -13.55
CA GLY A 962 -21.48 -12.94 -13.34
C GLY A 962 -21.26 -13.39 -11.90
N ALA A 963 -20.11 -14.01 -11.66
CA ALA A 963 -19.80 -14.68 -10.40
C ALA A 963 -19.49 -13.75 -9.21
N SER A 964 -19.25 -12.45 -9.45
CA SER A 964 -18.90 -11.52 -8.38
C SER A 964 -20.13 -10.99 -7.65
N ALA A 965 -20.22 -11.23 -6.35
CA ALA A 965 -21.23 -10.62 -5.49
C ALA A 965 -20.88 -9.19 -5.03
N VAL A 966 -19.63 -8.78 -5.24
CA VAL A 966 -19.07 -7.49 -4.81
C VAL A 966 -18.50 -6.70 -6.00
N PRO A 967 -18.22 -5.40 -5.86
CA PRO A 967 -17.47 -4.64 -6.85
C PRO A 967 -16.15 -5.35 -7.17
N ASN A 968 -15.79 -5.43 -8.46
CA ASN A 968 -14.58 -6.13 -8.88
C ASN A 968 -13.83 -5.37 -9.97
N ARG A 969 -12.50 -5.47 -9.94
CA ARG A 969 -11.59 -4.91 -10.93
C ARG A 969 -10.44 -5.88 -11.17
N ASP A 970 -9.84 -5.75 -12.35
CA ASP A 970 -8.67 -6.51 -12.73
C ASP A 970 -7.48 -6.21 -11.82
N GLN A 971 -6.65 -7.23 -11.56
CA GLN A 971 -5.43 -7.11 -10.77
C GLN A 971 -4.25 -7.43 -11.67
N GLY A 972 -3.14 -6.70 -11.50
CA GLY A 972 -1.89 -6.99 -12.21
C GLY A 972 -1.45 -8.41 -11.90
N GLY A 973 -1.35 -9.25 -12.94
CA GLY A 973 -0.98 -10.68 -12.80
C GLY A 973 -2.16 -11.65 -12.55
N ALA A 974 -3.36 -11.19 -12.19
CA ALA A 974 -4.52 -12.03 -11.91
C ALA A 974 -5.89 -11.37 -12.27
N SER A 975 -6.58 -11.89 -13.28
CA SER A 975 -7.91 -11.41 -13.70
C SER A 975 -8.92 -12.56 -13.72
N TYR A 976 -9.60 -12.83 -12.59
CA TYR A 976 -10.54 -13.97 -12.51
C TYR A 976 -12.02 -13.57 -12.66
N GLY A 977 -12.98 -14.16 -11.93
CA GLY A 977 -14.41 -13.86 -12.06
C GLY A 977 -14.97 -14.06 -13.48
N THR A 978 -16.13 -13.47 -13.77
CA THR A 978 -16.75 -13.53 -15.10
C THR A 978 -16.29 -12.37 -15.97
N VAL A 979 -15.63 -12.67 -17.10
CA VAL A 979 -15.14 -11.67 -18.06
C VAL A 979 -15.66 -11.98 -19.46
N LEU A 980 -16.28 -10.99 -20.09
CA LEU A 980 -16.70 -11.02 -21.49
C LEU A 980 -15.62 -10.36 -22.34
N HIS A 981 -14.91 -11.17 -23.13
CA HIS A 981 -13.97 -10.68 -24.14
C HIS A 981 -14.76 -10.37 -25.42
N ALA A 982 -14.93 -9.09 -25.72
CA ALA A 982 -15.79 -8.57 -26.77
C ALA A 982 -15.01 -8.30 -28.07
N PHE A 983 -15.55 -8.77 -29.19
CA PHE A 983 -14.94 -8.63 -30.53
C PHE A 983 -15.85 -7.92 -31.57
N GLU A 984 -17.04 -7.47 -31.18
CA GLU A 984 -17.94 -6.73 -32.08
C GLU A 984 -17.69 -5.22 -32.00
N GLY A 985 -17.88 -4.50 -33.12
CA GLY A 985 -18.00 -3.04 -33.13
C GLY A 985 -16.71 -2.23 -33.24
N ARG A 986 -15.56 -2.89 -33.49
CA ARG A 986 -14.26 -2.22 -33.65
C ARG A 986 -14.31 -1.12 -34.73
N GLY A 987 -13.89 0.09 -34.37
CA GLY A 987 -13.82 1.25 -35.26
C GLY A 987 -15.17 1.93 -35.53
N ASN A 988 -16.24 1.59 -34.80
CA ASN A 988 -17.58 2.13 -35.02
C ASN A 988 -18.29 2.50 -33.71
N ALA A 989 -18.18 3.76 -33.27
CA ALA A 989 -18.83 4.27 -32.06
C ALA A 989 -20.37 4.21 -32.08
N GLU A 990 -20.98 4.22 -33.27
CA GLU A 990 -22.44 4.20 -33.47
C GLU A 990 -22.96 2.78 -33.77
N GLY A 991 -22.10 1.76 -33.65
CA GLY A 991 -22.44 0.37 -33.90
C GLY A 991 -23.44 -0.23 -32.91
N THR A 992 -23.71 -1.53 -33.08
CA THR A 992 -24.56 -2.27 -32.15
C THR A 992 -23.84 -2.43 -30.80
N PRO A 993 -24.47 -2.06 -29.68
CA PRO A 993 -23.92 -2.28 -28.35
C PRO A 993 -23.66 -3.77 -28.08
N LEU A 994 -22.59 -4.09 -27.35
CA LEU A 994 -22.29 -5.48 -26.99
C LEU A 994 -23.44 -6.11 -26.19
N ILE A 995 -24.07 -5.36 -25.28
CA ILE A 995 -25.22 -5.81 -24.50
C ILE A 995 -26.36 -4.82 -24.67
N THR A 996 -27.53 -5.31 -25.09
CA THR A 996 -28.78 -4.53 -25.13
C THR A 996 -29.74 -5.01 -24.04
N LEU A 997 -30.42 -4.06 -23.39
CA LEU A 997 -31.31 -4.31 -22.25
C LEU A 997 -32.77 -4.01 -22.60
N GLY A 998 -33.65 -5.00 -22.43
CA GLY A 998 -35.10 -4.82 -22.42
C GLY A 998 -35.60 -4.12 -21.14
N LYS A 999 -36.92 -3.90 -21.01
CA LYS A 999 -37.50 -3.24 -19.82
C LYS A 999 -37.15 -3.97 -18.52
N SER A 1000 -36.70 -3.24 -17.50
CA SER A 1000 -36.32 -3.80 -16.19
C SER A 1000 -35.26 -4.90 -16.26
N ALA A 1001 -34.48 -4.95 -17.34
CA ALA A 1001 -33.35 -5.86 -17.49
C ALA A 1001 -32.07 -5.24 -16.93
N GLY A 1002 -31.12 -6.06 -16.49
CA GLY A 1002 -29.88 -5.56 -15.92
C GLY A 1002 -28.66 -6.46 -16.06
N VAL A 1003 -27.51 -5.91 -15.68
CA VAL A 1003 -26.20 -6.58 -15.67
C VAL A 1003 -25.61 -6.46 -14.27
N ARG A 1004 -25.02 -7.56 -13.76
CA ARG A 1004 -24.42 -7.59 -12.42
C ARG A 1004 -23.15 -8.45 -12.37
N GLY A 1005 -22.12 -7.99 -11.67
CA GLY A 1005 -21.02 -8.86 -11.19
C GLY A 1005 -20.10 -9.43 -12.26
N LEU A 1006 -20.00 -8.77 -13.42
CA LEU A 1006 -19.17 -9.20 -14.56
C LEU A 1006 -18.37 -8.04 -15.15
N ARG A 1007 -17.40 -8.36 -16.01
CA ARG A 1007 -16.55 -7.37 -16.68
C ARG A 1007 -16.61 -7.50 -18.20
N VAL A 1008 -16.40 -6.38 -18.89
CA VAL A 1008 -16.29 -6.31 -20.35
C VAL A 1008 -14.91 -5.80 -20.73
N PHE A 1009 -14.17 -6.62 -21.47
CA PHE A 1009 -12.83 -6.30 -21.96
C PHE A 1009 -12.81 -6.42 -23.49
N TYR A 1010 -12.16 -5.47 -24.17
CA TYR A 1010 -12.01 -5.47 -25.63
C TYR A 1010 -10.55 -5.80 -25.99
N PRO A 1011 -10.20 -7.06 -26.32
CA PRO A 1011 -8.81 -7.46 -26.54
C PRO A 1011 -8.11 -6.66 -27.65
N GLU A 1012 -8.87 -6.23 -28.66
CA GLU A 1012 -8.37 -5.49 -29.83
C GLU A 1012 -8.29 -3.97 -29.62
N ASN A 1013 -8.77 -3.47 -28.47
CA ASN A 1013 -8.66 -2.06 -28.07
C ASN A 1013 -7.43 -1.88 -27.17
N ASN A 1014 -6.25 -2.16 -27.75
CA ASN A 1014 -4.97 -2.27 -27.06
C ASN A 1014 -4.11 -1.00 -27.29
N PRO A 1015 -3.87 -0.16 -26.28
CA PRO A 1015 -3.05 1.04 -26.44
C PRO A 1015 -1.59 0.79 -26.82
N GLY A 1016 -1.05 -0.41 -26.53
CA GLY A 1016 0.29 -0.81 -26.92
C GLY A 1016 0.40 -1.38 -28.34
N SER A 1017 -0.73 -1.62 -29.01
CA SER A 1017 -0.74 -2.05 -30.41
C SER A 1017 -0.47 -0.90 -31.38
N ALA A 1018 -0.09 -1.21 -32.63
CA ALA A 1018 0.16 -0.21 -33.66
C ALA A 1018 -1.07 0.68 -33.96
N ASP A 1019 -2.27 0.11 -33.90
CA ASP A 1019 -3.54 0.84 -34.11
C ASP A 1019 -3.94 1.68 -32.88
N GLY A 1020 -3.37 1.37 -31.71
CA GLY A 1020 -3.73 1.99 -30.44
C GLY A 1020 -5.18 1.74 -30.03
N VAL A 1021 -5.82 2.80 -29.49
CA VAL A 1021 -7.23 2.77 -29.05
C VAL A 1021 -8.10 3.29 -30.18
N VAL A 1022 -9.18 2.57 -30.49
CA VAL A 1022 -10.13 2.91 -31.56
C VAL A 1022 -11.56 3.04 -31.02
N PRO A 1023 -12.47 3.72 -31.74
CA PRO A 1023 -13.85 3.84 -31.31
C PRO A 1023 -14.58 2.49 -31.26
N TYR A 1024 -15.41 2.29 -30.22
CA TYR A 1024 -16.31 1.16 -30.06
C TYR A 1024 -17.71 1.65 -29.65
N PRO A 1025 -18.79 0.91 -29.97
CA PRO A 1025 -20.13 1.25 -29.50
C PRO A 1025 -20.22 1.13 -27.98
N TYR A 1026 -21.36 1.56 -27.43
CA TYR A 1026 -21.62 1.38 -26.00
C TYR A 1026 -21.50 -0.10 -25.61
N ALA A 1027 -20.78 -0.42 -24.54
CA ALA A 1027 -20.71 -1.79 -24.04
C ALA A 1027 -22.09 -2.26 -23.56
N ILE A 1028 -22.88 -1.37 -22.94
CA ILE A 1028 -24.24 -1.67 -22.47
C ILE A 1028 -25.18 -0.53 -22.87
N ARG A 1029 -26.34 -0.89 -23.46
CA ARG A 1029 -27.40 0.07 -23.80
C ARG A 1029 -28.80 -0.41 -23.41
N GLY A 1030 -29.60 0.45 -22.78
CA GLY A 1030 -30.99 0.19 -22.42
C GLY A 1030 -31.89 1.41 -22.66
N HIS A 1031 -33.13 1.20 -23.10
CA HIS A 1031 -34.04 2.29 -23.51
C HIS A 1031 -35.47 2.21 -22.94
N ALA A 1032 -35.77 1.20 -22.13
CA ALA A 1032 -37.14 0.84 -21.80
C ALA A 1032 -37.54 1.12 -20.33
N GLY A 1033 -36.63 1.72 -19.54
CA GLY A 1033 -36.82 2.00 -18.11
C GLY A 1033 -36.58 0.78 -17.20
N GLY A 1034 -36.28 1.04 -15.94
CA GLY A 1034 -35.95 0.07 -14.90
C GLY A 1034 -34.60 -0.62 -15.09
N ASN A 1035 -33.78 -0.16 -16.05
CA ASN A 1035 -32.53 -0.79 -16.39
C ASN A 1035 -31.44 -0.53 -15.36
N TYR A 1036 -30.59 -1.53 -15.11
CA TYR A 1036 -29.54 -1.38 -14.10
C TYR A 1036 -28.22 -2.09 -14.44
N VAL A 1037 -27.11 -1.51 -13.99
CA VAL A 1037 -25.75 -2.07 -14.09
C VAL A 1037 -25.07 -1.97 -12.73
N ILE A 1038 -24.70 -3.10 -12.13
CA ILE A 1038 -24.22 -3.18 -10.75
C ILE A 1038 -22.92 -3.98 -10.67
N ASN A 1039 -21.93 -3.54 -9.88
CA ASN A 1039 -20.67 -4.29 -9.64
C ASN A 1039 -20.01 -4.76 -10.96
N SER A 1040 -19.81 -3.84 -11.90
CA SER A 1040 -19.34 -4.18 -13.25
C SER A 1040 -18.09 -3.38 -13.62
N GLY A 1041 -17.14 -4.04 -14.29
CA GLY A 1041 -15.85 -3.45 -14.64
C GLY A 1041 -15.64 -3.28 -16.16
N PHE A 1042 -14.99 -2.18 -16.54
CA PHE A 1042 -14.73 -1.76 -17.93
C PHE A 1042 -13.28 -1.31 -18.11
N PRO A 1043 -12.30 -2.22 -18.13
CA PRO A 1043 -10.88 -1.90 -18.19
C PRO A 1043 -10.44 -1.03 -19.37
N ASN A 1044 -11.06 -1.13 -20.55
CA ASN A 1044 -10.59 -0.44 -21.76
C ASN A 1044 -11.71 -0.10 -22.76
N THR A 1045 -12.83 0.42 -22.27
CA THR A 1045 -14.02 0.65 -23.11
C THR A 1045 -13.99 2.04 -23.75
N TRP A 1046 -14.44 2.19 -25.00
CA TRP A 1046 -14.64 3.52 -25.60
C TRP A 1046 -15.89 4.21 -25.03
N ASN A 1047 -17.06 3.63 -25.29
CA ASN A 1047 -18.35 4.02 -24.73
C ASN A 1047 -18.86 2.95 -23.75
N GLY A 1048 -19.07 3.31 -22.49
CA GLY A 1048 -19.44 2.40 -21.40
C GLY A 1048 -20.93 2.04 -21.41
N ILE A 1049 -21.73 2.88 -20.76
CA ILE A 1049 -23.14 2.60 -20.44
C ILE A 1049 -24.03 3.73 -20.97
N ASP A 1050 -25.10 3.39 -21.70
CA ASP A 1050 -26.15 4.31 -22.17
C ASP A 1050 -27.53 3.81 -21.70
N LEU A 1051 -28.13 4.50 -20.73
CA LEU A 1051 -29.45 4.15 -20.18
C LEU A 1051 -30.46 5.27 -20.44
N ARG A 1052 -31.66 4.89 -20.86
CA ARG A 1052 -32.80 5.80 -21.09
C ARG A 1052 -34.09 5.21 -20.54
N GLY A 1053 -35.07 6.07 -20.27
CA GLY A 1053 -36.30 5.75 -19.57
C GLY A 1053 -36.15 5.84 -18.05
N ASP A 1054 -37.22 5.54 -17.35
CA ASP A 1054 -37.35 5.88 -15.93
C ASP A 1054 -36.67 4.87 -15.00
N HIS A 1055 -36.33 5.29 -13.78
CA HIS A 1055 -35.84 4.42 -12.70
C HIS A 1055 -34.57 3.62 -13.04
N THR A 1056 -33.63 4.22 -13.77
CA THR A 1056 -32.36 3.57 -14.13
C THR A 1056 -31.35 3.62 -12.98
N LEU A 1057 -30.49 2.60 -12.86
CA LEU A 1057 -29.49 2.51 -11.79
C LEU A 1057 -28.12 2.08 -12.31
N VAL A 1058 -27.07 2.86 -12.03
CA VAL A 1058 -25.67 2.44 -12.17
C VAL A 1058 -25.04 2.46 -10.79
N ARG A 1059 -24.49 1.33 -10.33
CA ARG A 1059 -23.87 1.24 -9.00
C ARG A 1059 -22.57 0.46 -9.04
N LYS A 1060 -21.52 0.97 -8.40
CA LYS A 1060 -20.24 0.27 -8.25
C LYS A 1060 -19.65 -0.17 -9.59
N VAL A 1061 -19.59 0.79 -10.51
CA VAL A 1061 -18.93 0.61 -11.81
C VAL A 1061 -17.53 1.19 -11.74
N ALA A 1062 -16.56 0.43 -12.25
CA ALA A 1062 -15.17 0.87 -12.31
C ALA A 1062 -14.53 0.60 -13.68
N GLY A 1063 -13.55 1.41 -14.08
CA GLY A 1063 -12.86 1.19 -15.35
C GLY A 1063 -12.16 2.41 -15.94
N ALA A 1064 -11.68 2.26 -17.17
CA ALA A 1064 -11.20 3.35 -18.00
C ALA A 1064 -12.10 3.49 -19.23
N PHE A 1065 -12.50 4.73 -19.51
CA PHE A 1065 -13.42 5.07 -20.58
C PHE A 1065 -12.79 6.14 -21.46
N PHE A 1066 -12.80 5.93 -22.78
CA PHE A 1066 -12.11 6.84 -23.70
C PHE A 1066 -12.99 7.99 -24.20
N ASP A 1067 -14.32 7.87 -24.14
CA ASP A 1067 -15.25 8.94 -24.56
C ASP A 1067 -16.43 9.12 -23.60
N HIS A 1068 -17.36 8.16 -23.53
CA HIS A 1068 -18.50 8.25 -22.61
C HIS A 1068 -18.48 7.11 -21.61
N ALA A 1069 -18.32 7.39 -20.31
CA ALA A 1069 -18.44 6.33 -19.30
C ALA A 1069 -19.90 5.99 -19.03
N ILE A 1070 -20.70 6.97 -18.62
CA ILE A 1070 -22.15 6.81 -18.35
C ILE A 1070 -22.92 7.94 -19.04
N HIS A 1071 -23.90 7.56 -19.86
CA HIS A 1071 -24.85 8.47 -20.49
C HIS A 1071 -26.27 8.13 -20.02
N LEU A 1072 -26.99 9.16 -19.57
CA LEU A 1072 -28.41 9.10 -19.23
C LEU A 1072 -29.20 9.95 -20.24
N GLY A 1073 -30.10 9.31 -20.97
CA GLY A 1073 -31.05 10.00 -21.86
C GLY A 1073 -32.39 10.28 -21.20
N ALA A 1074 -33.36 10.76 -21.96
CA ALA A 1074 -34.70 11.11 -21.48
C ALA A 1074 -35.33 10.04 -20.55
N GLY A 1075 -35.84 10.49 -19.40
CA GLY A 1075 -36.46 9.65 -18.35
C GLY A 1075 -36.54 10.39 -17.01
N HIS A 1076 -37.00 9.71 -15.96
CA HIS A 1076 -37.02 10.25 -14.59
C HIS A 1076 -36.42 9.29 -13.54
N ASP A 1077 -35.97 9.83 -12.40
CA ASP A 1077 -35.50 9.07 -11.22
C ASP A 1077 -34.30 8.13 -11.46
N ALA A 1078 -33.27 8.62 -12.13
CA ALA A 1078 -32.01 7.87 -12.31
C ALA A 1078 -31.10 7.97 -11.08
N ARG A 1079 -30.34 6.89 -10.80
CA ARG A 1079 -29.33 6.85 -9.72
C ARG A 1079 -27.98 6.38 -10.23
N ILE A 1080 -26.92 7.08 -9.84
CA ILE A 1080 -25.52 6.71 -10.07
C ILE A 1080 -24.80 6.71 -8.71
N GLU A 1081 -24.28 5.56 -8.30
CA GLU A 1081 -23.78 5.34 -6.93
C GLU A 1081 -22.41 4.64 -6.91
N GLY A 1082 -21.38 5.26 -6.33
CA GLY A 1082 -20.08 4.64 -6.09
C GLY A 1082 -19.31 4.30 -7.39
N VAL A 1083 -19.20 5.26 -8.30
CA VAL A 1083 -18.51 5.09 -9.59
C VAL A 1083 -17.09 5.62 -9.48
N LEU A 1084 -16.10 4.79 -9.83
CA LEU A 1084 -14.68 5.12 -9.83
C LEU A 1084 -14.12 4.91 -11.24
N SER A 1085 -13.58 5.96 -11.87
CA SER A 1085 -12.84 5.78 -13.12
C SER A 1085 -11.39 6.21 -13.00
N ASN A 1086 -10.50 5.33 -13.44
CA ASN A 1086 -9.05 5.53 -13.43
C ASN A 1086 -8.42 4.83 -14.64
N GLY A 1087 -7.60 5.57 -15.40
CA GLY A 1087 -6.85 5.08 -16.57
C GLY A 1087 -5.95 3.89 -16.28
N ASN A 1088 -5.46 3.73 -15.05
CA ASN A 1088 -4.63 2.60 -14.63
C ASN A 1088 -5.37 1.25 -14.74
N ALA A 1089 -6.70 1.27 -14.87
CA ALA A 1089 -7.50 0.07 -15.14
C ALA A 1089 -7.10 -0.62 -16.45
N VAL A 1090 -6.51 0.12 -17.40
CA VAL A 1090 -6.03 -0.42 -18.67
C VAL A 1090 -4.76 -1.25 -18.48
N THR A 1091 -3.84 -0.80 -17.62
CA THR A 1091 -2.50 -1.40 -17.45
C THR A 1091 -2.46 -2.46 -16.35
N ARG A 1092 -3.31 -2.36 -15.34
CA ARG A 1092 -3.34 -3.30 -14.19
C ARG A 1092 -4.23 -4.52 -14.46
N THR A 1093 -4.11 -5.11 -15.65
CA THR A 1093 -4.88 -6.30 -16.03
C THR A 1093 -4.04 -7.58 -16.06
N GLY A 1094 -4.66 -8.71 -15.73
CA GLY A 1094 -4.07 -10.04 -15.79
C GLY A 1094 -4.35 -10.79 -17.08
N TYR A 1095 -4.79 -10.11 -18.15
CA TYR A 1095 -5.12 -10.74 -19.44
C TYR A 1095 -3.91 -11.06 -20.31
N GLN A 1096 -2.76 -10.47 -20.00
CA GLN A 1096 -1.44 -10.71 -20.62
C GLN A 1096 -1.49 -10.75 -22.16
N GLN A 1097 -2.17 -9.78 -22.76
CA GLN A 1097 -2.26 -9.69 -24.22
C GLN A 1097 -0.88 -9.39 -24.83
N PRO A 1098 -0.58 -9.92 -26.03
CA PRO A 1098 0.62 -9.52 -26.76
C PRO A 1098 0.71 -8.01 -26.97
N TYR A 1099 1.92 -7.45 -26.81
CA TYR A 1099 2.18 -6.01 -26.93
C TYR A 1099 1.29 -5.13 -26.04
N TRP A 1100 0.78 -5.65 -24.93
CA TRP A 1100 0.10 -4.80 -23.96
C TRP A 1100 1.10 -3.87 -23.29
N MET A 1101 0.69 -2.63 -23.02
CA MET A 1101 1.60 -1.63 -22.46
C MET A 1101 1.75 -1.78 -20.94
N ASN A 1102 2.86 -1.24 -20.42
CA ASN A 1102 3.14 -1.16 -18.99
C ASN A 1102 2.72 0.18 -18.38
N GLU A 1103 2.43 0.17 -17.08
CA GLU A 1103 1.94 1.33 -16.34
C GLU A 1103 2.87 2.55 -16.38
N GLY A 1104 4.20 2.36 -16.49
CA GLY A 1104 5.17 3.45 -16.51
C GLY A 1104 5.02 4.46 -17.65
N ARG A 1105 4.16 4.21 -18.65
CA ARG A 1105 3.84 5.13 -19.76
C ARG A 1105 2.34 5.43 -19.87
N ILE A 1106 1.57 5.25 -18.79
CA ILE A 1106 0.11 5.42 -18.79
C ILE A 1106 -0.34 6.81 -19.26
N PHE A 1107 0.36 7.87 -18.86
CA PHE A 1107 0.03 9.24 -19.28
C PHE A 1107 0.17 9.42 -20.79
N GLU A 1108 1.34 9.07 -21.32
CA GLU A 1108 1.65 9.22 -22.74
C GLU A 1108 0.74 8.39 -23.66
N LEU A 1109 0.43 7.14 -23.27
CA LEU A 1109 -0.23 6.19 -24.17
C LEU A 1109 -1.74 6.07 -23.96
N VAL A 1110 -2.27 6.48 -22.81
CA VAL A 1110 -3.69 6.32 -22.44
C VAL A 1110 -4.32 7.64 -22.05
N ILE A 1111 -3.84 8.26 -20.96
CA ILE A 1111 -4.54 9.38 -20.32
C ILE A 1111 -4.47 10.65 -21.17
N ASP A 1112 -3.27 11.17 -21.47
CA ASP A 1112 -3.11 12.41 -22.25
C ASP A 1112 -3.43 12.19 -23.73
N LYS A 1113 -3.17 10.98 -24.25
CA LYS A 1113 -3.42 10.67 -25.66
C LYS A 1113 -4.90 10.62 -26.00
N TYR A 1114 -5.73 10.09 -25.10
CA TYR A 1114 -7.16 9.84 -25.34
C TYR A 1114 -8.06 10.43 -24.27
N MET A 1115 -7.97 9.96 -23.02
CA MET A 1115 -9.00 10.23 -22.00
C MET A 1115 -9.14 11.72 -21.67
N ARG A 1116 -8.03 12.44 -21.47
CA ARG A 1116 -8.05 13.89 -21.20
C ARG A 1116 -8.52 14.74 -22.37
N LYS A 1117 -8.67 14.18 -23.58
CA LYS A 1117 -9.18 14.91 -24.74
C LYS A 1117 -10.68 14.78 -24.91
N THR A 1118 -11.24 13.63 -24.54
CA THR A 1118 -12.62 13.30 -24.95
C THR A 1118 -13.47 12.67 -23.87
N ALA A 1119 -12.92 12.18 -22.76
CA ALA A 1119 -13.68 11.35 -21.81
C ALA A 1119 -14.58 12.19 -20.88
N LYS A 1120 -15.84 11.76 -20.70
CA LYS A 1120 -16.82 12.30 -19.73
C LYS A 1120 -17.27 11.17 -18.80
N ILE A 1121 -17.25 11.37 -17.49
CA ILE A 1121 -17.69 10.31 -16.56
C ILE A 1121 -19.22 10.18 -16.53
N VAL A 1122 -19.96 11.29 -16.46
CA VAL A 1122 -21.43 11.27 -16.50
C VAL A 1122 -21.94 12.33 -17.46
N THR A 1123 -22.79 11.92 -18.39
CA THR A 1123 -23.55 12.82 -19.27
C THR A 1123 -25.05 12.66 -19.01
N VAL A 1124 -25.76 13.75 -18.75
CA VAL A 1124 -27.23 13.78 -18.60
C VAL A 1124 -27.84 14.59 -19.74
N ASP A 1125 -28.75 13.97 -20.47
CA ASP A 1125 -29.42 14.54 -21.65
C ASP A 1125 -30.94 14.28 -21.59
N GLY A 1126 -31.62 15.10 -20.79
CA GLY A 1126 -33.08 15.13 -20.68
C GLY A 1126 -33.66 14.34 -19.51
N THR A 1127 -32.84 13.77 -18.62
CA THR A 1127 -33.31 13.04 -17.43
C THR A 1127 -33.60 13.99 -16.27
N THR A 1128 -34.73 13.82 -15.57
CA THR A 1128 -35.05 14.57 -14.33
C THR A 1128 -34.95 13.69 -13.08
N GLY A 1129 -34.83 14.29 -11.90
CA GLY A 1129 -34.66 13.55 -10.64
C GLY A 1129 -33.40 12.68 -10.57
N VAL A 1130 -32.30 13.07 -11.24
CA VAL A 1130 -31.05 12.30 -11.23
C VAL A 1130 -30.33 12.48 -9.90
N THR A 1131 -29.96 11.38 -9.24
CA THR A 1131 -29.12 11.39 -8.04
C THR A 1131 -27.76 10.78 -8.33
N LEU A 1132 -26.69 11.55 -8.08
CA LEU A 1132 -25.31 11.06 -8.09
C LEU A 1132 -24.80 11.02 -6.64
N LEU A 1133 -24.25 9.88 -6.23
CA LEU A 1133 -23.59 9.72 -4.93
C LEU A 1133 -22.24 9.02 -5.13
N ASN A 1134 -21.17 9.61 -4.61
CA ASN A 1134 -19.82 9.03 -4.62
C ASN A 1134 -19.33 8.72 -6.05
N VAL A 1135 -19.04 9.77 -6.83
CA VAL A 1135 -18.58 9.66 -8.22
C VAL A 1135 -17.21 10.33 -8.36
N PHE A 1136 -16.24 9.61 -8.93
CA PHE A 1136 -14.87 10.10 -9.08
C PHE A 1136 -14.27 9.77 -10.45
N ALA A 1137 -13.60 10.75 -11.07
CA ALA A 1137 -12.92 10.60 -12.36
C ALA A 1137 -11.44 11.04 -12.30
N TYR A 1138 -10.53 10.16 -12.72
CA TYR A 1138 -9.10 10.44 -12.85
C TYR A 1138 -8.67 10.45 -14.33
N GLY A 1139 -8.09 11.57 -14.78
CA GLY A 1139 -7.53 11.70 -16.13
C GLY A 1139 -8.59 11.89 -17.23
N PHE A 1140 -9.72 12.52 -16.92
CA PHE A 1140 -10.83 12.74 -17.86
C PHE A 1140 -10.77 14.13 -18.51
N HIS A 1141 -11.57 14.37 -19.56
CA HIS A 1141 -11.82 15.73 -20.03
C HIS A 1141 -12.86 16.41 -19.14
N ASP A 1142 -14.05 15.80 -18.95
CA ASP A 1142 -15.11 16.37 -18.10
C ASP A 1142 -15.59 15.41 -17.01
N GLY A 1143 -16.01 15.98 -15.89
CA GLY A 1143 -16.74 15.31 -14.83
C GLY A 1143 -18.21 15.08 -15.20
N LEU A 1144 -19.09 15.86 -14.58
CA LEU A 1144 -20.53 15.85 -14.82
C LEU A 1144 -20.90 16.84 -15.95
N VAL A 1145 -21.46 16.31 -17.04
CA VAL A 1145 -21.97 17.11 -18.17
C VAL A 1145 -23.49 17.02 -18.22
N VAL A 1146 -24.18 18.14 -18.03
CA VAL A 1146 -25.65 18.24 -18.10
C VAL A 1146 -26.04 19.09 -19.30
N ARG A 1147 -26.53 18.42 -20.36
CA ARG A 1147 -27.07 19.09 -21.55
C ARG A 1147 -28.49 19.59 -21.33
N SER A 1148 -29.28 18.84 -20.59
CA SER A 1148 -30.61 19.20 -20.08
C SER A 1148 -31.00 18.22 -18.98
N GLY A 1149 -31.80 18.64 -18.00
CA GLY A 1149 -32.30 17.74 -16.94
C GLY A 1149 -32.29 18.36 -15.54
N GLU A 1150 -32.47 17.50 -14.54
CA GLU A 1150 -32.40 17.84 -13.12
C GLU A 1150 -31.45 16.87 -12.41
N VAL A 1151 -30.38 17.39 -11.81
CA VAL A 1151 -29.32 16.59 -11.18
C VAL A 1151 -29.00 17.09 -9.77
N ASN A 1152 -29.01 16.18 -8.81
CA ASN A 1152 -28.49 16.39 -7.47
C ASN A 1152 -27.29 15.45 -7.24
N ALA A 1153 -26.08 16.01 -7.22
CA ALA A 1153 -24.84 15.26 -7.05
C ALA A 1153 -24.22 15.48 -5.67
N MET A 1154 -23.71 14.41 -5.08
CA MET A 1154 -23.15 14.37 -3.73
C MET A 1154 -21.82 13.61 -3.75
N ASN A 1155 -20.78 14.21 -3.18
CA ASN A 1155 -19.41 13.68 -3.22
C ASN A 1155 -18.95 13.43 -4.68
N LEU A 1156 -18.72 14.53 -5.42
CA LEU A 1156 -18.23 14.50 -6.79
C LEU A 1156 -16.75 14.90 -6.81
N GLY A 1157 -15.90 14.07 -7.39
CA GLY A 1157 -14.47 14.34 -7.50
C GLY A 1157 -13.92 14.22 -8.92
N THR A 1158 -12.96 15.08 -9.26
CA THR A 1158 -12.19 14.99 -10.50
C THR A 1158 -10.72 15.29 -10.28
N ASP A 1159 -9.85 14.46 -10.82
CA ASP A 1159 -8.41 14.61 -10.74
C ASP A 1159 -7.77 14.56 -12.15
N ASN A 1160 -6.81 15.46 -12.40
CA ASN A 1160 -6.07 15.59 -13.65
C ASN A 1160 -6.96 15.78 -14.89
N LEU A 1161 -7.89 16.73 -14.82
CA LEU A 1161 -8.71 17.08 -15.98
C LEU A 1161 -7.87 17.60 -17.14
N GLY A 1162 -8.27 17.28 -18.37
CA GLY A 1162 -7.69 17.81 -19.61
C GLY A 1162 -7.87 19.31 -19.81
N ASP A 1163 -7.13 19.87 -20.77
CA ASP A 1163 -7.23 21.29 -21.12
C ASP A 1163 -8.64 21.64 -21.57
N GLY A 1164 -9.26 22.65 -20.94
CA GLY A 1164 -10.65 23.04 -21.21
C GLY A 1164 -11.70 22.14 -20.55
N GLY A 1165 -11.28 21.22 -19.69
CA GLY A 1165 -12.12 20.31 -18.93
C GLY A 1165 -12.76 20.91 -17.69
N PHE A 1166 -13.99 20.48 -17.38
CA PHE A 1166 -14.77 20.96 -16.23
C PHE A 1166 -15.20 19.83 -15.29
N THR A 1167 -15.15 20.07 -13.98
CA THR A 1167 -15.77 19.15 -13.00
C THR A 1167 -17.29 19.11 -13.17
N VAL A 1168 -17.92 20.26 -13.40
CA VAL A 1168 -19.36 20.39 -13.68
C VAL A 1168 -19.57 21.32 -14.87
N LYS A 1169 -20.27 20.83 -15.89
CA LYS A 1169 -20.61 21.59 -17.10
C LYS A 1169 -22.10 21.50 -17.35
N VAL A 1170 -22.80 22.63 -17.34
CA VAL A 1170 -24.25 22.71 -17.47
C VAL A 1170 -24.63 23.62 -18.62
N ALA A 1171 -25.32 23.09 -19.63
CA ALA A 1171 -25.89 23.90 -20.70
C ALA A 1171 -27.24 24.51 -20.27
N GLN A 1172 -28.12 23.69 -19.70
CA GLN A 1172 -29.45 24.06 -19.22
C GLN A 1172 -29.95 22.99 -18.23
N GLY A 1173 -30.86 23.37 -17.33
CA GLY A 1173 -31.44 22.47 -16.32
C GLY A 1173 -31.20 22.93 -14.88
N GLU A 1174 -31.66 22.12 -13.93
CA GLU A 1174 -31.49 22.37 -12.49
C GLU A 1174 -30.39 21.45 -11.94
N VAL A 1175 -29.26 22.03 -11.55
CA VAL A 1175 -28.10 21.26 -11.08
C VAL A 1175 -27.66 21.76 -9.71
N ALA A 1176 -27.60 20.83 -8.75
CA ALA A 1176 -27.02 21.07 -7.44
C ALA A 1176 -25.92 20.03 -7.17
N VAL A 1177 -24.78 20.49 -6.67
CA VAL A 1177 -23.65 19.62 -6.30
C VAL A 1177 -23.16 19.95 -4.91
N THR A 1178 -23.06 18.95 -4.04
CA THR A 1178 -22.56 19.09 -2.67
C THR A 1178 -21.33 18.24 -2.46
N ASN A 1179 -20.30 18.81 -1.83
CA ASN A 1179 -18.97 18.24 -1.65
C ASN A 1179 -18.29 17.97 -2.99
N ILE A 1180 -17.57 18.99 -3.48
CA ILE A 1180 -16.76 18.90 -4.69
C ILE A 1180 -15.30 18.88 -4.31
N ALA A 1181 -14.57 17.89 -4.83
CA ALA A 1181 -13.13 17.87 -4.76
C ALA A 1181 -12.54 17.94 -6.18
N ARG A 1182 -11.59 18.85 -6.46
CA ARG A 1182 -10.96 18.98 -7.79
C ARG A 1182 -9.45 19.26 -7.77
N TYR A 1183 -8.68 18.46 -8.52
CA TYR A 1183 -7.27 18.71 -8.81
C TYR A 1183 -7.12 19.12 -10.29
N ASN A 1184 -6.65 20.34 -10.56
CA ASN A 1184 -6.52 20.94 -11.90
C ASN A 1184 -7.84 21.01 -12.72
N GLY A 1185 -7.85 21.74 -13.83
CA GLY A 1185 -9.06 22.05 -14.60
C GLY A 1185 -9.93 23.16 -13.99
N ALA A 1186 -11.14 23.34 -14.52
CA ALA A 1186 -12.10 24.34 -14.03
C ALA A 1186 -13.23 23.67 -13.22
N THR A 1187 -13.75 24.35 -12.20
CA THR A 1187 -14.81 23.76 -11.37
C THR A 1187 -16.17 23.75 -12.07
N LEU A 1188 -16.56 24.87 -12.70
CA LEU A 1188 -17.92 25.06 -13.22
C LEU A 1188 -17.95 25.83 -14.55
N GLU A 1189 -18.79 25.35 -15.47
CA GLU A 1189 -19.36 26.13 -16.57
C GLU A 1189 -20.88 26.04 -16.55
N GLY A 1190 -21.57 27.18 -16.63
CA GLY A 1190 -23.04 27.26 -16.66
C GLY A 1190 -23.72 27.34 -15.29
N PRO A 1191 -25.06 27.29 -15.24
CA PRO A 1191 -25.83 27.53 -14.03
C PRO A 1191 -25.91 26.28 -13.13
N ALA A 1192 -25.20 26.29 -12.00
CA ALA A 1192 -25.31 25.25 -10.97
C ALA A 1192 -25.16 25.82 -9.56
N LEU A 1193 -25.84 25.20 -8.59
CA LEU A 1193 -25.65 25.47 -7.16
C LEU A 1193 -24.58 24.54 -6.60
N LEU A 1194 -23.43 25.09 -6.20
CA LEU A 1194 -22.36 24.31 -5.60
C LEU A 1194 -22.28 24.55 -4.09
N ARG A 1195 -21.95 23.52 -3.32
CA ARG A 1195 -21.70 23.58 -1.88
C ARG A 1195 -20.44 22.79 -1.54
N ASN A 1196 -19.67 23.29 -0.57
CA ASN A 1196 -18.40 22.69 -0.13
C ASN A 1196 -17.45 22.41 -1.30
N VAL A 1197 -17.00 23.46 -1.99
CA VAL A 1197 -15.94 23.32 -3.01
C VAL A 1197 -14.58 23.28 -2.30
N MET A 1198 -13.77 22.27 -2.58
CA MET A 1198 -12.32 22.29 -2.34
C MET A 1198 -11.64 21.92 -3.64
N ALA A 1199 -10.67 22.73 -4.01
CA ALA A 1199 -9.98 22.53 -5.25
C ALA A 1199 -8.61 23.18 -5.15
N ILE A 1200 -7.62 22.56 -5.80
CA ILE A 1200 -6.22 22.96 -5.63
C ILE A 1200 -5.56 23.21 -6.98
N ASN A 1201 -4.44 23.94 -6.92
CA ASN A 1201 -3.61 24.29 -8.08
C ASN A 1201 -4.40 25.12 -9.12
N MET A 1202 -5.04 26.18 -8.64
CA MET A 1202 -5.87 27.09 -9.41
C MET A 1202 -5.45 28.55 -9.18
N VAL A 1203 -5.80 29.42 -10.12
CA VAL A 1203 -5.79 30.86 -9.88
C VAL A 1203 -7.02 31.22 -9.05
N GLN A 1204 -6.82 31.90 -7.92
CA GLN A 1204 -7.90 32.45 -7.11
C GLN A 1204 -7.84 33.96 -7.09
N ARG A 1205 -9.00 34.58 -6.84
CA ARG A 1205 -9.14 36.01 -6.56
C ARG A 1205 -9.78 36.23 -5.20
N SER A 1206 -9.25 37.20 -4.46
CA SER A 1206 -9.80 37.63 -3.19
C SER A 1206 -11.00 38.54 -3.38
N VAL A 1207 -12.11 38.21 -2.74
CA VAL A 1207 -13.26 39.11 -2.63
C VAL A 1207 -13.62 39.26 -1.15
N SER A 1208 -13.63 40.50 -0.68
CA SER A 1208 -14.10 40.83 0.68
C SER A 1208 -15.13 41.96 0.65
N VAL A 1209 -15.94 42.01 1.70
CA VAL A 1209 -16.95 43.05 1.90
C VAL A 1209 -16.70 43.79 3.19
N THR A 1210 -16.96 45.09 3.21
CA THR A 1210 -16.90 45.94 4.40
C THR A 1210 -18.15 46.81 4.50
N ALA A 1211 -18.54 47.19 5.71
CA ALA A 1211 -19.62 48.13 5.97
C ALA A 1211 -19.03 49.49 6.38
N ASN A 1212 -19.54 50.57 5.79
CA ASN A 1212 -19.24 51.95 6.16
C ASN A 1212 -20.53 52.61 6.65
N GLY A 1213 -20.71 52.67 7.97
CA GLY A 1213 -21.94 53.09 8.63
C GLY A 1213 -22.56 51.95 9.46
N LYS A 1214 -23.83 52.07 9.84
CA LYS A 1214 -24.57 51.04 10.61
C LYS A 1214 -25.31 50.10 9.65
N GLY A 1215 -24.97 48.83 9.65
CA GLY A 1215 -25.55 47.85 8.73
C GLY A 1215 -24.67 46.62 8.56
N ASP A 1216 -25.30 45.50 8.24
CA ASP A 1216 -24.65 44.21 8.04
C ASP A 1216 -24.36 43.96 6.56
N VAL A 1217 -23.25 43.29 6.28
CA VAL A 1217 -22.88 42.86 4.92
C VAL A 1217 -22.66 41.35 4.87
N ARG A 1218 -23.07 40.76 3.76
CA ARG A 1218 -22.92 39.33 3.48
C ARG A 1218 -22.35 39.14 2.09
N ILE A 1219 -21.56 38.08 1.92
CA ILE A 1219 -21.10 37.58 0.63
C ILE A 1219 -21.57 36.14 0.46
N ALA A 1220 -21.98 35.77 -0.75
CA ALA A 1220 -22.40 34.43 -1.13
C ALA A 1220 -21.83 34.08 -2.51
N GLY A 1221 -21.28 32.88 -2.66
CA GLY A 1221 -20.70 32.40 -3.91
C GLY A 1221 -19.94 31.09 -3.71
N ASN A 1222 -19.41 30.54 -4.80
CA ASN A 1222 -18.66 29.28 -4.79
C ASN A 1222 -17.21 29.51 -4.35
N GLU A 1223 -17.00 29.75 -3.06
CA GLU A 1223 -15.66 29.96 -2.52
C GLU A 1223 -14.87 28.64 -2.41
N SER A 1224 -13.62 28.65 -2.87
CA SER A 1224 -12.69 27.51 -2.77
C SER A 1224 -11.86 27.56 -1.49
N GLU A 1225 -11.70 28.74 -0.90
CA GLU A 1225 -11.20 29.04 0.44
C GLU A 1225 -11.94 30.30 0.96
N PRO A 1226 -11.95 30.59 2.28
CA PRO A 1226 -12.65 31.77 2.80
C PRO A 1226 -12.30 33.07 2.06
N GLY A 1227 -13.29 33.65 1.36
CA GLY A 1227 -13.11 34.87 0.58
C GLY A 1227 -12.28 34.73 -0.71
N LYS A 1228 -12.00 33.50 -1.15
CA LYS A 1228 -11.25 33.19 -2.38
C LYS A 1228 -12.13 32.47 -3.39
N TYR A 1229 -12.15 32.99 -4.60
CA TYR A 1229 -13.03 32.53 -5.68
C TYR A 1229 -12.23 32.28 -6.96
N GLU A 1230 -12.64 31.31 -7.77
CA GLU A 1230 -12.08 31.12 -9.11
C GLU A 1230 -12.45 32.33 -10.01
N PRO A 1231 -11.55 32.79 -10.90
CA PRO A 1231 -11.92 33.68 -11.98
C PRO A 1231 -13.12 33.12 -12.78
N GLY A 1232 -14.10 33.95 -13.05
CA GLY A 1232 -15.35 33.55 -13.69
C GLY A 1232 -16.45 33.11 -12.71
N ALA A 1233 -16.14 32.91 -11.43
CA ALA A 1233 -17.17 32.60 -10.42
C ALA A 1233 -18.14 33.78 -10.25
N GLN A 1234 -19.43 33.46 -10.07
CA GLN A 1234 -20.43 34.46 -9.69
C GLN A 1234 -20.48 34.60 -8.17
N VAL A 1235 -20.41 35.85 -7.71
CA VAL A 1235 -20.50 36.23 -6.30
C VAL A 1235 -21.62 37.23 -6.14
N THR A 1236 -22.42 37.06 -5.09
CA THR A 1236 -23.48 38.00 -4.68
C THR A 1236 -23.15 38.59 -3.33
N VAL A 1237 -23.20 39.90 -3.22
CA VAL A 1237 -23.07 40.63 -1.95
C VAL A 1237 -24.43 41.20 -1.56
N THR A 1238 -24.74 41.18 -0.26
CA THR A 1238 -26.01 41.65 0.29
C THR A 1238 -25.74 42.60 1.46
N ALA A 1239 -26.38 43.76 1.47
CA ALA A 1239 -26.29 44.76 2.53
C ALA A 1239 -27.65 44.91 3.21
N THR A 1240 -27.67 44.82 4.53
CA THR A 1240 -28.87 44.94 5.34
C THR A 1240 -28.71 46.11 6.31
N PRO A 1241 -29.44 47.22 6.13
CA PRO A 1241 -29.35 48.36 7.05
C PRO A 1241 -29.89 48.01 8.45
N GLU A 1242 -29.28 48.57 9.49
CA GLU A 1242 -29.86 48.59 10.84
C GLU A 1242 -31.09 49.52 10.88
N SER A 1243 -31.89 49.42 11.94
CA SER A 1243 -33.18 50.12 12.05
C SER A 1243 -33.12 51.65 12.01
N ASP A 1244 -31.96 52.27 12.23
CA ASP A 1244 -31.72 53.71 12.19
C ASP A 1244 -30.80 54.17 11.03
N SER A 1245 -30.71 53.34 9.98
CA SER A 1245 -29.84 53.57 8.82
C SER A 1245 -30.53 53.25 7.49
N VAL A 1246 -29.97 53.75 6.39
CA VAL A 1246 -30.40 53.41 5.02
C VAL A 1246 -29.18 53.04 4.19
N PHE A 1247 -29.27 51.93 3.46
CA PHE A 1247 -28.25 51.54 2.47
C PHE A 1247 -28.25 52.50 1.28
N GLN A 1248 -27.08 52.98 0.89
CA GLN A 1248 -26.91 53.93 -0.22
C GLN A 1248 -26.39 53.27 -1.49
N ASN A 1249 -25.27 52.54 -1.40
CA ASN A 1249 -24.60 51.91 -2.53
C ASN A 1249 -23.47 50.97 -2.10
N TRP A 1250 -23.08 50.10 -3.03
CA TRP A 1250 -21.83 49.37 -3.04
C TRP A 1250 -20.76 50.16 -3.80
N THR A 1251 -19.55 50.25 -3.24
CA THR A 1251 -18.38 50.84 -3.93
C THR A 1251 -17.19 49.87 -4.02
N VAL A 1252 -16.40 50.00 -5.08
CA VAL A 1252 -15.08 49.34 -5.24
C VAL A 1252 -14.06 50.43 -5.54
N ALA A 1253 -13.00 50.52 -4.74
CA ALA A 1253 -11.99 51.59 -4.83
C ALA A 1253 -12.60 53.01 -4.88
N GLY A 1254 -13.73 53.22 -4.18
CA GLY A 1254 -14.45 54.50 -4.13
C GLY A 1254 -15.44 54.74 -5.27
N ALA A 1255 -15.45 53.93 -6.32
CA ALA A 1255 -16.43 54.03 -7.42
C ALA A 1255 -17.70 53.22 -7.11
N VAL A 1256 -18.88 53.79 -7.37
CA VAL A 1256 -20.17 53.12 -7.18
C VAL A 1256 -20.34 52.00 -8.21
N VAL A 1257 -20.58 50.77 -7.74
CA VAL A 1257 -20.79 49.58 -8.59
C VAL A 1257 -22.25 49.10 -8.57
N SER A 1258 -23.02 49.43 -7.53
CA SER A 1258 -24.45 49.15 -7.45
C SER A 1258 -25.12 50.07 -6.43
N THR A 1259 -26.37 50.46 -6.66
CA THR A 1259 -27.25 51.12 -5.68
C THR A 1259 -28.26 50.16 -5.07
N ASP A 1260 -28.32 48.92 -5.55
CA ASP A 1260 -29.18 47.88 -5.00
C ASP A 1260 -28.48 47.21 -3.81
N PRO A 1261 -29.20 46.92 -2.71
CA PRO A 1261 -28.64 46.27 -1.53
C PRO A 1261 -28.12 44.86 -1.83
N GLU A 1262 -28.65 44.19 -2.86
CA GLU A 1262 -28.14 42.92 -3.39
C GLU A 1262 -27.45 43.16 -4.74
N TYR A 1263 -26.21 42.70 -4.88
CA TYR A 1263 -25.41 42.90 -6.10
C TYR A 1263 -24.63 41.64 -6.45
N SER A 1264 -24.88 41.09 -7.65
CA SER A 1264 -24.16 39.94 -8.20
C SER A 1264 -23.18 40.35 -9.30
N PHE A 1265 -21.97 39.78 -9.29
CA PHE A 1265 -20.94 40.06 -10.28
C PHE A 1265 -20.01 38.86 -10.50
N THR A 1266 -19.30 38.88 -11.63
CA THR A 1266 -18.31 37.86 -11.99
C THR A 1266 -16.92 38.25 -11.48
N VAL A 1267 -16.28 37.35 -10.76
CA VAL A 1267 -14.95 37.57 -10.20
C VAL A 1267 -13.89 37.52 -11.31
N THR A 1268 -13.11 38.58 -11.46
CA THR A 1268 -12.02 38.66 -12.45
C THR A 1268 -10.67 39.07 -11.84
N THR A 1269 -10.72 39.90 -10.79
CA THR A 1269 -9.57 40.41 -10.05
C THR A 1269 -9.86 40.39 -8.55
N ASP A 1270 -8.81 40.62 -7.75
CA ASP A 1270 -8.97 40.87 -6.31
C ASP A 1270 -9.72 42.19 -6.10
N GLN A 1271 -10.70 42.20 -5.19
CA GLN A 1271 -11.51 43.38 -4.93
C GLN A 1271 -12.14 43.41 -3.53
N ILE A 1272 -12.31 44.63 -3.01
CA ILE A 1272 -12.99 44.91 -1.74
C ILE A 1272 -14.23 45.74 -2.06
N LEU A 1273 -15.41 45.26 -1.67
CA LEU A 1273 -16.68 45.98 -1.83
C LEU A 1273 -17.09 46.64 -0.51
N THR A 1274 -17.34 47.93 -0.51
CA THR A 1274 -17.84 48.65 0.67
C THR A 1274 -19.32 48.95 0.51
N ALA A 1275 -20.16 48.46 1.43
CA ALA A 1275 -21.55 48.90 1.58
C ALA A 1275 -21.59 50.22 2.35
N ASN A 1276 -22.10 51.28 1.75
CA ASN A 1276 -22.21 52.58 2.39
C ASN A 1276 -23.62 52.75 2.95
N PHE A 1277 -23.71 53.07 4.25
CA PHE A 1277 -24.96 53.36 4.96
C PHE A 1277 -24.94 54.80 5.46
N THR A 1278 -26.09 55.45 5.44
CA THR A 1278 -26.28 56.79 6.05
C THR A 1278 -27.26 56.68 7.20
N ALA A 1279 -27.00 57.43 8.27
CA ALA A 1279 -27.96 57.63 9.35
C ALA A 1279 -29.26 58.21 8.78
N GLN A 1280 -30.38 57.70 9.28
CA GLN A 1280 -31.72 58.10 8.85
C GLN A 1280 -32.16 59.44 9.45
#